data_AF-A0AAV6PMN7-F1
#
_entry.id   AF-A0AAV6PMN7-F1
#
_cell.length_a   1.000
_cell.length_b   1.000
_cell.length_c   1.000
_cell.angle_alpha   90.00
_cell.angle_beta   90.00
_cell.angle_gamma   90.00
#
_symmetry.space_group_name_H-M   'P 1'
#
loop_
_entity.id
_entity.type
_entity.pdbx_description
1 polymer ?
#
loop_
_entity_poly.entity_id
_entity_poly.type
_entity_poly.pdbx_seq_one_letter_code
_entity_poly.pdbx_strand_id
1 'polypeptide(L)'
;MNQIKASEEEAPPSKTTLCEEHEGQRRIHQQEPDSAGPGPGPSCVSMKSDRSMDEPLYFKKEQRRIHQQGPDSAGPGPGPSCVSMKSDKSIGRIINFKDGQKHGELIVDQQKTEVLSGQSVQQHGADLDSIFKLLEENIICFVKNELKKIHKVLDTDHTEVSENQREDEEQRSSREAFLKITEDFLRRMKQEKLADKIRASAWRRELKSNLKKKFQCLFEGVAKAGNSTLLNEIFTELYITEGGTGEVNEEHEVRQIERASWKPDRPETSIRQEDIFKASAGRDGPIRRVMTKGVAGIGKTVLTQKFTLDWAEDKSNQNVQLMFPFTFRELNVLKEKKFSLVELIHHFFTETKEAGICRFEDFKVVFIFDGLDECRLPLDFHNSEILTDVTVSTSVDVLLTNLIRGKLLPSARFWITTRPAAANQIPPDCVDMVTEVRGFTDPQKEDYFRKRFRDEEQARRIISHIQTSRSLHIMCHIPVFCWITSTVLENMLKTRDGGELPKTLTEMYIHFLVVQSKVKKVKYDGGAETDPHWSPKNRKMIKSLGKLAFQQLQKGNLIFYESDLTECGIDITAASVYSGVFTQIFKEERGLYQDKVFCFVHLSVQEFLAALHVHLTFITSGTNLLSEEPTTSQQSIQTNKPELNHLHQSAVDEALLSPNGHLDLSLRFLLGLSLETNQKLLRGLLTQTGSGSQTNQETVEYIKKKISENLSAERSINLFHCLNELNHRSLVEEIQESLTSGRLSTKTLSPAQWSALVFILLSPGKDLEEFDLKKYSASEEALLKLLPVVKASNKALLSGCNLSERSCEALSSVLSSVSSSLRHVDLSNNDLQDPGVKLLCHGLKSPHCSLETLRMSGCKLSERSCEALSSVLSSVSSRLRHVDLSNNDLQDQGVKLLCDGLKSPHCSLETLSLSGCLVSKEGCSSLTSALNSNPSHLRELDLSNNDLKDPGVKLLCDGLKSPHCSLETLRMSGCKLSERSCEALSSVLSSVSSRLRHVDLSNNDLQDQGVKLLCDGLKSPHCSLETLSLSGCLVSEEGCSSLTSALNSNPSHLRELDLSYNHPGDSGEKLLSAGLKSPHWRLDTLRMDHAGEQRLKPGLRKYSCELELDTNTMHRNLKLSDDNRKVTFVTEDQSYPDHPDRFEFWSQLLCRPGLTGRCYWEVEWRGTVYISLSYRGIKRKGNSFECLFGDNDQSWSLICSDVHGNSVLHCGTEKFIMSSVSHRVSVYVDCPAGTLSFYSVSSDSLIHLHTFRTTFTEPVYPGFRSVGSSVSLCPL
;
A
#
# COMPACT_ATOMS: atom_id res chain seq x y z
N MET A 1 -19.28 -34.10 24.34
CA MET A 1 -20.18 -35.15 24.89
C MET A 1 -21.60 -34.81 24.48
N ASN A 2 -22.38 -35.85 24.10
CA ASN A 2 -23.84 -36.00 23.98
C ASN A 2 -24.69 -34.73 23.71
N GLN A 3 -25.36 -34.51 22.56
CA GLN A 3 -26.35 -35.28 21.76
C GLN A 3 -27.80 -35.34 22.33
N ILE A 4 -28.75 -35.75 21.45
CA ILE A 4 -30.16 -36.16 21.69
C ILE A 4 -31.14 -34.95 21.65
N LYS A 5 -32.30 -34.93 20.94
CA LYS A 5 -33.15 -35.88 20.17
C LYS A 5 -33.80 -35.13 18.96
N ALA A 6 -34.57 -35.66 17.99
CA ALA A 6 -35.17 -36.97 17.65
C ALA A 6 -35.19 -37.10 16.09
N SER A 7 -35.64 -38.16 15.40
CA SER A 7 -36.60 -39.24 15.76
C SER A 7 -36.38 -40.56 14.96
N GLU A 8 -36.58 -41.68 15.65
CA GLU A 8 -37.20 -42.98 15.23
C GLU A 8 -36.78 -43.62 13.88
N GLU A 9 -36.13 -44.80 13.83
CA GLU A 9 -36.46 -46.17 14.32
C GLU A 9 -37.52 -46.94 13.49
N GLU A 10 -37.07 -47.84 12.62
CA GLU A 10 -37.35 -49.29 12.68
C GLU A 10 -36.49 -50.07 11.64
N ALA A 11 -36.47 -51.41 11.69
CA ALA A 11 -35.61 -52.27 10.86
C ALA A 11 -36.25 -53.66 10.52
N PRO A 12 -35.56 -54.58 9.82
CA PRO A 12 -35.84 -55.03 8.45
C PRO A 12 -36.67 -56.35 8.39
N PRO A 13 -36.94 -56.99 7.21
CA PRO A 13 -35.97 -57.97 6.66
C PRO A 13 -36.04 -58.38 5.16
N SER A 14 -34.90 -58.85 4.63
CA SER A 14 -34.69 -60.01 3.71
C SER A 14 -35.54 -60.29 2.44
N LYS A 15 -34.86 -60.45 1.28
CA LYS A 15 -34.71 -61.69 0.44
C LYS A 15 -33.89 -61.34 -0.84
N THR A 16 -33.18 -62.26 -1.52
CA THR A 16 -33.45 -63.69 -1.81
C THR A 16 -32.17 -64.56 -1.85
N THR A 17 -32.27 -65.84 -1.46
CA THR A 17 -31.51 -67.08 -1.83
C THR A 17 -30.08 -67.04 -2.42
N LEU A 18 -29.06 -67.81 -1.98
CA LEU A 18 -28.92 -69.31 -1.87
C LEU A 18 -28.97 -70.02 -3.26
N CYS A 19 -28.17 -71.04 -3.63
CA CYS A 19 -27.23 -71.99 -2.98
C CYS A 19 -26.02 -72.30 -3.95
N GLU A 20 -24.77 -72.52 -3.49
CA GLU A 20 -24.02 -73.81 -3.25
C GLU A 20 -23.24 -74.41 -4.45
N GLU A 21 -22.29 -75.30 -4.10
CA GLU A 21 -21.33 -76.11 -4.92
C GLU A 21 -20.26 -75.34 -5.75
N HIS A 22 -18.97 -75.69 -5.89
CA HIS A 22 -18.09 -76.89 -5.84
C HIS A 22 -17.60 -77.44 -7.20
N GLU A 23 -16.27 -77.61 -7.31
CA GLU A 23 -15.50 -78.15 -8.47
C GLU A 23 -15.62 -77.36 -9.81
N GLY A 24 -14.69 -77.43 -10.76
CA GLY A 24 -13.33 -78.00 -10.72
C GLY A 24 -12.91 -78.76 -12.00
N GLN A 25 -11.66 -78.56 -12.47
CA GLN A 25 -10.96 -79.42 -13.46
C GLN A 25 -11.55 -79.42 -14.90
N ARG A 26 -10.87 -79.70 -16.04
CA ARG A 26 -9.59 -80.32 -16.51
C ARG A 26 -9.24 -79.69 -17.91
N ARG A 27 -8.12 -79.89 -18.64
CA ARG A 27 -6.81 -80.63 -18.60
C ARG A 27 -5.86 -79.85 -19.58
N ILE A 28 -4.54 -79.64 -19.36
CA ILE A 28 -3.40 -80.59 -19.50
C ILE A 28 -3.29 -81.14 -20.95
N HIS A 29 -2.16 -81.15 -21.69
CA HIS A 29 -0.73 -81.41 -21.35
C HIS A 29 0.25 -80.76 -22.37
N GLN A 30 1.58 -80.83 -22.09
CA GLN A 30 2.77 -80.99 -22.99
C GLN A 30 2.82 -80.29 -24.37
N GLN A 31 3.95 -79.77 -24.87
CA GLN A 31 5.27 -80.43 -25.01
C GLN A 31 6.36 -79.38 -25.41
N GLU A 32 7.64 -79.64 -25.13
CA GLU A 32 8.78 -78.97 -25.81
C GLU A 32 9.10 -79.72 -27.13
N PRO A 33 9.91 -79.16 -28.05
CA PRO A 33 11.35 -79.45 -27.97
C PRO A 33 12.32 -78.32 -28.43
N ASP A 34 13.55 -78.37 -27.89
CA ASP A 34 14.87 -78.26 -28.55
C ASP A 34 15.07 -77.29 -29.76
N SER A 35 16.12 -76.47 -29.85
CA SER A 35 17.53 -76.88 -29.66
C SER A 35 18.52 -75.70 -29.80
N ALA A 36 19.70 -75.86 -29.17
CA ALA A 36 21.04 -75.36 -29.55
C ALA A 36 21.32 -73.85 -29.82
N GLY A 37 22.49 -73.39 -29.37
CA GLY A 37 23.14 -72.13 -29.79
C GLY A 37 24.06 -72.32 -31.02
N PRO A 38 25.24 -71.68 -31.11
CA PRO A 38 25.94 -70.82 -30.14
C PRO A 38 26.19 -69.39 -30.65
N GLY A 39 26.98 -68.59 -29.92
CA GLY A 39 27.63 -67.41 -30.50
C GLY A 39 28.74 -67.78 -31.49
N PRO A 40 29.14 -66.86 -32.39
CA PRO A 40 30.48 -66.30 -32.22
C PRO A 40 30.61 -64.82 -32.63
N GLY A 41 31.77 -64.22 -32.37
CA GLY A 41 32.31 -63.12 -33.20
C GLY A 41 33.25 -63.70 -34.27
N PRO A 42 34.36 -63.02 -34.61
CA PRO A 42 34.45 -61.69 -35.20
C PRO A 42 34.99 -61.79 -36.66
N SER A 43 35.58 -60.71 -37.19
CA SER A 43 36.33 -60.62 -38.47
C SER A 43 35.44 -60.47 -39.74
N CYS A 44 35.69 -59.50 -40.64
CA CYS A 44 36.69 -59.41 -41.75
C CYS A 44 36.29 -60.28 -42.97
N VAL A 45 36.63 -59.97 -44.24
CA VAL A 45 37.63 -59.04 -44.82
C VAL A 45 37.24 -58.54 -46.24
N SER A 46 37.85 -57.43 -46.69
CA SER A 46 38.39 -57.20 -48.06
C SER A 46 37.49 -57.21 -49.32
N MET A 47 37.52 -56.12 -50.11
CA MET A 47 38.25 -56.08 -51.41
C MET A 47 38.53 -54.62 -51.90
N LYS A 48 39.81 -54.37 -52.25
CA LYS A 48 40.40 -53.70 -53.45
C LYS A 48 39.46 -52.90 -54.40
N SER A 49 39.87 -51.85 -55.14
CA SER A 49 41.15 -51.14 -55.46
C SER A 49 40.82 -49.94 -56.39
N ASP A 50 41.68 -48.99 -56.84
CA ASP A 50 43.14 -48.74 -56.78
C ASP A 50 43.41 -47.23 -57.08
N ARG A 51 44.60 -46.70 -56.70
CA ARG A 51 45.33 -45.54 -57.33
C ARG A 51 44.73 -44.10 -57.34
N SER A 52 45.48 -43.02 -57.61
CA SER A 52 46.88 -42.61 -57.32
C SER A 52 47.20 -41.20 -57.88
N MET A 53 48.23 -40.52 -57.34
CA MET A 53 48.99 -39.37 -57.89
C MET A 53 48.38 -37.94 -57.87
N ASP A 54 48.94 -37.13 -56.96
CA ASP A 54 49.70 -35.87 -57.18
C ASP A 54 49.11 -34.52 -57.66
N GLU A 55 49.70 -33.49 -57.01
CA GLU A 55 49.89 -32.05 -57.29
C GLU A 55 50.59 -31.72 -58.65
N PRO A 56 50.95 -30.44 -58.98
CA PRO A 56 50.46 -29.11 -58.58
C PRO A 56 50.24 -28.15 -59.80
N LEU A 57 50.08 -26.82 -59.61
CA LEU A 57 50.99 -25.76 -60.17
C LEU A 57 50.45 -24.30 -60.14
N TYR A 58 51.23 -23.41 -59.50
CA TYR A 58 51.64 -22.04 -59.88
C TYR A 58 50.72 -21.00 -60.55
N PHE A 59 50.44 -19.92 -59.80
CA PHE A 59 50.96 -18.54 -60.00
C PHE A 59 50.87 -17.84 -61.39
N LYS A 60 50.12 -16.72 -61.45
CA LYS A 60 50.50 -15.35 -61.89
C LYS A 60 49.30 -14.37 -61.71
N LYS A 61 49.46 -13.11 -61.27
CA LYS A 61 49.90 -11.88 -62.00
C LYS A 61 49.00 -11.56 -63.22
N GLU A 62 48.59 -10.32 -63.51
CA GLU A 62 48.95 -9.00 -62.95
C GLU A 62 48.00 -7.85 -63.38
N GLN A 63 48.11 -6.68 -62.72
CA GLN A 63 47.88 -5.31 -63.25
C GLN A 63 46.42 -4.90 -63.62
N ARG A 64 45.88 -3.73 -63.17
CA ARG A 64 46.16 -2.29 -63.50
C ARG A 64 45.72 -1.93 -64.95
N ARG A 65 45.11 -0.78 -65.28
CA ARG A 65 44.87 0.53 -64.58
C ARG A 65 43.96 1.46 -65.46
N ILE A 66 43.81 2.75 -65.07
CA ILE A 66 43.63 3.95 -65.96
C ILE A 66 42.24 4.08 -66.65
N HIS A 67 41.59 5.24 -66.87
CA HIS A 67 41.62 6.67 -66.42
C HIS A 67 40.31 7.37 -66.92
N GLN A 68 39.90 8.64 -66.69
CA GLN A 68 40.28 9.87 -65.93
C GLN A 68 38.95 10.67 -65.70
N GLN A 69 38.81 11.88 -65.13
CA GLN A 69 39.66 12.97 -64.57
C GLN A 69 38.97 13.46 -63.25
N GLY A 70 39.06 14.66 -62.64
CA GLY A 70 39.77 15.93 -62.87
C GLY A 70 38.84 17.13 -63.20
N PRO A 71 39.14 18.40 -62.80
CA PRO A 71 40.31 18.86 -62.04
C PRO A 71 39.99 19.65 -60.73
N ASP A 72 41.06 19.95 -59.97
CA ASP A 72 41.31 21.09 -59.05
C ASP A 72 40.28 21.48 -57.95
N SER A 73 40.67 21.73 -56.69
CA SER A 73 41.99 21.72 -55.99
C SER A 73 41.74 21.65 -54.44
N ALA A 74 42.68 21.74 -53.49
CA ALA A 74 44.12 22.04 -53.50
C ALA A 74 44.91 21.20 -52.44
N GLY A 75 45.30 21.80 -51.30
CA GLY A 75 46.11 21.18 -50.24
C GLY A 75 46.51 22.20 -49.14
N PRO A 76 47.49 21.91 -48.23
CA PRO A 76 48.42 20.78 -48.25
C PRO A 76 48.33 19.81 -47.03
N GLY A 77 49.08 18.70 -47.10
CA GLY A 77 49.47 17.88 -45.93
C GLY A 77 50.71 18.45 -45.20
N PRO A 78 51.60 17.66 -44.57
CA PRO A 78 51.87 16.21 -44.70
C PRO A 78 51.41 15.39 -43.46
N GLY A 79 51.67 14.09 -43.33
CA GLY A 79 52.39 13.13 -44.18
C GLY A 79 53.27 12.15 -43.36
N PRO A 80 53.85 11.10 -43.97
CA PRO A 80 53.96 9.80 -43.29
C PRO A 80 55.34 9.11 -43.27
N SER A 81 55.50 8.11 -42.39
CA SER A 81 56.28 6.87 -42.63
C SER A 81 55.85 5.79 -41.62
N CYS A 82 55.72 4.47 -41.86
CA CYS A 82 56.16 3.49 -42.88
C CYS A 82 57.33 2.58 -42.44
N VAL A 83 57.01 1.30 -42.13
CA VAL A 83 57.88 0.07 -42.04
C VAL A 83 59.08 0.13 -41.06
N SER A 84 59.63 -0.97 -40.48
CA SER A 84 59.72 -2.36 -40.93
C SER A 84 60.16 -3.38 -39.82
N MET A 85 60.14 -4.67 -40.16
CA MET A 85 60.91 -5.83 -39.62
C MET A 85 60.84 -6.27 -38.12
N LYS A 86 60.39 -7.53 -37.97
CA LYS A 86 60.63 -8.62 -37.00
C LYS A 86 61.76 -8.56 -35.94
N SER A 87 61.53 -9.34 -34.86
CA SER A 87 62.46 -10.27 -34.16
C SER A 87 62.77 -9.98 -32.67
N ASP A 88 62.10 -10.76 -31.82
CA ASP A 88 62.61 -11.56 -30.68
C ASP A 88 63.30 -10.97 -29.42
N LYS A 89 62.83 -11.53 -28.27
CA LYS A 89 63.43 -11.60 -26.91
C LYS A 89 63.33 -10.39 -25.98
N SER A 90 63.43 -10.71 -24.68
CA SER A 90 62.98 -9.90 -23.53
C SER A 90 64.14 -9.32 -22.71
N ILE A 91 63.87 -8.24 -21.96
CA ILE A 91 64.31 -7.90 -20.57
C ILE A 91 64.41 -6.37 -20.38
N GLY A 92 64.04 -5.85 -19.19
CA GLY A 92 64.82 -4.76 -18.56
C GLY A 92 64.19 -3.37 -18.31
N ARG A 93 63.59 -3.21 -17.12
CA ARG A 93 63.73 -2.07 -16.16
C ARG A 93 63.78 -0.57 -16.59
N ILE A 94 62.86 0.19 -15.97
CA ILE A 94 63.07 1.42 -15.15
C ILE A 94 63.41 2.78 -15.83
N ILE A 95 62.37 3.63 -15.90
CA ILE A 95 62.22 5.01 -15.34
C ILE A 95 63.39 6.01 -15.37
N ASN A 96 63.12 7.18 -15.98
CA ASN A 96 63.34 8.55 -15.48
C ASN A 96 62.10 9.40 -15.93
N PHE A 97 61.76 10.60 -15.46
CA PHE A 97 62.54 11.80 -15.09
C PHE A 97 61.87 12.66 -13.96
N LYS A 98 62.31 13.93 -13.82
CA LYS A 98 62.16 14.84 -12.66
C LYS A 98 60.97 15.84 -12.70
N ASP A 99 60.90 16.67 -11.64
CA ASP A 99 60.32 18.02 -11.48
C ASP A 99 58.77 18.14 -11.30
N GLY A 100 58.23 19.11 -10.56
CA GLY A 100 58.84 20.02 -9.57
C GLY A 100 58.06 21.34 -9.27
N GLN A 101 57.64 21.56 -8.00
CA GLN A 101 57.02 22.81 -7.43
C GLN A 101 55.61 23.19 -8.01
N LYS A 102 54.69 23.97 -7.42
CA LYS A 102 54.49 24.81 -6.17
C LYS A 102 52.95 25.10 -6.02
N HIS A 103 52.32 25.77 -5.03
CA HIS A 103 52.63 26.49 -3.76
C HIS A 103 51.34 26.56 -2.86
N GLY A 104 51.29 27.42 -1.82
CA GLY A 104 50.11 27.75 -0.97
C GLY A 104 49.93 26.85 0.27
N GLU A 105 50.30 27.22 1.52
CA GLU A 105 49.82 28.30 2.43
C GLU A 105 48.39 28.07 2.96
N LEU A 106 48.02 28.14 4.26
CA LEU A 106 48.67 28.23 5.61
C LEU A 106 47.68 27.51 6.61
N ILE A 107 47.71 27.44 7.97
CA ILE A 107 48.35 28.07 9.15
C ILE A 107 48.60 26.92 10.18
N VAL A 108 49.83 26.57 10.61
CA VAL A 108 50.57 27.00 11.83
C VAL A 108 49.94 26.71 13.22
N ASP A 109 50.49 25.73 13.93
CA ASP A 109 51.10 25.84 15.28
C ASP A 109 51.90 24.54 15.55
N GLN A 110 53.22 24.49 15.83
CA GLN A 110 54.15 25.17 16.77
C GLN A 110 54.41 24.41 18.10
N GLN A 111 55.48 23.61 18.10
CA GLN A 111 56.70 23.75 18.93
C GLN A 111 57.67 22.61 18.51
N LYS A 112 58.94 22.79 18.11
CA LYS A 112 60.11 23.54 18.64
C LYS A 112 60.53 23.08 20.05
N THR A 113 61.79 22.77 20.36
CA THR A 113 63.03 22.57 19.56
C THR A 113 63.86 21.45 20.25
N GLU A 114 65.13 21.09 19.99
CA GLU A 114 66.28 21.77 19.37
C GLU A 114 67.31 20.75 18.83
N VAL A 115 68.26 21.20 17.99
CA VAL A 115 69.34 20.35 17.43
C VAL A 115 70.70 21.04 17.57
N LEU A 116 71.68 20.30 18.07
CA LEU A 116 73.11 20.58 18.00
C LEU A 116 73.87 19.28 17.69
N SER A 117 74.99 19.25 16.96
CA SER A 117 75.50 20.21 15.96
C SER A 117 76.70 19.61 15.21
N GLY A 118 76.65 19.61 13.87
CA GLY A 118 77.83 19.79 13.01
C GLY A 118 78.73 18.59 12.64
N GLN A 119 79.38 18.79 11.48
CA GLN A 119 80.61 18.15 10.98
C GLN A 119 80.55 16.68 10.53
N SER A 120 81.62 16.28 9.82
CA SER A 120 81.59 15.30 8.74
C SER A 120 82.75 14.31 8.79
N VAL A 121 82.41 13.01 8.65
CA VAL A 121 83.27 11.92 8.18
C VAL A 121 84.58 11.67 8.95
N GLN A 122 84.55 10.66 9.82
CA GLN A 122 85.60 9.64 9.84
C GLN A 122 84.97 8.26 10.09
N GLN A 123 85.52 7.21 9.46
CA GLN A 123 85.00 5.85 9.60
C GLN A 123 85.60 5.16 10.81
N HIS A 124 84.76 4.70 11.74
CA HIS A 124 84.95 3.42 12.41
C HIS A 124 83.61 2.68 12.43
N GLY A 125 83.66 1.35 12.52
CA GLY A 125 82.50 0.51 12.21
C GLY A 125 81.31 0.75 13.14
N ALA A 126 80.10 0.78 12.55
CA ALA A 126 78.89 0.54 13.32
C ALA A 126 78.95 -0.92 13.81
N ASP A 127 79.09 -1.08 15.12
CA ASP A 127 79.21 -2.37 15.78
C ASP A 127 78.00 -3.26 15.44
N LEU A 128 78.22 -4.55 15.22
CA LEU A 128 77.13 -5.51 15.01
C LEU A 128 76.19 -5.51 16.22
N ASP A 129 76.74 -5.37 17.43
CA ASP A 129 75.96 -5.25 18.67
C ASP A 129 75.12 -3.96 18.70
N SER A 130 75.57 -2.87 18.06
CA SER A 130 74.78 -1.63 17.96
C SER A 130 73.57 -1.79 17.01
N ILE A 131 73.75 -2.53 15.91
CA ILE A 131 72.67 -2.84 14.96
C ILE A 131 71.70 -3.84 15.57
N PHE A 132 72.20 -4.90 16.23
CA PHE A 132 71.36 -5.89 16.90
C PHE A 132 70.60 -5.30 18.09
N LYS A 133 71.20 -4.39 18.86
CA LYS A 133 70.50 -3.66 19.93
C LYS A 133 69.39 -2.75 19.38
N LEU A 134 69.65 -2.01 18.29
CA LEU A 134 68.61 -1.21 17.64
C LEU A 134 67.49 -2.10 17.05
N LEU A 135 67.84 -3.27 16.52
CA LEU A 135 66.87 -4.27 16.04
C LEU A 135 66.04 -4.86 17.20
N GLU A 136 66.67 -5.18 18.34
CA GLU A 136 66.01 -5.63 19.56
C GLU A 136 65.05 -4.57 20.10
N GLU A 137 65.49 -3.31 20.22
CA GLU A 137 64.65 -2.19 20.66
C GLU A 137 63.43 -1.99 19.75
N ASN A 138 63.61 -2.10 18.42
CA ASN A 138 62.51 -2.03 17.45
C ASN A 138 61.57 -3.24 17.53
N ILE A 139 62.08 -4.47 17.65
CA ILE A 139 61.27 -5.68 17.80
C ILE A 139 60.49 -5.62 19.12
N ILE A 140 61.12 -5.23 20.23
CA ILE A 140 60.46 -5.06 21.52
C ILE A 140 59.39 -3.98 21.46
N CYS A 141 59.62 -2.88 20.72
CA CYS A 141 58.61 -1.83 20.50
C CYS A 141 57.42 -2.37 19.69
N PHE A 142 57.67 -3.04 18.56
CA PHE A 142 56.64 -3.67 17.73
C PHE A 142 55.82 -4.70 18.52
N VAL A 143 56.48 -5.64 19.20
CA VAL A 143 55.84 -6.66 20.04
C VAL A 143 55.02 -6.04 21.17
N LYS A 144 55.53 -5.02 21.87
CA LYS A 144 54.76 -4.31 22.91
C LYS A 144 53.54 -3.59 22.34
N ASN A 145 53.63 -3.03 21.13
CA ASN A 145 52.52 -2.33 20.49
C ASN A 145 51.47 -3.29 19.94
N GLU A 146 51.86 -4.38 19.27
CA GLU A 146 50.91 -5.41 18.81
C GLU A 146 50.29 -6.20 19.97
N LEU A 147 51.03 -6.50 21.05
CA LEU A 147 50.42 -7.07 22.27
C LEU A 147 49.41 -6.11 22.91
N LYS A 148 49.64 -4.79 22.89
CA LYS A 148 48.64 -3.80 23.32
C LYS A 148 47.42 -3.77 22.40
N LYS A 149 47.59 -3.85 21.06
CA LYS A 149 46.46 -3.96 20.11
C LYS A 149 45.66 -5.25 20.37
N ILE A 150 46.33 -6.39 20.49
CA ILE A 150 45.73 -7.71 20.75
C ILE A 150 45.00 -7.71 22.10
N HIS A 151 45.61 -7.19 23.18
CA HIS A 151 44.95 -7.04 24.47
C HIS A 151 43.68 -6.19 24.34
N LYS A 152 43.75 -5.02 23.68
CA LYS A 152 42.58 -4.16 23.48
C LYS A 152 41.46 -4.87 22.69
N VAL A 153 41.79 -5.73 21.73
CA VAL A 153 40.81 -6.55 20.96
C VAL A 153 40.20 -7.69 21.78
N LEU A 154 40.88 -8.16 22.84
CA LEU A 154 40.42 -9.26 23.70
C LEU A 154 39.63 -8.80 24.94
N ASP A 155 39.84 -7.55 25.36
CA ASP A 155 39.40 -6.98 26.65
C ASP A 155 38.09 -6.15 26.54
N THR A 156 37.64 -5.84 25.32
CA THR A 156 36.41 -5.06 25.07
C THR A 156 35.25 -5.91 24.55
N ASP A 157 34.23 -6.15 25.37
CA ASP A 157 32.93 -6.73 24.94
C ASP A 157 32.02 -5.72 24.20
N HIS A 158 32.42 -4.45 24.11
CA HIS A 158 31.73 -3.37 23.41
C HIS A 158 32.63 -2.62 22.40
N THR A 159 32.00 -1.80 21.55
CA THR A 159 32.43 -1.45 20.19
C THR A 159 33.61 -0.45 20.08
N GLU A 160 34.11 -0.34 18.84
CA GLU A 160 34.98 0.72 18.28
C GLU A 160 36.50 0.64 18.51
N VAL A 161 37.17 0.05 17.51
CA VAL A 161 38.48 0.53 17.03
C VAL A 161 38.35 0.79 15.53
N SER A 162 38.50 2.04 15.11
CA SER A 162 38.61 2.40 13.70
C SER A 162 40.04 2.15 13.23
N GLU A 163 40.32 1.02 12.56
CA GLU A 163 41.59 0.77 11.85
C GLU A 163 41.65 1.59 10.53
N ASN A 164 41.39 2.91 10.61
CA ASN A 164 41.48 3.86 9.49
C ASN A 164 42.93 4.30 9.24
N GLN A 165 43.84 3.32 9.09
CA GLN A 165 45.20 3.53 8.59
C GLN A 165 45.41 2.62 7.39
N ARG A 166 45.97 3.18 6.30
CA ARG A 166 46.43 2.39 5.15
C ARG A 166 47.76 1.74 5.54
N GLU A 167 47.70 0.57 6.19
CA GLU A 167 48.90 -0.21 6.54
C GLU A 167 49.61 -0.69 5.26
N ASP A 168 50.93 -0.48 5.17
CA ASP A 168 51.76 -0.97 4.06
C ASP A 168 51.86 -2.51 4.07
N GLU A 169 51.97 -3.13 2.89
CA GLU A 169 51.95 -4.59 2.75
C GLU A 169 53.10 -5.31 3.51
N GLU A 170 54.25 -4.65 3.69
CA GLU A 170 55.37 -5.19 4.47
C GLU A 170 55.08 -5.29 5.98
N GLN A 171 54.31 -4.35 6.53
CA GLN A 171 53.88 -4.42 7.94
C GLN A 171 52.85 -5.52 8.14
N ARG A 172 51.97 -5.74 7.17
CA ARG A 172 50.93 -6.79 7.21
C ARG A 172 51.52 -8.19 7.37
N SER A 173 52.57 -8.53 6.60
CA SER A 173 53.28 -9.81 6.71
C SER A 173 53.88 -10.03 8.10
N SER A 174 54.56 -9.01 8.63
CA SER A 174 55.16 -9.03 9.97
C SER A 174 54.12 -9.21 11.09
N ARG A 175 52.96 -8.54 10.95
CA ARG A 175 51.82 -8.61 11.88
C ARG A 175 51.16 -10.00 11.87
N GLU A 176 51.05 -10.64 10.70
CA GLU A 176 50.52 -12.00 10.58
C GLU A 176 51.47 -13.07 11.15
N ALA A 177 52.78 -12.95 10.89
CA ALA A 177 53.79 -13.82 11.50
C ALA A 177 53.77 -13.71 13.04
N PHE A 178 53.63 -12.50 13.58
CA PHE A 178 53.51 -12.29 15.02
C PHE A 178 52.22 -12.88 15.62
N LEU A 179 51.09 -12.81 14.90
CA LEU A 179 49.84 -13.45 15.33
C LEU A 179 49.98 -14.99 15.39
N LYS A 180 50.65 -15.61 14.41
CA LYS A 180 50.93 -17.06 14.41
C LYS A 180 51.84 -17.47 15.57
N ILE A 181 52.90 -16.69 15.85
CA ILE A 181 53.75 -16.90 17.02
C ILE A 181 52.95 -16.76 18.33
N THR A 182 52.07 -15.77 18.42
CA THR A 182 51.21 -15.53 19.59
C THR A 182 50.22 -16.67 19.83
N GLU A 183 49.62 -17.22 18.76
CA GLU A 183 48.77 -18.41 18.83
C GLU A 183 49.55 -19.60 19.41
N ASP A 184 50.76 -19.85 18.89
CA ASP A 184 51.61 -20.96 19.30
C ASP A 184 52.00 -20.87 20.79
N PHE A 185 52.33 -19.67 21.27
CA PHE A 185 52.57 -19.43 22.70
C PHE A 185 51.31 -19.61 23.55
N LEU A 186 50.14 -19.14 23.11
CA LEU A 186 48.89 -19.33 23.86
C LEU A 186 48.49 -20.82 23.94
N ARG A 187 48.66 -21.60 22.87
CA ARG A 187 48.43 -23.05 22.92
C ARG A 187 49.43 -23.75 23.85
N ARG A 188 50.71 -23.37 23.84
CA ARG A 188 51.71 -23.85 24.84
C ARG A 188 51.35 -23.48 26.28
N MET A 189 50.72 -22.33 26.49
CA MET A 189 50.16 -21.88 27.78
C MET A 189 48.80 -22.52 28.13
N LYS A 190 48.29 -23.47 27.31
CA LYS A 190 46.97 -24.11 27.42
C LYS A 190 45.78 -23.14 27.37
N GLN A 191 45.96 -21.95 26.81
CA GLN A 191 44.94 -20.92 26.63
C GLN A 191 44.23 -21.06 25.28
N GLU A 192 43.69 -22.26 25.00
CA GLU A 192 43.10 -22.61 23.70
C GLU A 192 41.99 -21.64 23.28
N LYS A 193 41.09 -21.26 24.20
CA LYS A 193 40.03 -20.28 23.92
C LYS A 193 40.56 -18.90 23.51
N LEU A 194 41.74 -18.49 23.96
CA LEU A 194 42.37 -17.24 23.53
C LEU A 194 43.10 -17.40 22.19
N ALA A 195 43.80 -18.52 21.99
CA ALA A 195 44.41 -18.86 20.70
C ALA A 195 43.36 -18.88 19.57
N ASP A 196 42.21 -19.53 19.81
CA ASP A 196 41.10 -19.62 18.87
C ASP A 196 40.43 -18.25 18.62
N LYS A 197 40.26 -17.41 19.65
CA LYS A 197 39.78 -16.02 19.50
C LYS A 197 40.71 -15.17 18.63
N ILE A 198 42.02 -15.24 18.85
CA ILE A 198 43.00 -14.49 18.03
C ILE A 198 42.99 -14.98 16.59
N ARG A 199 43.05 -16.30 16.37
CA ARG A 199 42.99 -16.93 15.04
C ARG A 199 41.72 -16.54 14.28
N ALA A 200 40.57 -16.52 14.97
CA ALA A 200 39.30 -16.07 14.40
C ALA A 200 39.30 -14.59 13.97
N SER A 201 40.02 -13.70 14.67
CA SER A 201 40.12 -12.27 14.29
C SER A 201 40.95 -12.04 13.01
N ALA A 202 41.96 -12.87 12.75
CA ALA A 202 42.69 -12.88 11.49
C ALA A 202 41.80 -13.41 10.35
N TRP A 203 41.24 -14.61 10.53
CA TRP A 203 40.31 -15.28 9.62
C TRP A 203 39.10 -14.39 9.23
N ARG A 204 38.48 -13.67 10.18
CA ARG A 204 37.30 -12.81 9.93
C ARG A 204 37.55 -11.79 8.81
N ARG A 205 38.78 -11.30 8.65
CA ARG A 205 39.16 -10.36 7.56
C ARG A 205 39.22 -11.05 6.18
N GLU A 206 39.59 -12.32 6.14
CA GLU A 206 39.61 -13.13 4.92
C GLU A 206 38.20 -13.57 4.51
N LEU A 207 37.38 -14.03 5.46
CA LEU A 207 35.94 -14.27 5.25
C LEU A 207 35.26 -13.05 4.64
N LYS A 208 35.47 -11.87 5.25
CA LYS A 208 34.96 -10.60 4.72
C LYS A 208 35.54 -10.27 3.34
N SER A 209 36.83 -10.47 3.10
CA SER A 209 37.45 -10.24 1.79
C SER A 209 36.80 -11.09 0.69
N ASN A 210 36.54 -12.37 0.96
CA ASN A 210 35.98 -13.29 -0.04
C ASN A 210 34.47 -13.12 -0.22
N LEU A 211 33.71 -12.84 0.84
CA LEU A 211 32.29 -12.44 0.73
C LEU A 211 32.13 -11.08 0.02
N LYS A 212 33.03 -10.12 0.28
CA LYS A 212 33.09 -8.87 -0.49
C LYS A 212 33.33 -9.14 -1.97
N LYS A 213 34.33 -9.95 -2.34
CA LYS A 213 34.55 -10.37 -3.74
C LYS A 213 33.32 -11.08 -4.35
N LYS A 214 32.60 -11.91 -3.58
CA LYS A 214 31.40 -12.65 -4.04
C LYS A 214 30.20 -11.73 -4.33
N PHE A 215 30.03 -10.62 -3.59
CA PHE A 215 28.82 -9.78 -3.65
C PHE A 215 29.02 -8.30 -4.02
N GLN A 216 30.26 -7.83 -4.20
CA GLN A 216 30.54 -6.43 -4.57
C GLN A 216 29.96 -6.04 -5.95
N CYS A 217 29.80 -7.00 -6.86
CA CYS A 217 29.30 -6.80 -8.22
C CYS A 217 27.99 -7.54 -8.45
N LEU A 218 26.97 -6.86 -9.00
CA LEU A 218 25.79 -7.53 -9.54
C LEU A 218 26.07 -8.02 -10.96
N PHE A 219 25.75 -9.28 -11.25
CA PHE A 219 25.77 -9.81 -12.60
C PHE A 219 24.40 -9.65 -13.26
N GLU A 220 24.19 -8.52 -13.96
CA GLU A 220 23.08 -8.31 -14.90
C GLU A 220 23.23 -9.24 -16.13
N GLY A 221 23.02 -10.55 -15.94
CA GLY A 221 23.08 -11.57 -16.98
C GLY A 221 24.46 -12.22 -17.18
N VAL A 222 25.09 -12.00 -18.35
CA VAL A 222 26.22 -12.83 -18.85
C VAL A 222 27.53 -12.62 -18.06
N ALA A 223 27.75 -13.45 -17.04
CA ALA A 223 28.85 -13.36 -16.07
C ALA A 223 30.24 -13.84 -16.57
N LYS A 224 30.65 -13.43 -17.79
CA LYS A 224 32.01 -13.65 -18.34
C LYS A 224 32.63 -12.49 -19.15
N ALA A 225 31.85 -11.56 -19.74
CA ALA A 225 32.38 -10.41 -20.47
C ALA A 225 31.36 -9.27 -20.58
N GLY A 226 31.41 -8.32 -19.65
CA GLY A 226 30.59 -7.11 -19.58
C GLY A 226 30.93 -6.31 -18.32
N ASN A 227 30.76 -4.99 -18.36
CA ASN A 227 31.09 -4.12 -17.24
C ASN A 227 30.28 -4.54 -16.00
N SER A 228 30.98 -4.94 -14.93
CA SER A 228 30.35 -5.34 -13.68
C SER A 228 29.98 -4.10 -12.88
N THR A 229 28.69 -3.77 -12.81
CA THR A 229 28.23 -2.65 -11.97
C THR A 229 28.33 -3.02 -10.50
N LEU A 230 28.85 -2.09 -9.70
CA LEU A 230 28.95 -2.28 -8.25
C LEU A 230 27.55 -2.31 -7.64
N LEU A 231 27.28 -3.28 -6.76
CA LEU A 231 25.99 -3.40 -6.06
C LEU A 231 25.63 -2.08 -5.35
N ASN A 232 26.62 -1.42 -4.73
CA ASN A 232 26.45 -0.14 -4.05
C ASN A 232 26.06 1.05 -4.97
N GLU A 233 26.25 0.98 -6.29
CA GLU A 233 25.84 2.06 -7.21
C GLU A 233 24.37 1.98 -7.63
N ILE A 234 23.85 0.76 -7.82
CA ILE A 234 22.46 0.53 -8.27
C ILE A 234 21.50 0.28 -7.10
N PHE A 235 21.99 -0.18 -5.93
CA PHE A 235 21.12 -0.56 -4.83
C PHE A 235 20.20 0.59 -4.37
N THR A 236 18.91 0.33 -4.48
CA THR A 236 17.81 1.12 -3.93
C THR A 236 17.26 0.33 -2.76
N GLU A 237 17.04 0.99 -1.62
CA GLU A 237 16.50 0.34 -0.42
C GLU A 237 15.07 -0.18 -0.71
N LEU A 238 14.77 -1.38 -0.24
CA LEU A 238 13.46 -2.02 -0.43
C LEU A 238 12.55 -1.70 0.74
N TYR A 239 11.25 -1.52 0.49
CA TYR A 239 10.28 -1.38 1.58
C TYR A 239 10.00 -2.75 2.22
N ILE A 240 10.30 -2.88 3.52
CA ILE A 240 10.20 -4.12 4.31
C ILE A 240 9.39 -3.81 5.57
N THR A 241 8.42 -4.68 5.91
CA THR A 241 7.54 -4.46 7.08
C THR A 241 7.35 -5.72 7.93
N GLU A 242 6.94 -5.57 9.20
CA GLU A 242 6.61 -6.70 10.08
C GLU A 242 5.35 -7.43 9.57
N GLY A 243 5.46 -8.73 9.30
CA GLY A 243 4.43 -9.51 8.61
C GLY A 243 3.28 -9.96 9.52
N GLY A 244 2.06 -9.94 8.97
CA GLY A 244 0.86 -10.44 9.64
C GLY A 244 0.87 -11.95 9.91
N THR A 245 -0.12 -12.40 10.69
CA THR A 245 -0.24 -13.78 11.19
C THR A 245 -0.44 -14.82 10.09
N GLY A 246 0.66 -15.45 9.65
CA GLY A 246 0.69 -16.82 9.13
C GLY A 246 0.18 -17.04 7.70
N GLU A 247 -0.96 -16.44 7.32
CA GLU A 247 -1.74 -16.78 6.14
C GLU A 247 -0.93 -16.91 4.84
N VAL A 248 -1.30 -17.91 4.04
CA VAL A 248 -0.72 -18.19 2.72
C VAL A 248 -1.60 -17.49 1.70
N ASN A 249 -1.12 -16.37 1.15
CA ASN A 249 -1.78 -15.75 0.00
C ASN A 249 -1.51 -16.61 -1.25
N GLU A 250 -2.54 -17.34 -1.69
CA GLU A 250 -2.48 -18.23 -2.86
C GLU A 250 -2.62 -17.49 -4.20
N GLU A 251 -2.98 -16.20 -4.21
CA GLU A 251 -3.22 -15.45 -5.44
C GLU A 251 -1.93 -15.19 -6.23
N HIS A 252 -2.05 -15.11 -7.56
CA HIS A 252 -0.92 -14.96 -8.45
C HIS A 252 -0.19 -13.61 -8.27
N GLU A 253 1.12 -13.60 -8.52
CA GLU A 253 2.02 -12.48 -8.22
C GLU A 253 1.53 -11.16 -8.83
N VAL A 254 0.95 -11.17 -10.04
CA VAL A 254 0.38 -9.97 -10.70
C VAL A 254 -0.75 -9.34 -9.88
N ARG A 255 -1.67 -10.14 -9.33
CA ARG A 255 -2.76 -9.64 -8.46
C ARG A 255 -2.27 -9.21 -7.08
N GLN A 256 -1.07 -9.64 -6.66
CA GLN A 256 -0.40 -9.13 -5.47
C GLN A 256 0.24 -7.76 -5.76
N ILE A 257 0.95 -7.60 -6.89
CA ILE A 257 1.53 -6.32 -7.33
C ILE A 257 0.45 -5.25 -7.51
N GLU A 258 -0.66 -5.59 -8.17
CA GLU A 258 -1.73 -4.62 -8.45
C GLU A 258 -2.36 -4.09 -7.15
N ARG A 259 -2.51 -4.91 -6.10
CA ARG A 259 -2.91 -4.46 -4.76
C ARG A 259 -1.81 -3.75 -3.97
N ALA A 260 -0.56 -4.20 -4.05
CA ALA A 260 0.56 -3.54 -3.37
C ALA A 260 0.91 -2.17 -4.00
N SER A 261 0.37 -1.88 -5.19
CA SER A 261 0.35 -0.54 -5.79
C SER A 261 -0.77 0.37 -5.26
N TRP A 262 -1.70 -0.14 -4.45
CA TRP A 262 -2.64 0.64 -3.64
C TRP A 262 -1.98 0.92 -2.27
N LYS A 263 -2.27 2.06 -1.63
CA LYS A 263 -1.65 2.42 -0.33
C LYS A 263 -2.00 1.34 0.72
N PRO A 264 -1.03 0.84 1.51
CA PRO A 264 -1.29 -0.26 2.46
C PRO A 264 -2.18 0.16 3.63
N ASP A 265 -2.96 -0.78 4.15
CA ASP A 265 -4.07 -0.55 5.09
C ASP A 265 -3.67 -0.01 6.48
N ARG A 266 -2.38 0.11 6.78
CA ARG A 266 -1.85 0.50 8.09
C ARG A 266 -0.58 1.35 7.94
N PRO A 267 -0.24 2.19 8.92
CA PRO A 267 1.15 2.60 9.13
C PRO A 267 1.95 1.35 9.54
N GLU A 268 2.36 0.57 8.54
CA GLU A 268 3.13 -0.65 8.76
C GLU A 268 4.48 -0.31 9.42
N THR A 269 4.88 -1.06 10.44
CA THR A 269 6.18 -0.88 11.09
C THR A 269 7.28 -1.23 10.09
N SER A 270 7.83 -0.21 9.43
CA SER A 270 8.92 -0.36 8.48
C SER A 270 10.19 -0.81 9.20
N ILE A 271 10.73 -1.95 8.77
CA ILE A 271 11.94 -2.56 9.34
C ILE A 271 13.09 -2.27 8.38
N ARG A 272 14.08 -1.49 8.84
CA ARG A 272 15.33 -1.33 8.09
C ARG A 272 16.09 -2.64 8.03
N GLN A 273 16.87 -2.85 6.98
CA GLN A 273 17.72 -4.05 6.84
C GLN A 273 18.70 -4.25 8.02
N GLU A 274 19.11 -3.18 8.70
CA GLU A 274 20.00 -3.18 9.88
C GLU A 274 19.28 -3.50 11.21
N ASP A 275 17.95 -3.46 11.21
CA ASP A 275 17.10 -3.67 12.40
C ASP A 275 16.43 -5.05 12.40
N ILE A 276 16.65 -5.88 11.37
CA ILE A 276 15.92 -7.14 11.12
C ILE A 276 16.05 -8.22 12.22
N PHE A 277 16.97 -8.05 13.19
CA PHE A 277 17.09 -8.90 14.39
C PHE A 277 16.90 -8.12 15.71
N LYS A 278 16.22 -6.97 15.68
CA LYS A 278 15.79 -6.20 16.86
C LYS A 278 14.30 -6.42 17.10
N ALA A 279 13.90 -6.55 18.36
CA ALA A 279 12.48 -6.68 18.71
C ALA A 279 11.74 -5.35 18.53
N SER A 280 10.53 -5.39 17.98
CA SER A 280 9.59 -4.27 18.00
C SER A 280 9.12 -3.96 19.42
N ALA A 281 8.83 -2.68 19.70
CA ALA A 281 8.56 -2.19 21.05
C ALA A 281 7.29 -2.86 21.63
N GLY A 282 7.47 -3.68 22.66
CA GLY A 282 6.40 -4.43 23.33
C GLY A 282 6.47 -5.96 23.21
N ARG A 283 7.42 -6.53 22.46
CA ARG A 283 7.68 -7.98 22.46
C ARG A 283 8.67 -8.40 23.57
N ASP A 284 8.22 -9.27 24.47
CA ASP A 284 9.09 -9.99 25.41
C ASP A 284 9.77 -11.19 24.72
N GLY A 285 10.99 -10.99 24.19
CA GLY A 285 11.85 -12.11 23.75
C GLY A 285 12.91 -11.74 22.70
N PRO A 286 14.06 -12.44 22.67
CA PRO A 286 15.08 -12.23 21.65
C PRO A 286 14.72 -12.93 20.33
N ILE A 287 14.67 -12.17 19.23
CA ILE A 287 14.45 -12.73 17.89
C ILE A 287 15.70 -13.52 17.45
N ARG A 288 15.52 -14.83 17.20
CA ARG A 288 16.56 -15.74 16.69
C ARG A 288 16.34 -16.06 15.20
N ARG A 289 15.09 -16.22 14.77
CA ARG A 289 14.67 -16.79 13.48
C ARG A 289 13.71 -15.86 12.76
N VAL A 290 14.14 -15.33 11.62
CA VAL A 290 13.36 -14.43 10.76
C VAL A 290 13.03 -15.12 9.45
N MET A 291 11.75 -15.11 9.06
CA MET A 291 11.31 -15.53 7.74
C MET A 291 10.85 -14.31 6.93
N THR A 292 11.51 -14.03 5.81
CA THR A 292 11.16 -12.94 4.90
C THR A 292 10.41 -13.47 3.69
N LYS A 293 9.12 -13.14 3.62
CA LYS A 293 8.21 -13.44 2.49
C LYS A 293 8.32 -12.35 1.40
N GLY A 294 7.89 -12.69 0.19
CA GLY A 294 7.68 -11.75 -0.92
C GLY A 294 7.61 -12.47 -2.26
N VAL A 295 7.03 -11.85 -3.28
CA VAL A 295 6.90 -12.41 -4.65
C VAL A 295 8.25 -12.65 -5.35
N ALA A 296 8.25 -13.28 -6.52
CA ALA A 296 9.45 -13.38 -7.36
C ALA A 296 9.97 -12.00 -7.79
N GLY A 297 11.27 -11.93 -8.12
CA GLY A 297 11.91 -10.69 -8.59
C GLY A 297 12.03 -9.55 -7.56
N ILE A 298 11.36 -9.62 -6.40
CA ILE A 298 11.18 -8.52 -5.43
C ILE A 298 12.45 -8.07 -4.70
N GLY A 299 13.59 -8.71 -5.00
CA GLY A 299 14.89 -8.33 -4.45
C GLY A 299 15.34 -9.11 -3.21
N LYS A 300 14.61 -10.14 -2.75
CA LYS A 300 14.98 -10.96 -1.55
C LYS A 300 16.47 -11.39 -1.54
N THR A 301 16.95 -11.95 -2.65
CA THR A 301 18.36 -12.36 -2.84
C THR A 301 19.33 -11.16 -2.90
N VAL A 302 18.91 -10.03 -3.47
CA VAL A 302 19.73 -8.81 -3.53
C VAL A 302 19.86 -8.16 -2.15
N LEU A 303 18.81 -8.24 -1.34
CA LEU A 303 18.75 -7.78 0.04
C LEU A 303 19.69 -8.58 0.96
N THR A 304 19.66 -9.92 0.88
CA THR A 304 20.58 -10.78 1.64
C THR A 304 22.04 -10.62 1.19
N GLN A 305 22.28 -10.42 -0.11
CA GLN A 305 23.60 -10.05 -0.65
C GLN A 305 24.07 -8.68 -0.14
N LYS A 306 23.20 -7.65 -0.13
CA LYS A 306 23.54 -6.30 0.33
C LYS A 306 23.86 -6.27 1.82
N PHE A 307 23.05 -6.93 2.66
CA PHE A 307 23.31 -7.09 4.09
C PHE A 307 24.65 -7.76 4.36
N THR A 308 24.98 -8.81 3.60
CA THR A 308 26.29 -9.48 3.70
C THR A 308 27.44 -8.60 3.22
N LEU A 309 27.24 -7.83 2.14
CA LEU A 309 28.24 -6.88 1.65
C LEU A 309 28.48 -5.74 2.66
N ASP A 310 27.45 -5.14 3.23
CA ASP A 310 27.60 -4.06 4.23
C ASP A 310 28.29 -4.55 5.51
N TRP A 311 28.07 -5.81 5.91
CA TRP A 311 28.84 -6.45 6.98
C TRP A 311 30.31 -6.69 6.59
N ALA A 312 30.57 -7.08 5.35
CA ALA A 312 31.91 -7.34 4.80
C ALA A 312 32.70 -6.08 4.41
N GLU A 313 32.03 -4.93 4.26
CA GLU A 313 32.61 -3.61 4.05
C GLU A 313 32.66 -2.76 5.33
N ASP A 314 32.42 -3.37 6.49
CA ASP A 314 32.46 -2.74 7.83
C ASP A 314 31.48 -1.56 8.01
N LYS A 315 30.42 -1.49 7.21
CA LYS A 315 29.40 -0.42 7.23
C LYS A 315 28.32 -0.62 8.29
N SER A 316 27.83 -1.86 8.47
CA SER A 316 26.72 -2.18 9.37
C SER A 316 26.87 -3.57 10.00
N ASN A 317 25.95 -3.95 10.89
CA ASN A 317 25.86 -5.29 11.49
C ASN A 317 27.13 -5.81 12.21
N GLN A 318 28.00 -4.93 12.71
CA GLN A 318 29.28 -5.34 13.32
C GLN A 318 29.16 -6.04 14.69
N ASN A 319 27.96 -6.11 15.25
CA ASN A 319 27.59 -7.01 16.35
C ASN A 319 27.64 -8.51 15.95
N VAL A 320 27.65 -8.82 14.65
CA VAL A 320 27.80 -10.18 14.09
C VAL A 320 29.28 -10.51 13.91
N GLN A 321 29.75 -11.59 14.54
CA GLN A 321 31.15 -12.01 14.47
C GLN A 321 31.44 -12.83 13.21
N LEU A 322 30.55 -13.77 12.85
CA LEU A 322 30.65 -14.63 11.68
C LEU A 322 29.30 -14.66 10.93
N MET A 323 29.34 -14.67 9.60
CA MET A 323 28.15 -14.71 8.75
C MET A 323 28.34 -15.73 7.63
N PHE A 324 27.38 -16.66 7.50
CA PHE A 324 27.43 -17.75 6.52
C PHE A 324 26.15 -17.74 5.66
N PRO A 325 26.20 -17.14 4.46
CA PRO A 325 25.11 -17.17 3.49
C PRO A 325 25.14 -18.46 2.64
N PHE A 326 24.03 -19.19 2.66
CA PHE A 326 23.76 -20.36 1.83
C PHE A 326 22.50 -20.10 0.98
N THR A 327 22.43 -20.69 -0.20
CA THR A 327 21.16 -20.85 -0.93
C THR A 327 20.62 -22.27 -0.77
N PHE A 328 19.29 -22.44 -0.74
CA PHE A 328 18.71 -23.79 -0.81
C PHE A 328 19.05 -24.50 -2.14
N ARG A 329 19.31 -23.73 -3.22
CA ARG A 329 19.85 -24.23 -4.50
C ARG A 329 21.18 -24.97 -4.31
N GLU A 330 22.13 -24.37 -3.61
CA GLU A 330 23.44 -24.98 -3.27
C GLU A 330 23.27 -26.22 -2.37
N LEU A 331 22.40 -26.14 -1.36
CA LEU A 331 22.17 -27.22 -0.39
C LEU A 331 21.48 -28.46 -0.99
N ASN A 332 20.59 -28.29 -1.97
CA ASN A 332 19.93 -29.39 -2.69
C ASN A 332 20.93 -30.37 -3.35
N VAL A 333 22.10 -29.89 -3.79
CA VAL A 333 23.17 -30.71 -4.41
C VAL A 333 23.80 -31.72 -3.45
N LEU A 334 23.60 -31.50 -2.15
CA LEU A 334 24.16 -32.32 -1.07
C LEU A 334 23.14 -33.30 -0.47
N LYS A 335 21.93 -33.40 -1.02
CA LYS A 335 20.82 -34.21 -0.50
C LYS A 335 21.17 -35.68 -0.18
N GLU A 336 22.00 -36.31 -1.01
CA GLU A 336 22.38 -37.73 -0.85
C GLU A 336 23.66 -37.92 0.00
N LYS A 337 24.26 -36.83 0.50
CA LYS A 337 25.50 -36.86 1.27
C LYS A 337 25.23 -36.57 2.74
N LYS A 338 26.09 -37.13 3.60
CA LYS A 338 26.12 -36.83 5.02
C LYS A 338 27.28 -35.87 5.32
N PHE A 339 27.02 -34.93 6.21
CA PHE A 339 27.96 -33.94 6.72
C PHE A 339 27.68 -33.73 8.20
N SER A 340 28.71 -33.43 8.99
CA SER A 340 28.54 -32.66 10.22
C SER A 340 28.35 -31.17 9.89
N LEU A 341 27.88 -30.37 10.85
CA LEU A 341 27.74 -28.92 10.63
C LEU A 341 29.10 -28.26 10.36
N VAL A 342 30.16 -28.72 11.05
CA VAL A 342 31.53 -28.27 10.80
C VAL A 342 31.96 -28.58 9.37
N GLU A 343 31.76 -29.82 8.90
CA GLU A 343 32.13 -30.22 7.53
C GLU A 343 31.30 -29.49 6.46
N LEU A 344 30.02 -29.22 6.72
CA LEU A 344 29.17 -28.46 5.80
C LEU A 344 29.66 -27.01 5.63
N ILE A 345 30.03 -26.34 6.73
CA ILE A 345 30.63 -25.00 6.67
C ILE A 345 32.00 -25.05 5.97
N HIS A 346 32.84 -26.04 6.31
CA HIS A 346 34.15 -26.28 5.67
C HIS A 346 34.06 -26.63 4.17
N HIS A 347 32.91 -27.09 3.69
CA HIS A 347 32.68 -27.41 2.28
C HIS A 347 32.43 -26.15 1.43
N PHE A 348 31.60 -25.22 1.92
CA PHE A 348 31.25 -23.99 1.22
C PHE A 348 32.19 -22.81 1.50
N PHE A 349 32.86 -22.83 2.66
CA PHE A 349 33.83 -21.81 3.11
C PHE A 349 35.14 -22.52 3.44
N THR A 350 35.88 -22.96 2.42
CA THR A 350 37.10 -23.78 2.57
C THR A 350 38.17 -23.13 3.45
N GLU A 351 38.15 -21.81 3.54
CA GLU A 351 39.01 -21.01 4.41
C GLU A 351 38.76 -21.29 5.90
N THR A 352 37.53 -21.68 6.30
CA THR A 352 37.24 -22.14 7.69
C THR A 352 37.94 -23.45 8.03
N LYS A 353 38.17 -24.31 7.02
CA LYS A 353 38.89 -25.57 7.13
C LYS A 353 40.39 -25.35 7.28
N GLU A 354 40.93 -24.43 6.49
CA GLU A 354 42.33 -23.97 6.58
C GLU A 354 42.58 -23.24 7.92
N ALA A 355 41.58 -22.49 8.41
CA ALA A 355 41.56 -21.93 9.75
C ALA A 355 41.37 -22.97 10.87
N GLY A 356 41.00 -24.23 10.58
CA GLY A 356 40.87 -25.30 11.57
C GLY A 356 39.78 -25.09 12.63
N ILE A 357 38.75 -24.29 12.32
CA ILE A 357 37.73 -23.89 13.31
C ILE A 357 36.61 -24.95 13.36
N CYS A 358 36.44 -25.57 14.52
CA CYS A 358 35.36 -26.55 14.78
C CYS A 358 34.31 -26.06 15.79
N ARG A 359 34.62 -25.05 16.62
CA ARG A 359 33.79 -24.63 17.77
C ARG A 359 33.05 -23.31 17.49
N PHE A 360 31.97 -23.40 16.72
CA PHE A 360 31.16 -22.23 16.32
C PHE A 360 30.29 -21.65 17.47
N GLU A 361 30.09 -22.40 18.55
CA GLU A 361 29.30 -22.02 19.73
C GLU A 361 29.81 -20.79 20.48
N ASP A 362 31.13 -20.59 20.52
CA ASP A 362 31.79 -19.47 21.22
C ASP A 362 31.64 -18.13 20.44
N PHE A 363 30.90 -18.09 19.32
CA PHE A 363 30.76 -16.92 18.43
C PHE A 363 29.31 -16.47 18.20
N LYS A 364 29.13 -15.17 17.95
CA LYS A 364 27.87 -14.58 17.44
C LYS A 364 27.74 -14.84 15.93
N VAL A 365 27.19 -16.00 15.57
CA VAL A 365 26.99 -16.46 14.19
C VAL A 365 25.62 -16.07 13.63
N VAL A 366 25.57 -15.59 12.38
CA VAL A 366 24.36 -15.47 11.56
C VAL A 366 24.42 -16.44 10.37
N PHE A 367 23.39 -17.25 10.22
CA PHE A 367 23.12 -18.03 9.02
C PHE A 367 22.05 -17.34 8.17
N ILE A 368 22.28 -17.25 6.86
CA ILE A 368 21.29 -16.78 5.90
C ILE A 368 20.99 -17.93 4.94
N PHE A 369 19.72 -18.26 4.75
CA PHE A 369 19.25 -19.33 3.87
C PHE A 369 18.28 -18.75 2.83
N ASP A 370 18.81 -18.49 1.62
CA ASP A 370 18.06 -17.84 0.54
C ASP A 370 17.30 -18.88 -0.33
N GLY A 371 16.02 -18.63 -0.61
CA GLY A 371 15.22 -19.39 -1.57
C GLY A 371 14.55 -20.67 -1.04
N LEU A 372 13.85 -20.63 0.10
CA LEU A 372 13.10 -21.79 0.63
C LEU A 372 12.05 -22.35 -0.37
N ASP A 373 11.49 -21.50 -1.24
CA ASP A 373 10.61 -21.92 -2.35
C ASP A 373 11.27 -22.84 -3.40
N GLU A 374 12.58 -23.07 -3.25
CA GLU A 374 13.39 -23.90 -4.15
C GLU A 374 13.98 -25.12 -3.41
N CYS A 375 13.65 -25.30 -2.13
CA CYS A 375 14.07 -26.44 -1.31
C CYS A 375 13.48 -27.76 -1.83
N ARG A 376 14.31 -28.81 -1.92
CA ARG A 376 13.91 -30.19 -2.26
C ARG A 376 14.37 -31.21 -1.22
N LEU A 377 14.75 -30.73 -0.04
CA LEU A 377 15.16 -31.51 1.12
C LEU A 377 13.92 -31.84 1.98
N PRO A 378 13.76 -33.08 2.49
CA PRO A 378 12.59 -33.46 3.29
C PRO A 378 12.68 -32.92 4.73
N LEU A 379 12.25 -31.67 4.95
CA LEU A 379 12.33 -31.00 6.25
C LEU A 379 11.25 -31.51 7.24
N ASP A 380 11.44 -32.70 7.81
CA ASP A 380 10.51 -33.26 8.80
C ASP A 380 10.73 -32.66 10.21
N PHE A 381 10.00 -31.60 10.53
CA PHE A 381 10.05 -30.93 11.83
C PHE A 381 9.51 -31.75 13.02
N HIS A 382 8.82 -32.87 12.78
CA HIS A 382 8.16 -33.68 13.81
C HIS A 382 8.98 -34.92 14.18
N ASN A 383 9.39 -35.72 13.20
CA ASN A 383 10.05 -37.02 13.41
C ASN A 383 11.58 -36.98 13.27
N SER A 384 12.18 -35.83 12.94
CA SER A 384 13.64 -35.71 12.84
C SER A 384 14.36 -35.98 14.16
N GLU A 385 15.42 -36.80 14.07
CA GLU A 385 16.39 -37.08 15.12
C GLU A 385 16.92 -35.78 15.73
N ILE A 386 17.04 -35.72 17.06
CA ILE A 386 17.44 -34.51 17.78
C ILE A 386 18.97 -34.41 17.82
N LEU A 387 19.53 -33.55 16.98
CA LEU A 387 20.98 -33.29 16.92
C LEU A 387 21.35 -32.07 17.79
N THR A 388 22.36 -32.23 18.63
CA THR A 388 22.90 -31.16 19.49
C THR A 388 24.40 -30.93 19.32
N ASP A 389 25.16 -31.95 18.92
CA ASP A 389 26.59 -31.89 18.63
C ASP A 389 26.86 -31.48 17.17
N VAL A 390 27.68 -30.45 16.97
CA VAL A 390 28.03 -29.90 15.65
C VAL A 390 28.97 -30.78 14.83
N THR A 391 29.59 -31.80 15.43
CA THR A 391 30.57 -32.70 14.83
C THR A 391 29.98 -34.03 14.34
N VAL A 392 28.72 -34.34 14.69
CA VAL A 392 28.05 -35.58 14.27
C VAL A 392 27.55 -35.45 12.83
N SER A 393 27.94 -36.40 11.97
CA SER A 393 27.60 -36.39 10.54
C SER A 393 26.25 -37.06 10.23
N THR A 394 25.32 -36.28 9.69
CA THR A 394 23.97 -36.71 9.30
C THR A 394 23.56 -36.09 7.95
N SER A 395 22.35 -36.35 7.45
CA SER A 395 21.88 -35.77 6.18
C SER A 395 21.53 -34.29 6.32
N VAL A 396 21.62 -33.54 5.21
CA VAL A 396 21.53 -32.07 5.21
C VAL A 396 20.14 -31.58 5.65
N ASP A 397 19.08 -32.33 5.35
CA ASP A 397 17.73 -32.09 5.85
C ASP A 397 17.63 -32.18 7.39
N VAL A 398 18.26 -33.17 8.02
CA VAL A 398 18.30 -33.32 9.48
C VAL A 398 19.13 -32.21 10.14
N LEU A 399 20.25 -31.79 9.53
CA LEU A 399 21.02 -30.63 9.99
C LEU A 399 20.19 -29.35 9.99
N LEU A 400 19.58 -29.00 8.85
CA LEU A 400 18.80 -27.77 8.68
C LEU A 400 17.59 -27.75 9.62
N THR A 401 16.86 -28.85 9.72
CA THR A 401 15.72 -28.97 10.63
C THR A 401 16.13 -28.77 12.10
N ASN A 402 17.27 -29.33 12.55
CA ASN A 402 17.74 -29.12 13.93
C ASN A 402 18.26 -27.70 14.21
N LEU A 403 18.87 -27.03 13.23
CA LEU A 403 19.25 -25.62 13.31
C LEU A 403 18.02 -24.71 13.49
N ILE A 404 16.99 -24.92 12.66
CA ILE A 404 15.75 -24.13 12.66
C ILE A 404 14.92 -24.42 13.93
N ARG A 405 14.83 -25.70 14.37
CA ARG A 405 14.22 -26.09 15.66
C ARG A 405 15.00 -25.58 16.89
N GLY A 406 16.22 -25.08 16.72
CA GLY A 406 17.04 -24.57 17.82
C GLY A 406 17.65 -25.64 18.73
N LYS A 407 17.82 -26.86 18.20
CA LYS A 407 18.52 -27.96 18.89
C LYS A 407 20.02 -27.95 18.58
N LEU A 408 20.37 -27.61 17.35
CA LEU A 408 21.74 -27.39 16.90
C LEU A 408 22.05 -25.88 16.86
N LEU A 409 23.21 -25.47 17.37
CA LEU A 409 23.63 -24.08 17.61
C LEU A 409 22.49 -23.16 18.14
N PRO A 410 22.03 -23.32 19.40
CA PRO A 410 20.97 -22.48 19.97
C PRO A 410 21.27 -20.97 19.93
N SER A 411 22.54 -20.58 20.08
CA SER A 411 23.00 -19.18 20.09
C SER A 411 23.05 -18.49 18.71
N ALA A 412 23.02 -19.25 17.62
CA ALA A 412 23.08 -18.70 16.27
C ALA A 412 21.75 -18.05 15.84
N ARG A 413 21.83 -17.03 14.98
CA ARG A 413 20.67 -16.35 14.36
C ARG A 413 20.46 -16.80 12.92
N PHE A 414 19.21 -16.75 12.47
CA PHE A 414 18.75 -17.32 11.21
C PHE A 414 17.87 -16.35 10.44
N TRP A 415 18.19 -16.11 9.17
CA TRP A 415 17.35 -15.39 8.23
C TRP A 415 17.04 -16.28 7.03
N ILE A 416 15.76 -16.53 6.78
CA ILE A 416 15.28 -17.40 5.71
C ILE A 416 14.46 -16.55 4.73
N THR A 417 14.71 -16.66 3.42
CA THR A 417 13.88 -15.97 2.40
C THR A 417 13.00 -16.97 1.65
N THR A 418 11.78 -16.56 1.30
CA THR A 418 10.78 -17.44 0.65
C THR A 418 9.77 -16.66 -0.19
N ARG A 419 9.09 -17.34 -1.12
CA ARG A 419 7.76 -16.93 -1.59
C ARG A 419 6.67 -17.27 -0.57
N PRO A 420 5.53 -16.54 -0.53
CA PRO A 420 4.43 -16.82 0.40
C PRO A 420 3.94 -18.26 0.36
N ALA A 421 3.77 -18.84 -0.84
CA ALA A 421 3.27 -20.19 -1.06
C ALA A 421 4.14 -21.32 -0.46
N ALA A 422 5.43 -21.06 -0.20
CA ALA A 422 6.36 -22.03 0.38
C ALA A 422 6.68 -21.77 1.86
N ALA A 423 6.12 -20.71 2.45
CA ALA A 423 6.35 -20.38 3.86
C ALA A 423 5.82 -21.46 4.82
N ASN A 424 4.82 -22.23 4.39
CA ASN A 424 4.24 -23.36 5.11
C ASN A 424 5.17 -24.59 5.25
N GLN A 425 6.32 -24.63 4.55
CA GLN A 425 7.32 -25.68 4.73
C GLN A 425 7.99 -25.65 6.12
N ILE A 426 7.87 -24.54 6.86
CA ILE A 426 8.40 -24.39 8.23
C ILE A 426 7.20 -24.09 9.16
N PRO A 427 6.99 -24.87 10.25
CA PRO A 427 5.91 -24.61 11.20
C PRO A 427 5.98 -23.19 11.81
N PRO A 428 4.85 -22.52 12.11
CA PRO A 428 4.84 -21.19 12.72
C PRO A 428 5.67 -21.10 14.01
N ASP A 429 5.61 -22.11 14.88
CA ASP A 429 6.38 -22.21 16.14
C ASP A 429 7.91 -22.22 15.91
N CYS A 430 8.34 -22.45 14.67
CA CYS A 430 9.74 -22.42 14.26
C CYS A 430 10.20 -21.05 13.70
N VAL A 431 9.35 -20.01 13.76
CA VAL A 431 9.64 -18.65 13.26
C VAL A 431 9.30 -17.62 14.35
N ASP A 432 10.27 -16.78 14.74
CA ASP A 432 10.06 -15.80 15.82
C ASP A 432 9.51 -14.46 15.28
N MET A 433 9.89 -14.13 14.03
CA MET A 433 9.36 -12.98 13.29
C MET A 433 9.20 -13.31 11.81
N VAL A 434 8.05 -12.95 11.25
CA VAL A 434 7.83 -12.88 9.80
C VAL A 434 8.03 -11.43 9.36
N THR A 435 8.70 -11.21 8.22
CA THR A 435 8.73 -9.91 7.54
C THR A 435 8.32 -10.09 6.09
N GLU A 436 7.89 -9.01 5.44
CA GLU A 436 7.54 -9.02 4.02
C GLU A 436 8.32 -7.95 3.26
N VAL A 437 8.92 -8.31 2.12
CA VAL A 437 9.46 -7.35 1.16
C VAL A 437 8.32 -6.94 0.23
N ARG A 438 7.82 -5.72 0.38
CA ARG A 438 6.73 -5.19 -0.45
C ARG A 438 7.22 -4.86 -1.86
N GLY A 439 8.38 -4.19 -2.00
CA GLY A 439 8.96 -3.80 -3.29
C GLY A 439 9.52 -2.37 -3.28
N PHE A 440 9.46 -1.71 -4.44
CA PHE A 440 9.73 -0.27 -4.60
C PHE A 440 8.46 0.57 -4.49
N THR A 441 8.42 1.48 -3.52
CA THR A 441 7.49 2.62 -3.52
C THR A 441 7.80 3.59 -4.66
N ASP A 442 6.88 4.48 -5.01
CA ASP A 442 7.08 5.39 -6.15
C ASP A 442 8.37 6.25 -6.06
N PRO A 443 8.77 6.81 -4.89
CA PRO A 443 10.08 7.45 -4.74
C PRO A 443 11.27 6.51 -4.95
N GLN A 444 11.16 5.24 -4.55
CA GLN A 444 12.20 4.23 -4.78
C GLN A 444 12.32 3.84 -6.27
N LYS A 445 11.21 3.85 -7.02
CA LYS A 445 11.25 3.67 -8.49
C LYS A 445 12.07 4.78 -9.15
N GLU A 446 11.85 6.04 -8.78
CA GLU A 446 12.63 7.17 -9.31
C GLU A 446 14.12 7.10 -8.92
N ASP A 447 14.43 6.78 -7.67
CA ASP A 447 15.80 6.59 -7.18
C ASP A 447 16.54 5.52 -7.98
N TYR A 448 15.91 4.36 -8.21
CA TYR A 448 16.47 3.29 -9.03
C TYR A 448 16.79 3.76 -10.46
N PHE A 449 15.87 4.43 -11.15
CA PHE A 449 16.10 4.89 -12.52
C PHE A 449 17.15 6.00 -12.60
N ARG A 450 17.17 6.94 -11.64
CA ARG A 450 18.20 7.99 -11.56
C ARG A 450 19.60 7.42 -11.27
N LYS A 451 19.70 6.38 -10.44
CA LYS A 451 20.96 5.63 -10.24
C LYS A 451 21.40 4.86 -11.49
N ARG A 452 20.46 4.23 -12.19
CA ARG A 452 20.74 3.36 -13.35
C ARG A 452 21.05 4.13 -14.64
N PHE A 453 20.63 5.40 -14.75
CA PHE A 453 20.86 6.28 -15.89
C PHE A 453 21.58 7.57 -15.45
N ARG A 454 22.90 7.61 -15.64
CA ARG A 454 23.78 8.73 -15.22
C ARG A 454 23.61 10.04 -16.02
N ASP A 455 22.67 10.09 -16.95
CA ASP A 455 22.27 11.30 -17.70
C ASP A 455 20.87 11.69 -17.20
N GLU A 456 20.76 12.87 -16.57
CA GLU A 456 19.52 13.26 -15.88
C GLU A 456 18.35 13.52 -16.83
N GLU A 457 18.60 13.96 -18.08
CA GLU A 457 17.55 14.11 -19.09
C GLU A 457 17.09 12.75 -19.63
N GLN A 458 18.02 11.80 -19.80
CA GLN A 458 17.67 10.41 -20.10
C GLN A 458 16.85 9.78 -18.97
N ALA A 459 17.26 9.95 -17.71
CA ALA A 459 16.54 9.47 -16.54
C ALA A 459 15.15 10.09 -16.43
N ARG A 460 15.03 11.42 -16.56
CA ARG A 460 13.76 12.16 -16.54
C ARG A 460 12.80 11.73 -17.65
N ARG A 461 13.30 11.51 -18.87
CA ARG A 461 12.50 10.98 -19.99
C ARG A 461 12.00 9.55 -19.71
N ILE A 462 12.83 8.70 -19.10
CA ILE A 462 12.47 7.32 -18.74
C ILE A 462 11.43 7.29 -17.61
N ILE A 463 11.64 8.05 -16.54
CA ILE A 463 10.72 8.15 -15.39
C ILE A 463 9.34 8.65 -15.87
N SER A 464 9.32 9.71 -16.69
CA SER A 464 8.07 10.23 -17.27
C SER A 464 7.36 9.23 -18.18
N HIS A 465 8.08 8.48 -19.03
CA HIS A 465 7.50 7.41 -19.85
C HIS A 465 6.90 6.28 -19.01
N ILE A 466 7.55 5.90 -17.91
CA ILE A 466 7.06 4.87 -17.01
C ILE A 466 5.83 5.35 -16.24
N GLN A 467 5.84 6.58 -15.72
CA GLN A 467 4.69 7.20 -15.04
C GLN A 467 3.47 7.34 -15.95
N THR A 468 3.66 7.65 -17.24
CA THR A 468 2.56 7.75 -18.22
C THR A 468 2.02 6.39 -18.70
N SER A 469 2.74 5.28 -18.51
CA SER A 469 2.24 3.93 -18.82
C SER A 469 1.95 3.13 -17.55
N ARG A 470 0.68 3.12 -17.12
CA ARG A 470 0.21 2.41 -15.92
C ARG A 470 0.73 0.97 -15.79
N SER A 471 0.71 0.19 -16.88
CA SER A 471 1.21 -1.19 -16.87
C SER A 471 2.70 -1.26 -16.55
N LEU A 472 3.52 -0.31 -17.03
CA LEU A 472 4.94 -0.23 -16.67
C LEU A 472 5.11 0.29 -15.23
N HIS A 473 4.36 1.31 -14.81
CA HIS A 473 4.46 1.89 -13.46
C HIS A 473 4.12 0.89 -12.34
N ILE A 474 3.09 0.06 -12.55
CA ILE A 474 2.68 -1.01 -11.62
C ILE A 474 3.76 -2.09 -11.59
N MET A 475 4.22 -2.58 -12.75
CA MET A 475 5.21 -3.66 -12.79
C MET A 475 6.58 -3.22 -12.25
N CYS A 476 6.97 -1.95 -12.40
CA CYS A 476 8.15 -1.37 -11.76
C CYS A 476 8.07 -1.27 -10.22
N HIS A 477 7.01 -1.75 -9.58
CA HIS A 477 7.03 -2.05 -8.15
C HIS A 477 7.99 -3.22 -7.81
N ILE A 478 8.19 -4.16 -8.74
CA ILE A 478 9.19 -5.23 -8.59
C ILE A 478 10.50 -4.83 -9.31
N PRO A 479 11.66 -4.81 -8.62
CA PRO A 479 12.95 -4.40 -9.21
C PRO A 479 13.36 -5.13 -10.50
N VAL A 480 12.94 -6.40 -10.68
CA VAL A 480 13.24 -7.16 -11.91
C VAL A 480 12.64 -6.53 -13.17
N PHE A 481 11.44 -5.93 -13.10
CA PHE A 481 10.89 -5.20 -14.25
C PHE A 481 11.61 -3.87 -14.45
N CYS A 482 12.03 -3.19 -13.37
CA CYS A 482 12.88 -2.01 -13.49
C CYS A 482 14.18 -2.32 -14.25
N TRP A 483 14.78 -3.49 -14.01
CA TRP A 483 15.94 -3.98 -14.76
C TRP A 483 15.62 -4.32 -16.24
N ILE A 484 14.51 -5.04 -16.50
CA ILE A 484 14.06 -5.37 -17.88
C ILE A 484 13.80 -4.08 -18.67
N THR A 485 13.01 -3.16 -18.11
CA THR A 485 12.68 -1.86 -18.70
C THR A 485 13.93 -1.01 -18.88
N SER A 486 14.86 -0.99 -17.92
CA SER A 486 16.16 -0.30 -18.11
C SER A 486 16.92 -0.88 -19.29
N THR A 487 17.04 -2.20 -19.38
CA THR A 487 17.76 -2.91 -20.46
C THR A 487 17.18 -2.58 -21.85
N VAL A 488 15.86 -2.52 -21.96
CA VAL A 488 15.17 -2.18 -23.22
C VAL A 488 15.33 -0.70 -23.58
N LEU A 489 15.01 0.21 -22.65
CA LEU A 489 15.04 1.66 -22.90
C LEU A 489 16.47 2.15 -23.13
N GLU A 490 17.47 1.61 -22.41
CA GLU A 490 18.89 1.90 -22.64
C GLU A 490 19.31 1.51 -24.07
N ASN A 491 18.87 0.35 -24.58
CA ASN A 491 19.19 -0.06 -25.94
C ASN A 491 18.47 0.80 -26.99
N MET A 492 17.20 1.16 -26.77
CA MET A 492 16.44 1.94 -27.75
C MET A 492 16.97 3.38 -27.85
N LEU A 493 17.26 4.02 -26.71
CA LEU A 493 17.78 5.40 -26.65
C LEU A 493 19.21 5.54 -27.20
N LYS A 494 19.98 4.44 -27.33
CA LYS A 494 21.28 4.42 -28.02
C LYS A 494 21.17 4.37 -29.55
N THR A 495 20.01 4.04 -30.11
CA THR A 495 19.82 4.01 -31.58
C THR A 495 19.47 5.40 -32.13
N ARG A 496 20.13 5.80 -33.23
CA ARG A 496 20.09 7.18 -33.76
C ARG A 496 18.72 7.70 -34.16
N ASP A 497 17.75 6.83 -34.41
CA ASP A 497 16.46 7.21 -35.00
C ASP A 497 15.44 7.72 -33.96
N GLY A 498 15.75 7.65 -32.66
CA GLY A 498 14.98 8.33 -31.60
C GLY A 498 13.51 7.91 -31.46
N GLY A 499 13.15 6.74 -31.97
CA GLY A 499 11.77 6.27 -32.13
C GLY A 499 10.94 6.16 -30.85
N GLU A 500 9.66 5.85 -31.01
CA GLU A 500 8.73 5.70 -29.89
C GLU A 500 9.21 4.66 -28.88
N LEU A 501 9.01 4.95 -27.59
CA LEU A 501 9.34 4.04 -26.50
C LEU A 501 8.16 3.08 -26.25
N PRO A 502 8.38 1.82 -25.83
CA PRO A 502 7.32 0.82 -25.78
C PRO A 502 6.17 1.22 -24.85
N LYS A 503 4.96 1.25 -25.41
CA LYS A 503 3.74 1.75 -24.75
C LYS A 503 3.05 0.65 -23.93
N THR A 504 3.13 -0.60 -24.41
CA THR A 504 2.50 -1.78 -23.77
C THR A 504 3.55 -2.71 -23.13
N LEU A 505 3.11 -3.60 -22.24
CA LEU A 505 3.99 -4.57 -21.59
C LEU A 505 4.48 -5.63 -22.59
N THR A 506 3.63 -6.07 -23.51
CA THR A 506 3.99 -7.03 -24.56
C THR A 506 5.04 -6.46 -25.50
N GLU A 507 4.90 -5.18 -25.89
CA GLU A 507 5.89 -4.48 -26.70
C GLU A 507 7.26 -4.42 -25.99
N MET A 508 7.28 -4.08 -24.69
CA MET A 508 8.48 -4.11 -23.85
C MET A 508 9.14 -5.49 -23.83
N TYR A 509 8.36 -6.57 -23.71
CA TYR A 509 8.87 -7.95 -23.69
C TYR A 509 9.36 -8.44 -25.06
N ILE A 510 8.74 -8.02 -26.16
CA ILE A 510 9.22 -8.25 -27.52
C ILE A 510 10.58 -7.57 -27.73
N HIS A 511 10.71 -6.29 -27.34
CA HIS A 511 11.98 -5.58 -27.41
C HIS A 511 13.05 -6.23 -26.54
N PHE A 512 12.71 -6.70 -25.33
CA PHE A 512 13.63 -7.45 -24.47
C PHE A 512 14.15 -8.72 -25.16
N LEU A 513 13.27 -9.53 -25.75
CA LEU A 513 13.65 -10.75 -26.49
C LEU A 513 14.54 -10.45 -27.71
N VAL A 514 14.27 -9.35 -28.42
CA VAL A 514 15.10 -8.88 -29.55
C VAL A 514 16.47 -8.40 -29.08
N VAL A 515 16.55 -7.61 -27.99
CA VAL A 515 17.81 -7.14 -27.40
C VAL A 515 18.66 -8.32 -26.94
N GLN A 516 18.09 -9.28 -26.19
CA GLN A 516 18.83 -10.46 -25.75
C GLN A 516 19.32 -11.32 -26.92
N SER A 517 18.53 -11.42 -28.00
CA SER A 517 18.93 -12.14 -29.22
C SER A 517 20.05 -11.42 -30.01
N LYS A 518 20.08 -10.07 -30.02
CA LYS A 518 21.21 -9.28 -30.54
C LYS A 518 22.47 -9.48 -29.69
N VAL A 519 22.35 -9.30 -28.37
CA VAL A 519 23.47 -9.44 -27.41
C VAL A 519 24.12 -10.82 -27.51
N LYS A 520 23.31 -11.89 -27.60
CA LYS A 520 23.82 -13.23 -27.87
C LYS A 520 24.63 -13.28 -29.16
N LYS A 521 24.08 -12.78 -30.27
CA LYS A 521 24.69 -12.90 -31.59
C LYS A 521 26.07 -12.22 -31.65
N VAL A 522 26.16 -11.00 -31.13
CA VAL A 522 27.41 -10.22 -31.11
C VAL A 522 28.45 -10.87 -30.17
N LYS A 523 28.04 -11.38 -29.00
CA LYS A 523 28.98 -11.96 -28.01
C LYS A 523 29.42 -13.40 -28.30
N TYR A 524 28.63 -14.19 -29.04
CA TYR A 524 28.86 -15.63 -29.17
C TYR A 524 28.77 -16.21 -30.60
N ASP A 525 27.90 -15.67 -31.46
CA ASP A 525 27.80 -16.11 -32.86
C ASP A 525 28.78 -15.34 -33.78
N GLY A 526 29.54 -14.37 -33.24
CA GLY A 526 30.57 -13.60 -33.96
C GLY A 526 30.05 -12.62 -35.02
N GLY A 527 28.74 -12.36 -35.05
CA GLY A 527 28.10 -11.51 -36.05
C GLY A 527 28.19 -10.02 -35.74
N ALA A 528 28.04 -9.19 -36.77
CA ALA A 528 28.00 -7.74 -36.62
C ALA A 528 26.63 -7.28 -36.08
N GLU A 529 26.61 -6.15 -35.38
CA GLU A 529 25.37 -5.56 -34.83
C GLU A 529 24.33 -5.18 -35.90
N THR A 530 24.80 -4.94 -37.14
CA THR A 530 24.00 -4.68 -38.33
C THR A 530 23.28 -5.91 -38.89
N ASP A 531 23.67 -7.12 -38.50
CA ASP A 531 23.16 -8.33 -39.13
C ASP A 531 21.74 -8.71 -38.65
N PRO A 532 20.92 -9.41 -39.46
CA PRO A 532 19.62 -9.91 -39.04
C PRO A 532 19.69 -10.76 -37.75
N HIS A 533 18.96 -10.34 -36.71
CA HIS A 533 19.00 -10.94 -35.38
C HIS A 533 18.35 -12.34 -35.33
N TRP A 534 17.35 -12.60 -36.18
CA TRP A 534 16.70 -13.90 -36.32
C TRP A 534 17.51 -14.89 -37.20
N SER A 535 18.66 -15.37 -36.70
CA SER A 535 19.37 -16.52 -37.31
C SER A 535 18.51 -17.81 -37.21
N PRO A 536 18.65 -18.79 -38.11
CA PRO A 536 17.90 -20.06 -38.02
C PRO A 536 18.11 -20.79 -36.68
N LYS A 537 19.35 -20.76 -36.16
CA LYS A 537 19.73 -21.33 -34.85
C LYS A 537 18.98 -20.64 -33.71
N ASN A 538 18.89 -19.31 -33.72
CA ASN A 538 18.19 -18.54 -32.68
C ASN A 538 16.66 -18.69 -32.79
N ARG A 539 16.09 -18.77 -34.01
CA ARG A 539 14.66 -19.09 -34.21
C ARG A 539 14.28 -20.46 -33.63
N LYS A 540 15.07 -21.51 -33.90
CA LYS A 540 14.84 -22.85 -33.33
C LYS A 540 14.90 -22.80 -31.80
N MET A 541 15.90 -22.11 -31.25
CA MET A 541 16.08 -21.98 -29.80
C MET A 541 14.89 -21.29 -29.12
N ILE A 542 14.42 -20.14 -29.64
CA ILE A 542 13.28 -19.44 -29.07
C ILE A 542 11.98 -20.26 -29.17
N LYS A 543 11.74 -20.97 -30.28
CA LYS A 543 10.59 -21.89 -30.39
C LYS A 543 10.64 -23.02 -29.36
N SER A 544 11.82 -23.57 -29.09
CA SER A 544 12.02 -24.65 -28.11
C SER A 544 11.91 -24.14 -26.66
N LEU A 545 12.42 -22.95 -26.36
CA LEU A 545 12.22 -22.28 -25.07
C LEU A 545 10.75 -21.94 -24.82
N GLY A 546 10.01 -21.54 -25.86
CA GLY A 546 8.56 -21.34 -25.77
C GLY A 546 7.78 -22.62 -25.46
N LYS A 547 8.14 -23.75 -26.10
CA LYS A 547 7.57 -25.07 -25.78
C LYS A 547 7.83 -25.44 -24.31
N LEU A 548 9.08 -25.31 -23.87
CA LEU A 548 9.48 -25.56 -22.47
C LEU A 548 8.70 -24.67 -21.50
N ALA A 549 8.61 -23.38 -21.80
CA ALA A 549 7.89 -22.41 -20.97
C ALA A 549 6.42 -22.78 -20.81
N PHE A 550 5.72 -23.10 -21.91
CA PHE A 550 4.32 -23.51 -21.90
C PHE A 550 4.10 -24.82 -21.12
N GLN A 551 4.82 -25.89 -21.49
CA GLN A 551 4.67 -27.21 -20.85
C GLN A 551 4.99 -27.19 -19.35
N GLN A 552 5.95 -26.37 -18.92
CA GLN A 552 6.32 -26.31 -17.50
C GLN A 552 5.45 -25.31 -16.72
N LEU A 553 4.91 -24.26 -17.36
CA LEU A 553 3.91 -23.38 -16.74
C LEU A 553 2.63 -24.17 -16.42
N GLN A 554 2.14 -25.00 -17.34
CA GLN A 554 1.01 -25.93 -17.08
C GLN A 554 1.29 -26.93 -15.95
N LYS A 555 2.55 -27.29 -15.71
CA LYS A 555 2.98 -28.16 -14.60
C LYS A 555 3.27 -27.40 -13.29
N GLY A 556 3.15 -26.07 -13.26
CA GLY A 556 3.55 -25.23 -12.12
C GLY A 556 5.07 -25.17 -11.85
N ASN A 557 5.90 -25.63 -12.80
CA ASN A 557 7.35 -25.76 -12.63
C ASN A 557 8.12 -24.49 -13.01
N LEU A 558 9.08 -24.13 -12.16
CA LEU A 558 9.95 -22.94 -12.30
C LEU A 558 11.44 -23.29 -12.51
N ILE A 559 11.80 -24.57 -12.34
CA ILE A 559 13.17 -25.10 -12.36
C ILE A 559 13.17 -26.36 -13.24
N PHE A 560 14.13 -26.45 -14.16
CA PHE A 560 14.16 -27.44 -15.25
C PHE A 560 15.51 -28.19 -15.29
N TYR A 561 15.46 -29.46 -15.69
CA TYR A 561 16.60 -30.38 -15.77
C TYR A 561 16.97 -30.70 -17.22
N GLU A 562 18.14 -31.31 -17.45
CA GLU A 562 18.59 -31.71 -18.79
C GLU A 562 17.56 -32.60 -19.53
N SER A 563 16.74 -33.37 -18.79
CA SER A 563 15.58 -34.11 -19.31
C SER A 563 14.47 -33.21 -19.88
N ASP A 564 14.08 -32.14 -19.17
CA ASP A 564 13.04 -31.19 -19.63
C ASP A 564 13.52 -30.42 -20.87
N LEU A 565 14.81 -30.05 -20.90
CA LEU A 565 15.43 -29.39 -22.04
C LEU A 565 15.45 -30.32 -23.27
N THR A 566 15.84 -31.59 -23.10
CA THR A 566 15.93 -32.55 -24.21
C THR A 566 14.55 -32.97 -24.74
N GLU A 567 13.52 -33.08 -23.89
CA GLU A 567 12.11 -33.24 -24.31
C GLU A 567 11.61 -32.06 -25.18
N CYS A 568 12.19 -30.88 -24.98
CA CYS A 568 11.92 -29.68 -25.76
C CYS A 568 12.84 -29.51 -26.98
N GLY A 569 13.75 -30.45 -27.24
CA GLY A 569 14.71 -30.37 -28.35
C GLY A 569 15.79 -29.29 -28.17
N ILE A 570 16.05 -28.89 -26.93
CA ILE A 570 17.04 -27.88 -26.56
C ILE A 570 18.42 -28.53 -26.38
N ASP A 571 19.42 -27.97 -27.06
CA ASP A 571 20.84 -28.24 -26.82
C ASP A 571 21.30 -27.52 -25.55
N ILE A 572 21.73 -28.29 -24.55
CA ILE A 572 22.22 -27.86 -23.23
C ILE A 572 23.34 -26.82 -23.37
N THR A 573 24.25 -27.00 -24.34
CA THR A 573 25.36 -26.07 -24.58
C THR A 573 24.86 -24.76 -25.18
N ALA A 574 23.85 -24.79 -26.04
CA ALA A 574 23.21 -23.60 -26.61
C ALA A 574 22.27 -22.87 -25.64
N ALA A 575 21.69 -23.58 -24.66
CA ALA A 575 20.85 -23.01 -23.60
C ALA A 575 21.64 -22.09 -22.67
N SER A 576 22.82 -22.55 -22.27
CA SER A 576 23.77 -21.84 -21.40
C SER A 576 24.19 -20.45 -21.91
N VAL A 577 23.98 -20.19 -23.20
CA VAL A 577 24.33 -18.93 -23.90
C VAL A 577 23.26 -17.83 -23.73
N TYR A 578 22.03 -18.19 -23.33
CA TYR A 578 20.86 -17.30 -23.33
C TYR A 578 20.56 -16.64 -21.96
N SER A 579 21.57 -16.45 -21.10
CA SER A 579 21.43 -16.08 -19.67
C SER A 579 20.85 -14.70 -19.33
N GLY A 580 20.33 -13.96 -20.32
CA GLY A 580 19.44 -12.81 -20.09
C GLY A 580 17.94 -13.15 -20.21
N VAL A 581 17.62 -14.40 -20.55
CA VAL A 581 16.24 -14.94 -20.69
C VAL A 581 16.14 -16.26 -19.93
N PHE A 582 17.13 -17.14 -20.10
CA PHE A 582 17.17 -18.51 -19.60
C PHE A 582 18.56 -18.82 -19.06
N THR A 583 18.66 -19.15 -17.77
CA THR A 583 19.91 -19.14 -17.01
C THR A 583 20.25 -20.53 -16.50
N GLN A 584 21.46 -21.00 -16.80
CA GLN A 584 22.08 -22.14 -16.12
C GLN A 584 22.44 -21.74 -14.69
N ILE A 585 21.94 -22.47 -13.70
CA ILE A 585 22.09 -22.13 -12.28
C ILE A 585 23.50 -22.46 -11.76
N PHE A 586 24.07 -23.59 -12.18
CA PHE A 586 25.41 -24.01 -11.74
C PHE A 586 26.51 -23.49 -12.67
N LYS A 587 27.38 -22.63 -12.13
CA LYS A 587 28.68 -22.28 -12.72
C LYS A 587 29.70 -23.31 -12.21
N GLU A 588 30.52 -23.88 -13.09
CA GLU A 588 31.53 -24.88 -12.70
C GLU A 588 32.66 -24.26 -11.86
N GLU A 589 32.58 -24.38 -10.54
CA GLU A 589 33.70 -24.14 -9.64
C GLU A 589 33.97 -25.42 -8.83
N ARG A 590 35.06 -26.12 -9.20
CA ARG A 590 35.65 -27.31 -8.53
C ARG A 590 34.90 -28.67 -8.64
N GLY A 591 34.20 -28.89 -9.76
CA GLY A 591 34.51 -30.04 -10.63
C GLY A 591 34.18 -31.49 -10.21
N LEU A 592 33.10 -31.77 -9.45
CA LEU A 592 32.68 -33.14 -9.09
C LEU A 592 31.17 -33.44 -9.22
N TYR A 593 30.41 -32.67 -10.00
CA TYR A 593 28.98 -32.90 -10.27
C TYR A 593 28.65 -32.64 -11.75
N GLN A 594 27.69 -33.39 -12.32
CA GLN A 594 27.43 -33.41 -13.77
C GLN A 594 26.09 -32.78 -14.20
N ASP A 595 25.06 -32.81 -13.36
CA ASP A 595 23.70 -32.40 -13.74
C ASP A 595 23.52 -30.87 -13.77
N LYS A 596 23.16 -30.32 -14.94
CA LYS A 596 22.88 -28.89 -15.08
C LYS A 596 21.39 -28.60 -14.89
N VAL A 597 21.11 -27.58 -14.09
CA VAL A 597 19.76 -27.14 -13.75
C VAL A 597 19.57 -25.70 -14.23
N PHE A 598 18.38 -25.40 -14.73
CA PHE A 598 18.05 -24.16 -15.44
C PHE A 598 16.77 -23.52 -14.90
N CYS A 599 16.63 -22.20 -15.07
CA CYS A 599 15.37 -21.47 -14.87
C CYS A 599 15.24 -20.31 -15.85
N PHE A 600 14.05 -19.75 -16.02
CA PHE A 600 13.90 -18.42 -16.63
C PHE A 600 14.36 -17.34 -15.64
N VAL A 601 14.73 -16.16 -16.14
CA VAL A 601 15.15 -15.03 -15.27
C VAL A 601 14.00 -14.51 -14.38
N HIS A 602 12.76 -14.63 -14.86
CA HIS A 602 11.55 -14.33 -14.08
C HIS A 602 10.34 -15.14 -14.59
N LEU A 603 9.31 -15.31 -13.75
CA LEU A 603 8.06 -16.01 -14.14
C LEU A 603 7.39 -15.32 -15.34
N SER A 604 7.33 -13.99 -15.35
CA SER A 604 6.80 -13.22 -16.49
C SER A 604 7.54 -13.45 -17.82
N VAL A 605 8.80 -13.90 -17.79
CA VAL A 605 9.54 -14.30 -19.00
C VAL A 605 9.10 -15.68 -19.49
N GLN A 606 8.76 -16.59 -18.57
CA GLN A 606 8.14 -17.88 -18.87
C GLN A 606 6.71 -17.68 -19.42
N GLU A 607 5.88 -16.85 -18.78
CA GLU A 607 4.53 -16.50 -19.25
C GLU A 607 4.53 -15.88 -20.66
N PHE A 608 5.44 -14.93 -20.92
CA PHE A 608 5.59 -14.33 -22.26
C PHE A 608 6.00 -15.36 -23.32
N LEU A 609 6.97 -16.23 -23.01
CA LEU A 609 7.42 -17.26 -23.95
C LEU A 609 6.38 -18.37 -24.16
N ALA A 610 5.56 -18.66 -23.16
CA ALA A 610 4.40 -19.55 -23.28
C ALA A 610 3.32 -18.95 -24.19
N ALA A 611 2.93 -17.70 -23.97
CA ALA A 611 1.99 -16.97 -24.84
C ALA A 611 2.50 -16.88 -26.29
N LEU A 612 3.80 -16.60 -26.47
CA LEU A 612 4.46 -16.60 -27.77
C LEU A 612 4.45 -17.99 -28.44
N HIS A 613 4.58 -19.08 -27.66
CA HIS A 613 4.49 -20.45 -28.18
C HIS A 613 3.07 -20.81 -28.66
N VAL A 614 2.05 -20.46 -27.88
CA VAL A 614 0.63 -20.64 -28.26
C VAL A 614 0.32 -19.88 -29.55
N HIS A 615 0.68 -18.58 -29.61
CA HIS A 615 0.48 -17.73 -30.78
C HIS A 615 1.21 -18.25 -32.03
N LEU A 616 2.50 -18.61 -31.90
CA LEU A 616 3.29 -19.17 -33.00
C LEU A 616 2.73 -20.51 -33.50
N THR A 617 2.23 -21.36 -32.59
CA THR A 617 1.67 -22.67 -32.94
C THR A 617 0.37 -22.48 -33.71
N PHE A 618 -0.58 -21.69 -33.18
CA PHE A 618 -1.86 -21.44 -33.85
C PHE A 618 -1.68 -20.82 -35.25
N ILE A 619 -0.82 -19.82 -35.41
CA ILE A 619 -0.55 -19.24 -36.74
C ILE A 619 0.06 -20.28 -37.71
N THR A 620 0.92 -21.18 -37.21
CA THR A 620 1.61 -22.17 -38.05
C THR A 620 0.72 -23.37 -38.43
N SER A 621 -0.01 -23.97 -37.48
CA SER A 621 -0.77 -25.21 -37.67
C SER A 621 -2.29 -25.08 -37.54
N GLY A 622 -2.81 -23.96 -37.03
CA GLY A 622 -4.23 -23.80 -36.68
C GLY A 622 -4.62 -24.48 -35.35
N THR A 623 -3.68 -25.06 -34.62
CA THR A 623 -3.95 -25.78 -33.37
C THR A 623 -4.11 -24.80 -32.21
N ASN A 624 -5.27 -24.85 -31.52
CA ASN A 624 -5.44 -24.24 -30.21
C ASN A 624 -4.76 -25.14 -29.17
N LEU A 625 -3.88 -24.58 -28.32
CA LEU A 625 -3.22 -25.31 -27.23
C LEU A 625 -3.91 -25.11 -25.86
N LEU A 626 -4.97 -24.30 -25.81
CA LEU A 626 -5.70 -23.93 -24.59
C LEU A 626 -7.06 -24.65 -24.46
N SER A 627 -7.47 -25.43 -25.46
CA SER A 627 -8.73 -26.19 -25.45
C SER A 627 -8.49 -27.65 -25.08
N GLU A 628 -9.22 -28.18 -24.10
CA GLU A 628 -9.08 -29.58 -23.66
C GLU A 628 -9.58 -30.62 -24.67
N GLU A 629 -10.48 -30.25 -25.60
CA GLU A 629 -10.96 -31.18 -26.63
C GLU A 629 -9.86 -31.58 -27.63
N PRO A 630 -9.45 -32.86 -27.68
CA PRO A 630 -8.53 -33.32 -28.71
C PRO A 630 -9.27 -33.39 -30.05
N THR A 631 -8.73 -32.77 -31.11
CA THR A 631 -9.31 -32.83 -32.46
C THR A 631 -9.11 -34.21 -33.10
N THR A 632 -9.84 -35.22 -32.63
CA THR A 632 -9.82 -36.61 -33.12
C THR A 632 -10.59 -36.77 -34.44
N SER A 633 -10.16 -36.04 -35.46
CA SER A 633 -10.73 -36.10 -36.82
C SER A 633 -9.71 -35.69 -37.90
N GLN A 634 -8.64 -36.46 -38.07
CA GLN A 634 -7.66 -36.27 -39.19
C GLN A 634 -8.22 -36.65 -40.58
N GLN A 635 -9.53 -36.53 -40.81
CA GLN A 635 -10.21 -36.93 -42.06
C GLN A 635 -11.32 -35.95 -42.49
N SER A 636 -10.95 -34.70 -42.77
CA SER A 636 -11.57 -33.92 -43.85
C SER A 636 -10.58 -32.88 -44.38
N ILE A 637 -10.73 -32.48 -45.64
CA ILE A 637 -9.76 -31.67 -46.39
C ILE A 637 -10.37 -30.32 -46.75
N GLN A 638 -9.64 -29.24 -46.47
CA GLN A 638 -9.79 -27.90 -47.04
C GLN A 638 -11.21 -27.32 -47.14
N THR A 639 -11.68 -26.63 -46.10
CA THR A 639 -12.38 -25.32 -46.24
C THR A 639 -12.53 -24.65 -44.86
N ASN A 640 -11.79 -23.56 -44.66
CA ASN A 640 -11.62 -22.74 -43.44
C ASN A 640 -10.51 -23.18 -42.48
N LYS A 641 -9.56 -22.26 -42.24
CA LYS A 641 -8.62 -22.30 -41.12
C LYS A 641 -9.35 -21.70 -39.90
N PRO A 642 -9.27 -22.28 -38.69
CA PRO A 642 -9.97 -21.72 -37.52
C PRO A 642 -9.53 -20.27 -37.29
N GLU A 643 -10.49 -19.39 -37.01
CA GLU A 643 -10.23 -17.98 -36.87
C GLU A 643 -9.48 -17.67 -35.57
N LEU A 644 -8.50 -16.77 -35.65
CA LEU A 644 -7.67 -16.36 -34.51
C LEU A 644 -8.49 -15.72 -33.38
N ASN A 645 -9.68 -15.20 -33.69
CA ASN A 645 -10.67 -14.73 -32.71
C ASN A 645 -11.07 -15.83 -31.72
N HIS A 646 -11.28 -17.08 -32.16
CA HIS A 646 -11.62 -18.19 -31.27
C HIS A 646 -10.51 -18.51 -30.26
N LEU A 647 -9.24 -18.44 -30.66
CA LEU A 647 -8.11 -18.59 -29.73
C LEU A 647 -8.15 -17.52 -28.63
N HIS A 648 -8.42 -16.27 -29.02
CA HIS A 648 -8.51 -15.16 -28.05
C HIS A 648 -9.71 -15.33 -27.11
N GLN A 649 -10.87 -15.74 -27.63
CA GLN A 649 -12.07 -16.02 -26.83
C GLN A 649 -11.80 -17.11 -25.78
N SER A 650 -11.25 -18.27 -26.20
CA SER A 650 -10.84 -19.33 -25.28
C SER A 650 -9.86 -18.83 -24.22
N ALA A 651 -8.84 -18.05 -24.61
CA ALA A 651 -7.86 -17.54 -23.67
C ALA A 651 -8.44 -16.53 -22.65
N VAL A 652 -9.42 -15.72 -23.07
CA VAL A 652 -10.16 -14.80 -22.17
C VAL A 652 -10.99 -15.61 -21.17
N ASP A 653 -11.70 -16.64 -21.62
CA ASP A 653 -12.55 -17.45 -20.75
C ASP A 653 -11.72 -18.32 -19.78
N GLU A 654 -10.62 -18.94 -20.22
CA GLU A 654 -9.69 -19.67 -19.34
C GLU A 654 -9.09 -18.75 -18.24
N ALA A 655 -8.70 -17.53 -18.58
CA ALA A 655 -8.21 -16.57 -17.59
C ALA A 655 -9.30 -16.10 -16.61
N LEU A 656 -10.55 -16.02 -17.06
CA LEU A 656 -11.69 -15.70 -16.19
C LEU A 656 -12.12 -16.88 -15.32
N LEU A 657 -11.90 -18.13 -15.76
CA LEU A 657 -12.08 -19.33 -14.95
C LEU A 657 -10.96 -19.49 -13.91
N SER A 658 -9.72 -19.08 -14.24
CA SER A 658 -8.56 -19.10 -13.33
C SER A 658 -8.88 -18.43 -11.98
N PRO A 659 -8.92 -19.18 -10.87
CA PRO A 659 -9.25 -18.61 -9.56
C PRO A 659 -8.16 -17.63 -9.12
N ASN A 660 -6.90 -18.07 -9.16
CA ASN A 660 -5.76 -17.34 -8.60
C ASN A 660 -5.16 -16.32 -9.58
N GLY A 661 -5.49 -16.37 -10.88
CA GLY A 661 -5.01 -15.41 -11.89
C GLY A 661 -3.66 -15.73 -12.53
N HIS A 662 -3.26 -17.01 -12.55
CA HIS A 662 -1.98 -17.45 -13.12
C HIS A 662 -1.93 -17.38 -14.66
N LEU A 663 -3.06 -17.08 -15.32
CA LEU A 663 -3.14 -16.83 -16.77
C LEU A 663 -3.27 -15.35 -17.11
N ASP A 664 -3.45 -14.47 -16.12
CA ASP A 664 -3.76 -13.04 -16.35
C ASP A 664 -2.67 -12.34 -17.17
N LEU A 665 -1.38 -12.61 -16.92
CA LEU A 665 -0.28 -12.03 -17.70
C LEU A 665 -0.08 -12.72 -19.04
N SER A 666 -0.22 -14.05 -19.09
CA SER A 666 -0.16 -14.82 -20.34
C SER A 666 -1.24 -14.38 -21.33
N LEU A 667 -2.44 -14.04 -20.86
CA LEU A 667 -3.51 -13.45 -21.68
C LEU A 667 -3.12 -12.07 -22.23
N ARG A 668 -2.65 -11.17 -21.35
CA ARG A 668 -2.17 -9.83 -21.76
C ARG A 668 -1.11 -9.94 -22.87
N PHE A 669 -0.14 -10.85 -22.72
CA PHE A 669 0.87 -11.11 -23.74
C PHE A 669 0.31 -11.73 -25.03
N LEU A 670 -0.60 -12.71 -24.95
CA LEU A 670 -1.19 -13.36 -26.12
C LEU A 670 -1.98 -12.38 -26.99
N LEU A 671 -2.75 -11.48 -26.34
CA LEU A 671 -3.50 -10.43 -27.01
C LEU A 671 -2.59 -9.33 -27.57
N GLY A 672 -1.57 -8.89 -26.83
CA GLY A 672 -0.57 -7.95 -27.36
C GLY A 672 0.16 -8.51 -28.60
N LEU A 673 0.40 -9.82 -28.66
CA LEU A 673 0.99 -10.50 -29.83
C LEU A 673 0.05 -10.53 -31.05
N SER A 674 -1.28 -10.37 -30.88
CA SER A 674 -2.22 -10.30 -32.00
C SER A 674 -2.18 -8.96 -32.76
N LEU A 675 -1.47 -7.96 -32.26
CA LEU A 675 -1.27 -6.70 -32.99
C LEU A 675 -0.22 -6.84 -34.11
N GLU A 676 -0.56 -6.35 -35.31
CA GLU A 676 0.34 -6.36 -36.46
C GLU A 676 1.65 -5.58 -36.19
N THR A 677 1.60 -4.49 -35.42
CA THR A 677 2.79 -3.72 -34.98
C THR A 677 3.78 -4.60 -34.21
N ASN A 678 3.27 -5.39 -33.27
CA ASN A 678 4.07 -6.31 -32.46
C ASN A 678 4.58 -7.51 -33.29
N GLN A 679 3.79 -8.01 -34.25
CA GLN A 679 4.25 -9.02 -35.22
C GLN A 679 5.34 -8.48 -36.16
N LYS A 680 5.30 -7.18 -36.52
CA LYS A 680 6.35 -6.50 -37.31
C LYS A 680 7.68 -6.39 -36.54
N LEU A 681 7.67 -6.26 -35.22
CA LEU A 681 8.87 -6.32 -34.38
C LEU A 681 9.48 -7.74 -34.34
N LEU A 682 8.65 -8.78 -34.40
CA LEU A 682 9.05 -10.19 -34.46
C LEU A 682 9.32 -10.72 -35.90
N ARG A 683 9.39 -9.83 -36.90
CA ARG A 683 9.51 -10.19 -38.33
C ARG A 683 10.79 -10.98 -38.60
N GLY A 684 10.63 -12.25 -38.95
CA GLY A 684 11.72 -13.22 -39.12
C GLY A 684 11.60 -14.42 -38.18
N LEU A 685 11.08 -14.24 -36.95
CA LEU A 685 10.57 -15.35 -36.13
C LEU A 685 9.18 -15.77 -36.63
N LEU A 686 8.33 -14.79 -36.93
CA LEU A 686 7.09 -14.93 -37.70
C LEU A 686 7.37 -14.82 -39.22
N THR A 687 6.64 -15.62 -39.99
CA THR A 687 6.70 -15.68 -41.47
C THR A 687 5.39 -15.31 -42.17
N GLN A 688 4.29 -15.24 -41.43
CA GLN A 688 2.99 -14.75 -41.89
C GLN A 688 2.42 -13.80 -40.83
N THR A 689 1.82 -12.69 -41.26
CA THR A 689 0.99 -11.83 -40.42
C THR A 689 -0.37 -12.50 -40.29
N GLY A 690 -0.70 -13.04 -39.10
CA GLY A 690 -1.87 -13.92 -38.93
C GLY A 690 -3.18 -13.19 -38.61
N SER A 691 -3.12 -11.91 -38.27
CA SER A 691 -4.22 -11.12 -37.71
C SER A 691 -4.68 -10.01 -38.67
N GLY A 692 -5.96 -10.00 -39.02
CA GLY A 692 -6.61 -8.83 -39.62
C GLY A 692 -7.01 -7.82 -38.56
N SER A 693 -7.14 -6.54 -38.93
CA SER A 693 -7.65 -5.49 -38.02
C SER A 693 -9.05 -5.86 -37.46
N GLN A 694 -9.89 -6.44 -38.31
CA GLN A 694 -11.22 -6.93 -37.95
C GLN A 694 -11.19 -7.96 -36.79
N THR A 695 -10.30 -8.95 -36.84
CA THR A 695 -10.17 -10.00 -35.80
C THR A 695 -9.87 -9.40 -34.42
N ASN A 696 -9.03 -8.35 -34.38
CA ASN A 696 -8.72 -7.65 -33.14
C ASN A 696 -9.90 -6.78 -32.66
N GLN A 697 -10.67 -6.17 -33.56
CA GLN A 697 -11.90 -5.46 -33.19
C GLN A 697 -12.96 -6.40 -32.60
N GLU A 698 -13.18 -7.57 -33.20
CA GLU A 698 -14.11 -8.58 -32.67
C GLU A 698 -13.65 -9.09 -31.29
N THR A 699 -12.35 -9.27 -31.10
CA THR A 699 -11.75 -9.60 -29.79
C THR A 699 -11.99 -8.51 -28.76
N VAL A 700 -11.86 -7.23 -29.16
CA VAL A 700 -12.17 -6.07 -28.30
C VAL A 700 -13.65 -6.03 -27.91
N GLU A 701 -14.58 -6.28 -28.84
CA GLU A 701 -16.01 -6.32 -28.51
C GLU A 701 -16.35 -7.52 -27.61
N TYR A 702 -15.68 -8.67 -27.76
CA TYR A 702 -15.81 -9.80 -26.83
C TYR A 702 -15.36 -9.42 -25.42
N ILE A 703 -14.22 -8.73 -25.28
CA ILE A 703 -13.70 -8.28 -23.98
C ILE A 703 -14.63 -7.22 -23.36
N LYS A 704 -15.13 -6.25 -24.13
CA LYS A 704 -16.15 -5.27 -23.68
C LYS A 704 -17.41 -5.98 -23.18
N LYS A 705 -17.90 -6.99 -23.90
CA LYS A 705 -19.03 -7.83 -23.47
C LYS A 705 -18.74 -8.48 -22.12
N LYS A 706 -17.60 -9.17 -21.98
CA LYS A 706 -17.18 -9.84 -20.73
C LYS A 706 -17.08 -8.87 -19.55
N ILE A 707 -16.51 -7.67 -19.73
CA ILE A 707 -16.48 -6.62 -18.69
C ILE A 707 -17.90 -6.21 -18.25
N SER A 708 -18.91 -6.29 -19.12
CA SER A 708 -20.29 -5.97 -18.75
C SER A 708 -21.05 -7.10 -18.02
N GLU A 709 -20.53 -8.34 -18.01
CA GLU A 709 -21.14 -9.53 -17.40
C GLU A 709 -20.97 -9.61 -15.86
N ASN A 710 -20.99 -8.46 -15.15
CA ASN A 710 -20.88 -8.34 -13.68
C ASN A 710 -19.68 -9.09 -13.05
N LEU A 711 -18.50 -9.03 -13.70
CA LEU A 711 -17.26 -9.59 -13.15
C LEU A 711 -16.79 -8.90 -11.86
N SER A 712 -15.91 -9.57 -11.10
CA SER A 712 -15.21 -8.96 -9.97
C SER A 712 -14.27 -7.83 -10.43
N ALA A 713 -13.93 -6.91 -9.52
CA ALA A 713 -13.12 -5.74 -9.85
C ALA A 713 -11.74 -6.12 -10.41
N GLU A 714 -11.11 -7.14 -9.84
CA GLU A 714 -9.79 -7.67 -10.23
C GLU A 714 -9.84 -8.26 -11.65
N ARG A 715 -10.90 -9.03 -11.96
CA ARG A 715 -11.14 -9.60 -13.29
C ARG A 715 -11.41 -8.50 -14.33
N SER A 716 -12.23 -7.51 -14.00
CA SER A 716 -12.45 -6.34 -14.86
C SER A 716 -11.17 -5.53 -15.09
N ILE A 717 -10.38 -5.28 -14.05
CA ILE A 717 -9.07 -4.58 -14.14
C ILE A 717 -8.12 -5.35 -15.07
N ASN A 718 -8.04 -6.68 -14.94
CA ASN A 718 -7.25 -7.52 -15.85
C ASN A 718 -7.70 -7.38 -17.31
N LEU A 719 -9.01 -7.37 -17.57
CA LEU A 719 -9.55 -7.15 -18.93
C LEU A 719 -9.30 -5.72 -19.45
N PHE A 720 -9.27 -4.69 -18.59
CA PHE A 720 -8.79 -3.36 -18.99
C PHE A 720 -7.30 -3.33 -19.33
N HIS A 721 -6.46 -4.10 -18.63
CA HIS A 721 -5.06 -4.28 -19.05
C HIS A 721 -4.97 -5.01 -20.40
N CYS A 722 -5.84 -6.00 -20.68
CA CYS A 722 -5.92 -6.65 -21.99
C CYS A 722 -6.35 -5.68 -23.11
N LEU A 723 -7.33 -4.81 -22.88
CA LEU A 723 -7.71 -3.75 -23.83
C LEU A 723 -6.56 -2.75 -24.08
N ASN A 724 -5.75 -2.45 -23.06
CA ASN A 724 -4.55 -1.61 -23.20
C ASN A 724 -3.45 -2.29 -24.04
N GLU A 725 -3.23 -3.61 -23.90
CA GLU A 725 -2.30 -4.36 -24.77
C GLU A 725 -2.78 -4.44 -26.22
N LEU A 726 -4.10 -4.38 -26.45
CA LEU A 726 -4.71 -4.23 -27.78
C LEU A 726 -4.75 -2.77 -28.29
N ASN A 727 -4.13 -1.82 -27.56
CA ASN A 727 -4.14 -0.37 -27.82
C ASN A 727 -5.55 0.27 -27.91
N HIS A 728 -6.59 -0.37 -27.37
CA HIS A 728 -7.97 0.13 -27.42
C HIS A 728 -8.38 0.77 -26.09
N ARG A 729 -8.27 2.10 -25.99
CA ARG A 729 -8.48 2.86 -24.74
C ARG A 729 -9.81 3.59 -24.60
N SER A 730 -10.67 3.59 -25.63
CA SER A 730 -11.82 4.51 -25.75
C SER A 730 -12.72 4.59 -24.52
N LEU A 731 -13.01 3.45 -23.86
CA LEU A 731 -13.90 3.39 -22.70
C LEU A 731 -13.29 4.01 -21.43
N VAL A 732 -11.95 4.06 -21.34
CA VAL A 732 -11.22 4.76 -20.28
C VAL A 732 -11.13 6.26 -20.61
N GLU A 733 -10.90 6.58 -21.88
CA GLU A 733 -10.81 7.96 -22.39
C GLU A 733 -12.15 8.69 -22.27
N GLU A 734 -13.26 8.06 -22.69
CA GLU A 734 -14.64 8.54 -22.56
C GLU A 734 -15.02 8.93 -21.13
N ILE A 735 -14.68 8.07 -20.15
CA ILE A 735 -14.96 8.34 -18.73
C ILE A 735 -14.00 9.38 -18.16
N GLN A 736 -12.72 9.40 -18.58
CA GLN A 736 -11.76 10.42 -18.16
C GLN A 736 -12.12 11.82 -18.74
N GLU A 737 -12.63 11.92 -19.96
CA GLU A 737 -13.20 13.14 -20.53
C GLU A 737 -14.49 13.56 -19.81
N SER A 738 -15.38 12.61 -19.50
CA SER A 738 -16.62 12.87 -18.76
C SER A 738 -16.38 13.38 -17.33
N LEU A 739 -15.34 12.86 -16.66
CA LEU A 739 -14.85 13.35 -15.37
C LEU A 739 -14.23 14.75 -15.51
N THR A 740 -13.34 14.95 -16.49
CA THR A 740 -12.61 16.22 -16.68
C THR A 740 -13.53 17.37 -17.10
N SER A 741 -14.63 17.05 -17.81
CA SER A 741 -15.66 18.03 -18.20
C SER A 741 -16.78 18.22 -17.16
N GLY A 742 -16.79 17.45 -16.06
CA GLY A 742 -17.82 17.51 -15.02
C GLY A 742 -19.22 17.07 -15.47
N ARG A 743 -19.32 16.23 -16.52
CA ARG A 743 -20.59 15.86 -17.17
C ARG A 743 -21.00 14.39 -16.96
N LEU A 744 -20.40 13.69 -16.01
CA LEU A 744 -20.62 12.26 -15.77
C LEU A 744 -22.04 11.97 -15.24
N SER A 745 -23.00 11.77 -16.15
CA SER A 745 -24.36 11.31 -15.82
C SER A 745 -24.33 9.86 -15.34
N THR A 746 -24.17 9.67 -14.04
CA THR A 746 -24.02 8.37 -13.38
C THR A 746 -25.31 7.55 -13.31
N LYS A 747 -26.48 8.19 -13.40
CA LYS A 747 -27.79 7.51 -13.57
C LYS A 747 -27.89 6.72 -14.90
N THR A 748 -26.90 6.84 -15.79
CA THR A 748 -26.91 6.25 -17.14
C THR A 748 -25.65 5.44 -17.50
N LEU A 749 -24.72 5.18 -16.58
CA LEU A 749 -23.52 4.39 -16.88
C LEU A 749 -23.81 2.89 -16.97
N SER A 750 -23.36 2.27 -18.08
CA SER A 750 -23.35 0.83 -18.29
C SER A 750 -22.38 0.11 -17.31
N PRO A 751 -22.52 -1.22 -17.09
CA PRO A 751 -21.61 -1.98 -16.23
C PRO A 751 -20.13 -1.90 -16.67
N ALA A 752 -19.88 -1.74 -17.97
CA ALA A 752 -18.53 -1.55 -18.51
C ALA A 752 -17.96 -0.16 -18.18
N GLN A 753 -18.77 0.90 -18.30
CA GLN A 753 -18.39 2.26 -17.89
C GLN A 753 -18.17 2.36 -16.36
N TRP A 754 -18.98 1.68 -15.53
CA TRP A 754 -18.73 1.56 -14.09
C TRP A 754 -17.40 0.87 -13.79
N SER A 755 -17.11 -0.24 -14.48
CA SER A 755 -15.83 -0.94 -14.31
C SER A 755 -14.63 -0.10 -14.78
N ALA A 756 -14.81 0.74 -15.82
CA ALA A 756 -13.82 1.71 -16.26
C ALA A 756 -13.61 2.82 -15.21
N LEU A 757 -14.68 3.32 -14.57
CA LEU A 757 -14.58 4.27 -13.47
C LEU A 757 -13.82 3.66 -12.27
N VAL A 758 -14.10 2.42 -11.87
CA VAL A 758 -13.33 1.70 -10.83
C VAL A 758 -11.85 1.60 -11.22
N PHE A 759 -11.54 1.21 -12.46
CA PHE A 759 -10.16 1.18 -12.96
C PHE A 759 -9.50 2.58 -12.91
N ILE A 760 -10.20 3.63 -13.32
CA ILE A 760 -9.72 5.03 -13.32
C ILE A 760 -9.49 5.58 -11.90
N LEU A 761 -10.28 5.16 -10.91
CA LEU A 761 -10.12 5.60 -9.51
C LEU A 761 -9.03 4.82 -8.79
N LEU A 762 -8.96 3.49 -8.98
CA LEU A 762 -7.87 2.62 -8.50
C LEU A 762 -6.59 2.74 -9.35
N SER A 763 -6.28 3.93 -9.89
CA SER A 763 -5.08 4.20 -10.70
C SER A 763 -3.96 4.76 -9.82
N PRO A 764 -2.69 4.32 -10.01
CA PRO A 764 -1.53 4.92 -9.33
C PRO A 764 -1.47 6.43 -9.56
N GLY A 765 -1.02 7.17 -8.55
CA GLY A 765 -0.95 8.64 -8.59
C GLY A 765 -2.27 9.36 -8.28
N LYS A 766 -3.32 8.66 -7.83
CA LYS A 766 -4.53 9.26 -7.22
C LYS A 766 -4.57 8.95 -5.74
N ASP A 767 -4.56 9.99 -4.91
CA ASP A 767 -4.64 9.86 -3.45
C ASP A 767 -6.08 9.53 -3.00
N LEU A 768 -6.36 8.25 -2.77
CA LEU A 768 -7.61 7.75 -2.19
C LEU A 768 -7.71 7.97 -0.67
N GLU A 769 -7.29 9.16 -0.21
CA GLU A 769 -7.44 9.52 1.21
C GLU A 769 -8.90 9.77 1.56
N GLU A 770 -9.64 10.44 0.67
CA GLU A 770 -11.09 10.64 0.81
C GLU A 770 -11.82 10.29 -0.50
N PHE A 771 -12.64 9.23 -0.44
CA PHE A 771 -13.65 8.95 -1.44
C PHE A 771 -14.99 9.55 -1.02
N ASP A 772 -15.56 10.38 -1.88
CA ASP A 772 -16.90 10.95 -1.71
C ASP A 772 -17.80 10.45 -2.83
N LEU A 773 -18.84 9.71 -2.44
CA LEU A 773 -19.77 9.09 -3.35
C LEU A 773 -20.58 10.13 -4.14
N LYS A 774 -20.83 11.33 -3.60
CA LYS A 774 -21.61 12.39 -4.27
C LYS A 774 -20.90 12.98 -5.48
N LYS A 775 -19.56 12.96 -5.52
CA LYS A 775 -18.74 13.35 -6.69
C LYS A 775 -19.00 12.46 -7.91
N TYR A 776 -19.69 11.32 -7.73
CA TYR A 776 -20.11 10.42 -8.80
C TYR A 776 -21.64 10.28 -8.81
N SER A 777 -22.25 9.72 -7.77
CA SER A 777 -23.70 9.46 -7.70
C SER A 777 -24.16 9.25 -6.26
N ALA A 778 -25.11 10.05 -5.79
CA ALA A 778 -25.81 9.84 -4.52
C ALA A 778 -26.82 8.66 -4.62
N SER A 779 -26.33 7.41 -4.77
CA SER A 779 -27.18 6.22 -4.83
C SER A 779 -26.51 4.93 -4.35
N GLU A 780 -27.31 4.03 -3.76
CA GLU A 780 -26.88 2.67 -3.36
C GLU A 780 -26.24 1.88 -4.50
N GLU A 781 -26.83 1.86 -5.70
CA GLU A 781 -26.25 1.08 -6.81
C GLU A 781 -24.85 1.57 -7.22
N ALA A 782 -24.58 2.87 -7.07
CA ALA A 782 -23.24 3.42 -7.30
C ALA A 782 -22.27 3.06 -6.17
N LEU A 783 -22.72 3.05 -4.91
CA LEU A 783 -21.93 2.49 -3.81
C LEU A 783 -21.55 1.04 -4.11
N LEU A 784 -22.51 0.21 -4.50
CA LEU A 784 -22.30 -1.22 -4.78
C LEU A 784 -21.34 -1.46 -5.97
N LYS A 785 -21.35 -0.58 -6.98
CA LYS A 785 -20.34 -0.60 -8.07
C LYS A 785 -18.98 -0.03 -7.68
N LEU A 786 -18.90 0.83 -6.66
CA LEU A 786 -17.68 1.50 -6.21
C LEU A 786 -17.10 0.94 -4.88
N LEU A 787 -17.64 -0.16 -4.34
CA LEU A 787 -17.08 -0.88 -3.17
C LEU A 787 -15.56 -1.14 -3.25
N PRO A 788 -14.95 -1.47 -4.42
CA PRO A 788 -13.50 -1.63 -4.52
C PRO A 788 -12.73 -0.34 -4.22
N VAL A 789 -13.28 0.82 -4.59
CA VAL A 789 -12.71 2.14 -4.31
C VAL A 789 -12.90 2.49 -2.84
N VAL A 790 -14.09 2.26 -2.29
CA VAL A 790 -14.39 2.46 -0.86
C VAL A 790 -13.46 1.61 0.02
N LYS A 791 -13.22 0.35 -0.34
CA LYS A 791 -12.30 -0.57 0.36
C LYS A 791 -10.85 -0.08 0.36
N ALA A 792 -10.39 0.48 -0.76
CA ALA A 792 -9.03 1.02 -0.92
C ALA A 792 -8.88 2.47 -0.42
N SER A 793 -9.94 3.08 0.15
CA SER A 793 -9.91 4.45 0.64
C SER A 793 -9.71 4.51 2.15
N ASN A 794 -9.09 5.58 2.65
CA ASN A 794 -8.93 5.80 4.09
C ASN A 794 -10.22 6.38 4.73
N LYS A 795 -10.88 7.31 4.02
CA LYS A 795 -12.15 7.91 4.42
C LYS A 795 -13.20 7.75 3.31
N ALA A 796 -14.41 7.35 3.68
CA ALA A 796 -15.57 7.28 2.79
C ALA A 796 -16.68 8.23 3.28
N LEU A 797 -17.00 9.24 2.45
CA LEU A 797 -18.15 10.12 2.62
C LEU A 797 -19.34 9.55 1.83
N LEU A 798 -20.31 9.02 2.57
CA LEU A 798 -21.49 8.31 2.07
C LEU A 798 -22.82 8.94 2.58
N SER A 799 -22.73 10.12 3.20
CA SER A 799 -23.85 10.81 3.85
C SER A 799 -24.85 11.38 2.85
N GLY A 800 -26.14 11.07 3.03
CA GLY A 800 -27.23 11.50 2.14
C GLY A 800 -27.09 10.96 0.72
N CYS A 801 -26.85 9.65 0.58
CA CYS A 801 -26.66 8.94 -0.69
C CYS A 801 -27.76 7.89 -0.97
N ASN A 802 -28.91 8.00 -0.27
CA ASN A 802 -30.04 7.08 -0.35
C ASN A 802 -29.64 5.60 -0.15
N LEU A 803 -28.88 5.35 0.91
CA LEU A 803 -28.36 4.03 1.28
C LEU A 803 -29.31 3.30 2.24
N SER A 804 -29.38 1.96 2.13
CA SER A 804 -30.28 1.08 2.91
C SER A 804 -29.53 -0.01 3.72
N GLU A 805 -30.27 -0.96 4.27
CA GLU A 805 -29.75 -2.20 4.86
C GLU A 805 -28.79 -2.95 3.90
N ARG A 806 -29.10 -3.02 2.60
CA ARG A 806 -28.28 -3.67 1.57
C ARG A 806 -26.92 -3.00 1.38
N SER A 807 -26.87 -1.66 1.49
CA SER A 807 -25.60 -0.92 1.55
C SER A 807 -24.78 -1.29 2.80
N CYS A 808 -25.44 -1.51 3.95
CA CYS A 808 -24.76 -1.89 5.18
C CYS A 808 -24.19 -3.31 5.14
N GLU A 809 -24.90 -4.27 4.52
CA GLU A 809 -24.37 -5.61 4.26
C GLU A 809 -23.08 -5.57 3.42
N ALA A 810 -23.13 -4.82 2.32
CA ALA A 810 -21.98 -4.64 1.43
C ALA A 810 -20.78 -3.99 2.17
N LEU A 811 -21.03 -2.93 2.94
CA LEU A 811 -19.99 -2.30 3.76
C LEU A 811 -19.47 -3.21 4.88
N SER A 812 -20.31 -4.10 5.43
CA SER A 812 -19.89 -5.13 6.39
C SER A 812 -18.87 -6.10 5.78
N SER A 813 -19.05 -6.47 4.49
CA SER A 813 -18.07 -7.28 3.75
C SER A 813 -16.75 -6.54 3.48
N VAL A 814 -16.79 -5.21 3.33
CA VAL A 814 -15.60 -4.36 3.18
C VAL A 814 -14.87 -4.22 4.52
N LEU A 815 -15.58 -3.87 5.60
CA LEU A 815 -15.02 -3.64 6.93
C LEU A 815 -14.46 -4.91 7.59
N SER A 816 -14.94 -6.08 7.19
CA SER A 816 -14.41 -7.37 7.65
C SER A 816 -13.16 -7.84 6.89
N SER A 817 -12.86 -7.25 5.74
CA SER A 817 -11.79 -7.70 4.83
C SER A 817 -10.39 -7.32 5.32
N VAL A 818 -9.44 -8.25 5.20
CA VAL A 818 -8.01 -8.06 5.56
C VAL A 818 -7.37 -6.88 4.82
N SER A 819 -7.86 -6.55 3.63
CA SER A 819 -7.34 -5.52 2.71
C SER A 819 -8.21 -4.26 2.66
N SER A 820 -8.66 -3.78 3.82
CA SER A 820 -9.52 -2.59 3.94
C SER A 820 -8.85 -1.46 4.71
N SER A 821 -8.68 -0.32 4.03
CA SER A 821 -7.93 0.83 4.52
C SER A 821 -8.76 1.79 5.40
N LEU A 822 -10.08 1.59 5.45
CA LEU A 822 -11.04 2.52 6.03
C LEU A 822 -10.81 2.81 7.53
N ARG A 823 -10.47 4.06 7.84
CA ARG A 823 -10.51 4.63 9.19
C ARG A 823 -11.76 5.43 9.46
N HIS A 824 -12.38 6.03 8.45
CA HIS A 824 -13.53 6.91 8.63
C HIS A 824 -14.65 6.57 7.64
N VAL A 825 -15.86 6.34 8.15
CA VAL A 825 -17.07 6.14 7.36
C VAL A 825 -18.15 7.10 7.86
N ASP A 826 -18.69 7.93 6.97
CA ASP A 826 -19.81 8.83 7.25
C ASP A 826 -21.06 8.38 6.48
N LEU A 827 -22.00 7.75 7.18
CA LEU A 827 -23.26 7.22 6.64
C LEU A 827 -24.48 8.08 7.02
N SER A 828 -24.26 9.27 7.59
CA SER A 828 -25.32 10.14 8.12
C SER A 828 -26.41 10.47 7.08
N ASN A 829 -27.64 10.75 7.53
CA ASN A 829 -28.78 11.11 6.68
C ASN A 829 -29.14 10.05 5.60
N ASN A 830 -29.07 8.75 5.94
CA ASN A 830 -29.49 7.62 5.09
C ASN A 830 -30.56 6.75 5.78
N ASP A 831 -31.20 5.83 5.05
CA ASP A 831 -32.31 5.00 5.56
C ASP A 831 -31.83 3.61 6.03
N LEU A 832 -30.84 3.59 6.92
CA LEU A 832 -30.16 2.35 7.32
C LEU A 832 -31.02 1.45 8.20
N GLN A 833 -31.73 2.08 9.16
CA GLN A 833 -32.56 1.43 10.19
C GLN A 833 -31.75 0.43 11.07
N ASP A 834 -32.42 -0.14 12.08
CA ASP A 834 -31.76 -1.09 13.00
C ASP A 834 -31.21 -2.36 12.31
N PRO A 835 -31.87 -2.96 11.28
CA PRO A 835 -31.31 -4.10 10.57
C PRO A 835 -29.99 -3.77 9.86
N GLY A 836 -29.91 -2.63 9.16
CA GLY A 836 -28.69 -2.18 8.49
C GLY A 836 -27.52 -2.00 9.46
N VAL A 837 -27.73 -1.30 10.58
CA VAL A 837 -26.67 -1.15 11.60
C VAL A 837 -26.30 -2.48 12.23
N LYS A 838 -27.25 -3.39 12.45
CA LYS A 838 -26.95 -4.75 12.91
C LYS A 838 -26.09 -5.52 11.90
N LEU A 839 -26.34 -5.43 10.60
CA LEU A 839 -25.48 -6.02 9.56
C LEU A 839 -24.08 -5.39 9.58
N LEU A 840 -23.98 -4.06 9.62
CA LEU A 840 -22.70 -3.32 9.69
C LEU A 840 -21.86 -3.74 10.92
N CYS A 841 -22.50 -3.98 12.06
CA CYS A 841 -21.86 -4.42 13.30
C CYS A 841 -21.21 -5.81 13.24
N HIS A 842 -21.49 -6.64 12.21
CA HIS A 842 -20.73 -7.88 12.00
C HIS A 842 -19.32 -7.58 11.47
N GLY A 843 -19.22 -6.68 10.48
CA GLY A 843 -17.93 -6.22 9.93
C GLY A 843 -17.08 -5.49 10.95
N LEU A 844 -17.70 -4.60 11.75
CA LEU A 844 -17.03 -3.87 12.83
C LEU A 844 -16.45 -4.77 13.95
N LYS A 845 -16.92 -6.01 14.08
CA LYS A 845 -16.37 -7.00 15.03
C LYS A 845 -15.19 -7.79 14.47
N SER A 846 -14.91 -7.73 13.17
CA SER A 846 -13.78 -8.45 12.57
C SER A 846 -12.45 -8.03 13.18
N PRO A 847 -11.52 -8.95 13.50
CA PRO A 847 -10.17 -8.61 13.97
C PRO A 847 -9.34 -7.88 12.89
N HIS A 848 -9.81 -7.87 11.65
CA HIS A 848 -9.22 -7.13 10.55
C HIS A 848 -9.73 -5.68 10.46
N CYS A 849 -10.87 -5.37 11.08
CA CYS A 849 -11.48 -4.05 10.98
C CYS A 849 -10.57 -2.97 11.58
N SER A 850 -10.40 -1.90 10.82
CA SER A 850 -9.51 -0.78 11.13
C SER A 850 -10.26 0.52 11.43
N LEU A 851 -11.59 0.50 11.47
CA LEU A 851 -12.41 1.71 11.55
C LEU A 851 -12.29 2.43 12.90
N GLU A 852 -11.91 3.71 12.86
CA GLU A 852 -11.67 4.57 14.02
C GLU A 852 -12.80 5.62 14.19
N THR A 853 -13.43 6.05 13.08
CA THR A 853 -14.56 7.00 13.05
C THR A 853 -15.77 6.40 12.33
N LEU A 854 -16.92 6.36 13.00
CA LEU A 854 -18.21 5.98 12.42
C LEU A 854 -19.26 7.06 12.71
N ARG A 855 -19.87 7.62 11.66
CA ARG A 855 -21.00 8.56 11.80
C ARG A 855 -22.25 8.02 11.14
N MET A 856 -23.35 8.05 11.90
CA MET A 856 -24.68 7.57 11.50
C MET A 856 -25.76 8.52 12.05
N SER A 857 -25.49 9.84 11.99
CA SER A 857 -26.46 10.84 12.45
C SER A 857 -27.69 10.83 11.53
N GLY A 858 -28.89 10.77 12.10
CA GLY A 858 -30.14 10.83 11.33
C GLY A 858 -30.39 9.59 10.44
N CYS A 859 -29.98 8.40 10.88
CA CYS A 859 -30.08 7.14 10.14
C CYS A 859 -31.34 6.29 10.44
N LYS A 860 -32.33 6.88 11.13
CA LYS A 860 -33.55 6.23 11.65
C LYS A 860 -33.29 5.03 12.58
N LEU A 861 -32.26 5.14 13.42
CA LEU A 861 -31.91 4.11 14.39
C LEU A 861 -32.80 4.20 15.64
N SER A 862 -33.05 3.08 16.31
CA SER A 862 -33.73 3.01 17.60
C SER A 862 -32.83 2.43 18.70
N GLU A 863 -33.37 2.25 19.90
CA GLU A 863 -32.73 1.49 21.00
C GLU A 863 -32.16 0.12 20.56
N ARG A 864 -32.70 -0.51 19.51
CA ARG A 864 -32.24 -1.83 19.02
C ARG A 864 -30.86 -1.77 18.37
N SER A 865 -30.52 -0.68 17.69
CA SER A 865 -29.16 -0.45 17.17
C SER A 865 -28.12 -0.39 18.30
N CYS A 866 -28.51 0.08 19.49
CA CYS A 866 -27.61 0.24 20.63
C CYS A 866 -27.13 -1.08 21.21
N GLU A 867 -27.91 -2.17 21.16
CA GLU A 867 -27.45 -3.51 21.55
C GLU A 867 -26.31 -3.98 20.63
N ALA A 868 -26.50 -3.85 19.31
CA ALA A 868 -25.49 -4.21 18.32
C ALA A 868 -24.21 -3.40 18.50
N LEU A 869 -24.32 -2.07 18.63
CA LEU A 869 -23.18 -1.17 18.84
C LEU A 869 -22.47 -1.38 20.19
N SER A 870 -23.22 -1.61 21.27
CA SER A 870 -22.66 -1.93 22.59
C SER A 870 -21.78 -3.19 22.54
N SER A 871 -22.22 -4.21 21.79
CA SER A 871 -21.43 -5.42 21.55
C SER A 871 -20.25 -5.25 20.57
N VAL A 872 -20.18 -4.14 19.81
CA VAL A 872 -18.96 -3.72 19.09
C VAL A 872 -18.00 -3.01 20.05
N LEU A 873 -18.49 -2.02 20.81
CA LEU A 873 -17.71 -1.26 21.80
C LEU A 873 -17.08 -2.15 22.89
N SER A 874 -17.72 -3.28 23.19
CA SER A 874 -17.22 -4.29 24.13
C SER A 874 -16.12 -5.19 23.57
N SER A 875 -15.89 -5.20 22.25
CA SER A 875 -15.03 -6.19 21.58
C SER A 875 -13.55 -5.82 21.57
N VAL A 876 -12.69 -6.79 21.87
CA VAL A 876 -11.20 -6.67 21.81
C VAL A 876 -10.70 -6.31 20.40
N SER A 877 -11.50 -6.60 19.35
CA SER A 877 -11.20 -6.23 17.96
C SER A 877 -11.50 -4.77 17.62
N SER A 878 -12.30 -4.06 18.43
CA SER A 878 -12.74 -2.70 18.11
C SER A 878 -11.59 -1.70 18.03
N ARG A 879 -11.68 -0.77 17.07
CA ARG A 879 -10.76 0.36 16.90
C ARG A 879 -11.46 1.72 16.98
N LEU A 880 -12.77 1.72 17.23
CA LEU A 880 -13.58 2.94 17.27
C LEU A 880 -13.11 3.88 18.38
N ARG A 881 -12.78 5.11 17.99
CA ARG A 881 -12.52 6.25 18.87
C ARG A 881 -13.64 7.28 18.81
N HIS A 882 -14.27 7.45 17.65
CA HIS A 882 -15.29 8.48 17.43
C HIS A 882 -16.58 7.87 16.87
N VAL A 883 -17.69 8.03 17.59
CA VAL A 883 -19.01 7.53 17.20
C VAL A 883 -20.03 8.66 17.28
N ASP A 884 -20.69 8.95 16.16
CA ASP A 884 -21.80 9.91 16.09
C ASP A 884 -23.09 9.17 15.75
N LEU A 885 -24.04 9.21 16.69
CA LEU A 885 -25.38 8.61 16.56
C LEU A 885 -26.49 9.67 16.68
N SER A 886 -26.15 10.95 16.53
CA SER A 886 -27.05 12.08 16.73
C SER A 886 -28.36 11.93 15.96
N ASN A 887 -29.44 12.52 16.46
CA ASN A 887 -30.70 12.69 15.73
C ASN A 887 -31.38 11.36 15.33
N ASN A 888 -31.20 10.32 16.16
CA ASN A 888 -31.85 9.01 16.06
C ASN A 888 -32.74 8.75 17.29
N ASP A 889 -33.74 7.89 17.17
CA ASP A 889 -34.76 7.61 18.21
C ASP A 889 -34.24 6.59 19.26
N LEU A 890 -33.07 6.87 19.84
CA LEU A 890 -32.38 5.94 20.74
C LEU A 890 -33.01 5.88 22.13
N GLN A 891 -33.48 7.03 22.62
CA GLN A 891 -34.10 7.22 23.93
C GLN A 891 -33.19 6.78 25.11
N ASP A 892 -33.68 6.90 26.33
CA ASP A 892 -32.91 6.56 27.54
C ASP A 892 -32.47 5.07 27.58
N GLN A 893 -33.28 4.17 27.03
CA GLN A 893 -32.99 2.72 27.01
C GLN A 893 -31.93 2.35 25.95
N GLY A 894 -31.88 3.03 24.80
CA GLY A 894 -30.76 2.90 23.86
C GLY A 894 -29.45 3.46 24.44
N VAL A 895 -29.50 4.63 25.10
CA VAL A 895 -28.34 5.18 25.81
C VAL A 895 -27.82 4.22 26.88
N LYS A 896 -28.72 3.60 27.66
CA LYS A 896 -28.38 2.59 28.67
C LYS A 896 -27.64 1.39 28.05
N LEU A 897 -28.14 0.85 26.93
CA LEU A 897 -27.47 -0.26 26.23
C LEU A 897 -26.07 0.12 25.76
N LEU A 898 -25.87 1.33 25.20
CA LEU A 898 -24.54 1.83 24.84
C LEU A 898 -23.63 1.96 26.07
N CYS A 899 -24.16 2.48 27.18
CA CYS A 899 -23.40 2.65 28.44
C CYS A 899 -22.87 1.33 29.00
N ASP A 900 -23.56 0.21 28.78
CA ASP A 900 -23.06 -1.10 29.20
C ASP A 900 -21.84 -1.55 28.37
N GLY A 901 -21.72 -1.12 27.12
CA GLY A 901 -20.53 -1.32 26.28
C GLY A 901 -19.39 -0.34 26.60
N LEU A 902 -19.71 0.91 26.95
CA LEU A 902 -18.73 1.92 27.40
C LEU A 902 -18.01 1.52 28.71
N LYS A 903 -18.65 0.70 29.56
CA LYS A 903 -18.06 0.14 30.79
C LYS A 903 -17.06 -1.00 30.53
N SER A 904 -16.94 -1.48 29.29
CA SER A 904 -16.00 -2.56 28.97
C SER A 904 -14.55 -2.07 29.04
N PRO A 905 -13.63 -2.82 29.68
CA PRO A 905 -12.19 -2.49 29.66
C PRO A 905 -11.53 -2.64 28.29
N HIS A 906 -12.30 -3.01 27.25
CA HIS A 906 -11.87 -3.05 25.86
C HIS A 906 -12.39 -1.86 25.03
N CYS A 907 -13.20 -0.97 25.62
CA CYS A 907 -13.77 0.16 24.89
C CYS A 907 -12.74 1.30 24.71
N SER A 908 -12.35 1.57 23.47
CA SER A 908 -11.41 2.64 23.10
C SER A 908 -12.07 3.97 22.73
N LEU A 909 -13.35 4.18 23.08
CA LEU A 909 -14.12 5.32 22.58
C LEU A 909 -13.76 6.62 23.30
N GLU A 910 -13.30 7.61 22.54
CA GLU A 910 -12.88 8.94 23.01
C GLU A 910 -13.93 10.02 22.73
N THR A 911 -14.77 9.86 21.70
CA THR A 911 -15.84 10.80 21.34
C THR A 911 -17.16 10.07 21.11
N LEU A 912 -18.22 10.53 21.78
CA LEU A 912 -19.59 10.07 21.58
C LEU A 912 -20.54 11.25 21.41
N SER A 913 -21.22 11.33 20.26
CA SER A 913 -22.33 12.26 20.06
C SER A 913 -23.68 11.56 20.12
N LEU A 914 -24.54 12.06 21.01
CA LEU A 914 -25.94 11.68 21.20
C LEU A 914 -26.86 12.91 21.07
N SER A 915 -26.43 13.95 20.35
CA SER A 915 -27.21 15.17 20.18
C SER A 915 -28.58 14.86 19.56
N GLY A 916 -29.67 15.28 20.21
CA GLY A 916 -31.02 15.09 19.70
C GLY A 916 -31.51 13.62 19.67
N CYS A 917 -30.95 12.75 20.51
CA CYS A 917 -31.31 11.33 20.61
C CYS A 917 -32.48 11.02 21.58
N LEU A 918 -33.27 12.03 21.95
CA LEU A 918 -34.36 11.96 22.94
C LEU A 918 -33.91 11.49 24.33
N VAL A 919 -32.69 11.88 24.73
CA VAL A 919 -32.13 11.59 26.06
C VAL A 919 -32.80 12.45 27.14
N SER A 920 -33.05 11.85 28.31
CA SER A 920 -33.56 12.51 29.50
C SER A 920 -32.67 12.23 30.73
N LYS A 921 -33.16 12.53 31.94
CA LYS A 921 -32.48 12.26 33.21
C LYS A 921 -32.11 10.78 33.42
N GLU A 922 -32.86 9.83 32.87
CA GLU A 922 -32.57 8.39 33.01
C GLU A 922 -31.38 7.95 32.14
N GLY A 923 -31.26 8.51 30.93
CA GLY A 923 -30.07 8.38 30.09
C GLY A 923 -28.86 9.07 30.72
N CYS A 924 -29.03 10.25 31.33
CA CYS A 924 -27.98 10.88 32.15
C CYS A 924 -27.53 9.98 33.30
N SER A 925 -28.44 9.30 34.01
CA SER A 925 -28.11 8.33 35.06
C SER A 925 -27.26 7.17 34.50
N SER A 926 -27.62 6.67 33.31
CA SER A 926 -26.85 5.62 32.62
C SER A 926 -25.46 6.08 32.21
N LEU A 927 -25.34 7.29 31.62
CA LEU A 927 -24.06 7.91 31.25
C LEU A 927 -23.18 8.17 32.47
N THR A 928 -23.77 8.62 33.58
CA THR A 928 -23.09 8.79 34.88
C THR A 928 -22.46 7.48 35.34
N SER A 929 -23.14 6.34 35.16
CA SER A 929 -22.59 5.02 35.49
C SER A 929 -21.43 4.57 34.58
N ALA A 930 -21.31 5.11 33.37
CA ALA A 930 -20.20 4.85 32.45
C ALA A 930 -19.02 5.83 32.64
N LEU A 931 -19.28 7.11 32.94
CA LEU A 931 -18.23 8.07 33.33
C LEU A 931 -17.54 7.69 34.66
N ASN A 932 -18.25 6.94 35.51
CA ASN A 932 -17.73 6.37 36.75
C ASN A 932 -17.00 5.02 36.58
N SER A 933 -16.95 4.42 35.38
CA SER A 933 -16.20 3.17 35.17
C SER A 933 -14.69 3.40 35.18
N ASN A 934 -13.93 2.33 35.38
CA ASN A 934 -12.47 2.37 35.40
C ASN A 934 -11.92 1.22 34.53
N PRO A 935 -11.25 1.50 33.39
CA PRO A 935 -11.03 2.83 32.84
C PRO A 935 -12.31 3.47 32.29
N SER A 936 -12.36 4.80 32.28
CA SER A 936 -13.16 5.57 31.33
C SER A 936 -12.20 6.16 30.31
N HIS A 937 -12.55 6.07 29.02
CA HIS A 937 -11.73 6.58 27.91
C HIS A 937 -12.37 7.78 27.19
N LEU A 938 -13.63 8.11 27.53
CA LEU A 938 -14.39 9.15 26.87
C LEU A 938 -13.85 10.53 27.23
N ARG A 939 -13.46 11.31 26.22
CA ARG A 939 -12.96 12.69 26.35
C ARG A 939 -14.00 13.71 25.90
N GLU A 940 -14.79 13.39 24.90
CA GLU A 940 -15.83 14.27 24.36
C GLU A 940 -17.20 13.59 24.37
N LEU A 941 -18.17 14.29 24.98
CA LEU A 941 -19.57 13.88 25.04
C LEU A 941 -20.47 15.02 24.61
N ASP A 942 -21.26 14.79 23.56
CA ASP A 942 -22.25 15.74 23.07
C ASP A 942 -23.67 15.23 23.37
N LEU A 943 -24.39 15.96 24.22
CA LEU A 943 -25.78 15.71 24.61
C LEU A 943 -26.72 16.83 24.15
N SER A 944 -26.28 17.72 23.26
CA SER A 944 -27.04 18.89 22.82
C SER A 944 -28.42 18.52 22.26
N ASN A 945 -29.39 19.44 22.30
CA ASN A 945 -30.75 19.26 21.77
C ASN A 945 -31.57 18.12 22.44
N ASN A 946 -31.19 17.65 23.63
CA ASN A 946 -31.91 16.63 24.40
C ASN A 946 -32.65 17.23 25.61
N ASP A 947 -33.70 16.57 26.12
CA ASP A 947 -34.57 17.12 27.17
C ASP A 947 -34.07 16.83 28.61
N LEU A 948 -32.77 17.05 28.83
CA LEU A 948 -32.03 16.65 30.04
C LEU A 948 -32.59 17.32 31.30
N LYS A 949 -32.81 18.65 31.21
CA LYS A 949 -33.17 19.55 32.32
C LYS A 949 -32.15 19.52 33.48
N ASP A 950 -32.38 20.35 34.48
CA ASP A 950 -31.52 20.44 35.67
C ASP A 950 -31.30 19.10 36.41
N PRO A 951 -32.30 18.18 36.53
CA PRO A 951 -32.07 16.87 37.15
C PRO A 951 -31.11 15.97 36.36
N GLY A 952 -31.14 16.01 35.02
CA GLY A 952 -30.23 15.23 34.19
C GLY A 952 -28.79 15.72 34.29
N VAL A 953 -28.60 17.05 34.23
CA VAL A 953 -27.28 17.66 34.39
C VAL A 953 -26.73 17.46 35.80
N LYS A 954 -27.57 17.52 36.84
CA LYS A 954 -27.14 17.23 38.22
C LYS A 954 -26.59 15.81 38.37
N LEU A 955 -27.27 14.81 37.81
CA LEU A 955 -26.76 13.43 37.80
C LEU A 955 -25.41 13.33 37.07
N LEU A 956 -25.31 13.91 35.88
CA LEU A 956 -24.09 13.90 35.08
C LEU A 956 -22.91 14.57 35.84
N CYS A 957 -23.17 15.68 36.53
CA CYS A 957 -22.20 16.39 37.36
C CYS A 957 -21.63 15.54 38.50
N ASP A 958 -22.39 14.58 39.04
CA ASP A 958 -21.89 13.68 40.08
C ASP A 958 -20.97 12.58 39.50
N GLY A 959 -21.09 12.26 38.21
CA GLY A 959 -20.12 11.42 37.47
C GLY A 959 -18.85 12.18 37.08
N LEU A 960 -18.98 13.44 36.64
CA LEU A 960 -17.85 14.30 36.26
C LEU A 960 -16.91 14.64 37.42
N LYS A 961 -17.32 14.41 38.67
CA LYS A 961 -16.48 14.53 39.88
C LYS A 961 -15.62 13.29 40.15
N SER A 962 -15.83 12.18 39.44
CA SER A 962 -15.06 10.95 39.64
C SER A 962 -13.59 11.11 39.23
N PRO A 963 -12.62 10.63 40.03
CA PRO A 963 -11.21 10.64 39.64
C PRO A 963 -10.90 9.71 38.45
N HIS A 964 -11.86 8.87 38.04
CA HIS A 964 -11.76 8.00 36.86
C HIS A 964 -12.32 8.64 35.58
N CYS A 965 -12.98 9.80 35.68
CA CYS A 965 -13.55 10.48 34.53
C CYS A 965 -12.46 11.17 33.69
N SER A 966 -12.44 10.87 32.39
CA SER A 966 -11.50 11.42 31.41
C SER A 966 -12.07 12.58 30.58
N LEU A 967 -13.27 13.10 30.92
CA LEU A 967 -14.00 14.01 30.04
C LEU A 967 -13.39 15.42 30.01
N GLU A 968 -12.95 15.84 28.83
CA GLU A 968 -12.34 17.13 28.52
C GLU A 968 -13.35 18.09 27.84
N THR A 969 -14.26 17.56 27.03
CA THR A 969 -15.31 18.34 26.33
C THR A 969 -16.71 17.84 26.69
N LEU A 970 -17.59 18.76 27.09
CA LEU A 970 -19.01 18.50 27.32
C LEU A 970 -19.87 19.55 26.60
N ARG A 971 -20.75 19.10 25.70
CA ARG A 971 -21.74 19.99 25.04
C ARG A 971 -23.17 19.62 25.45
N MET A 972 -23.91 20.62 25.89
CA MET A 972 -25.31 20.52 26.34
C MET A 972 -26.12 21.72 25.80
N SER A 973 -25.85 22.10 24.55
CA SER A 973 -26.52 23.21 23.88
C SER A 973 -28.01 22.92 23.70
N GLY A 974 -28.89 23.81 24.14
CA GLY A 974 -30.35 23.67 23.97
C GLY A 974 -30.99 22.54 24.79
N CYS A 975 -30.37 22.15 25.92
CA CYS A 975 -30.83 21.05 26.78
C CYS A 975 -31.95 21.40 27.80
N LYS A 976 -32.59 22.58 27.63
CA LYS A 976 -33.60 23.17 28.51
C LYS A 976 -33.13 23.29 29.97
N LEU A 977 -31.90 23.75 30.14
CA LEU A 977 -31.27 24.00 31.44
C LEU A 977 -31.67 25.38 31.97
N SER A 978 -31.74 25.50 33.30
CA SER A 978 -31.93 26.77 34.02
C SER A 978 -30.71 27.12 34.87
N GLU A 979 -30.78 28.26 35.57
CA GLU A 979 -29.87 28.67 36.65
C GLU A 979 -29.49 27.53 37.64
N ARG A 980 -30.36 26.53 37.84
CA ARG A 980 -30.12 25.41 38.77
C ARG A 980 -29.08 24.42 38.27
N SER A 981 -28.93 24.27 36.95
CA SER A 981 -27.84 23.48 36.37
C SER A 981 -26.47 24.09 36.66
N CYS A 982 -26.39 25.41 36.81
CA CYS A 982 -25.15 26.14 37.04
C CYS A 982 -24.54 25.87 38.41
N GLU A 983 -25.35 25.64 39.46
CA GLU A 983 -24.85 25.21 40.78
C GLU A 983 -24.11 23.86 40.69
N ALA A 984 -24.72 22.88 40.00
CA ALA A 984 -24.13 21.57 39.82
C ALA A 984 -22.81 21.64 39.01
N LEU A 985 -22.80 22.38 37.90
CA LEU A 985 -21.62 22.58 37.06
C LEU A 985 -20.51 23.36 37.79
N SER A 986 -20.86 24.38 38.57
CA SER A 986 -19.92 25.13 39.42
C SER A 986 -19.18 24.23 40.42
N SER A 987 -19.89 23.24 40.99
CA SER A 987 -19.27 22.21 41.85
C SER A 987 -18.35 21.22 41.11
N VAL A 988 -18.50 21.05 39.79
CA VAL A 988 -17.58 20.27 38.94
C VAL A 988 -16.34 21.09 38.59
N LEU A 989 -16.53 22.35 38.13
CA LEU A 989 -15.44 23.28 37.81
C LEU A 989 -14.53 23.56 39.03
N SER A 990 -15.10 23.48 40.24
CA SER A 990 -14.36 23.61 41.50
C SER A 990 -13.56 22.37 41.91
N SER A 991 -13.76 21.22 41.29
CA SER A 991 -13.23 19.93 41.76
C SER A 991 -11.82 19.62 41.23
N VAL A 992 -10.93 19.19 42.12
CA VAL A 992 -9.56 18.72 41.80
C VAL A 992 -9.54 17.53 40.83
N SER A 993 -10.61 16.74 40.79
CA SER A 993 -10.77 15.60 39.88
C SER A 993 -11.19 15.98 38.45
N SER A 994 -11.68 17.21 38.23
CA SER A 994 -12.22 17.63 36.94
C SER A 994 -11.14 17.64 35.85
N ARG A 995 -11.53 17.22 34.65
CA ARG A 995 -10.69 17.26 33.43
C ARG A 995 -11.22 18.25 32.38
N LEU A 996 -12.35 18.91 32.64
CA LEU A 996 -13.03 19.75 31.67
C LEU A 996 -12.16 20.92 31.19
N ARG A 997 -12.08 21.02 29.87
CA ARG A 997 -11.42 22.06 29.07
C ARG A 997 -12.45 22.88 28.30
N HIS A 998 -13.49 22.25 27.77
CA HIS A 998 -14.47 22.89 26.90
C HIS A 998 -15.89 22.56 27.36
N VAL A 999 -16.69 23.60 27.64
CA VAL A 999 -18.09 23.47 28.07
C VAL A 999 -18.98 24.36 27.20
N ASP A 1000 -19.94 23.75 26.51
CA ASP A 1000 -20.96 24.46 25.73
C ASP A 1000 -22.33 24.33 26.39
N LEU A 1001 -22.87 25.48 26.84
CA LEU A 1001 -24.19 25.61 27.44
C LEU A 1001 -25.12 26.50 26.61
N SER A 1002 -24.80 26.76 25.34
CA SER A 1002 -25.56 27.63 24.43
C SER A 1002 -27.06 27.31 24.42
N ASN A 1003 -27.90 28.25 24.01
CA ASN A 1003 -29.36 28.07 23.84
C ASN A 1003 -30.15 27.68 25.11
N ASN A 1004 -29.55 27.67 26.31
CA ASN A 1004 -30.23 27.41 27.58
C ASN A 1004 -30.58 28.71 28.31
N ASP A 1005 -31.75 28.80 28.94
CA ASP A 1005 -32.25 30.04 29.55
C ASP A 1005 -31.70 30.23 30.98
N LEU A 1006 -30.37 30.26 31.09
CA LEU A 1006 -29.59 30.28 32.34
C LEU A 1006 -29.69 31.61 33.11
N GLN A 1007 -29.81 32.73 32.39
CA GLN A 1007 -29.86 34.09 32.91
C GLN A 1007 -28.61 34.49 33.73
N ASP A 1008 -28.57 35.75 34.18
CA ASP A 1008 -27.45 36.29 34.97
C ASP A 1008 -27.21 35.52 36.27
N GLN A 1009 -28.27 35.04 36.93
CA GLN A 1009 -28.15 34.25 38.15
C GLN A 1009 -27.49 32.88 37.91
N GLY A 1010 -27.74 32.24 36.76
CA GLY A 1010 -27.01 31.03 36.35
C GLY A 1010 -25.54 31.33 36.05
N VAL A 1011 -25.27 32.40 35.29
CA VAL A 1011 -23.89 32.84 35.00
C VAL A 1011 -23.12 33.14 36.28
N LYS A 1012 -23.74 33.81 37.25
CA LYS A 1012 -23.18 34.14 38.57
C LYS A 1012 -22.79 32.90 39.37
N LEU A 1013 -23.62 31.85 39.35
CA LEU A 1013 -23.30 30.55 39.96
C LEU A 1013 -22.12 29.84 39.27
N LEU A 1014 -22.04 29.88 37.93
CA LEU A 1014 -20.87 29.37 37.20
C LEU A 1014 -19.59 30.17 37.54
N CYS A 1015 -19.72 31.50 37.68
CA CYS A 1015 -18.60 32.38 38.00
C CYS A 1015 -17.94 32.03 39.34
N ASP A 1016 -18.66 31.50 40.32
CA ASP A 1016 -18.06 31.07 41.58
C ASP A 1016 -17.18 29.81 41.42
N GLY A 1017 -17.52 28.93 40.48
CA GLY A 1017 -16.67 27.78 40.10
C GLY A 1017 -15.48 28.18 39.23
N LEU A 1018 -15.66 29.17 38.33
CA LEU A 1018 -14.58 29.74 37.53
C LEU A 1018 -13.50 30.45 38.38
N LYS A 1019 -13.85 30.94 39.58
CA LYS A 1019 -12.90 31.53 40.54
C LYS A 1019 -12.06 30.48 41.28
N SER A 1020 -12.38 29.18 41.17
CA SER A 1020 -11.63 28.12 41.86
C SER A 1020 -10.22 27.95 41.27
N PRO A 1021 -9.15 27.85 42.09
CA PRO A 1021 -7.80 27.56 41.61
C PRO A 1021 -7.64 26.12 41.07
N HIS A 1022 -8.72 25.33 41.04
CA HIS A 1022 -8.79 24.02 40.43
C HIS A 1022 -9.49 24.01 39.07
N CYS A 1023 -10.07 25.14 38.63
CA CYS A 1023 -10.77 25.23 37.35
C CYS A 1023 -9.78 25.21 36.17
N SER A 1024 -9.84 24.13 35.38
CA SER A 1024 -8.99 23.91 34.20
C SER A 1024 -9.61 24.35 32.87
N LEU A 1025 -10.76 25.04 32.92
CA LEU A 1025 -11.58 25.35 31.75
C LEU A 1025 -10.91 26.39 30.83
N GLU A 1026 -10.86 26.08 29.54
CA GLU A 1026 -10.24 26.90 28.48
C GLU A 1026 -11.27 27.48 27.51
N THR A 1027 -12.39 26.79 27.22
CA THR A 1027 -13.52 27.32 26.41
C THR A 1027 -14.83 27.25 27.19
N LEU A 1028 -15.58 28.35 27.20
CA LEU A 1028 -16.95 28.43 27.73
C LEU A 1028 -17.87 29.11 26.71
N SER A 1029 -18.89 28.41 26.23
CA SER A 1029 -19.97 29.03 25.47
C SER A 1029 -21.22 29.22 26.33
N LEU A 1030 -21.66 30.47 26.39
CA LEU A 1030 -22.91 30.96 26.97
C LEU A 1030 -23.76 31.64 25.89
N SER A 1031 -23.59 31.23 24.63
CA SER A 1031 -24.23 31.89 23.49
C SER A 1031 -25.75 31.73 23.53
N GLY A 1032 -26.48 32.86 23.56
CA GLY A 1032 -27.94 32.87 23.65
C GLY A 1032 -28.50 32.39 24.99
N CYS A 1033 -27.83 32.68 26.10
CA CYS A 1033 -28.20 32.23 27.45
C CYS A 1033 -28.99 33.25 28.30
N LEU A 1034 -29.53 34.30 27.68
CA LEU A 1034 -30.26 35.40 28.32
C LEU A 1034 -29.38 36.23 29.29
N VAL A 1035 -28.09 36.41 28.95
CA VAL A 1035 -27.13 37.15 29.78
C VAL A 1035 -27.24 38.67 29.53
N SER A 1036 -27.22 39.45 30.61
CA SER A 1036 -27.24 40.92 30.60
C SER A 1036 -25.92 41.55 31.11
N GLU A 1037 -25.93 42.85 31.38
CA GLU A 1037 -24.81 43.57 32.01
C GLU A 1037 -24.41 42.97 33.38
N GLU A 1038 -25.34 42.40 34.16
CA GLU A 1038 -25.02 41.80 35.47
C GLU A 1038 -24.20 40.51 35.34
N GLY A 1039 -24.57 39.61 34.42
CA GLY A 1039 -23.83 38.40 34.13
C GLY A 1039 -22.45 38.70 33.51
N CYS A 1040 -22.36 39.70 32.64
CA CYS A 1040 -21.09 40.17 32.09
C CYS A 1040 -20.17 40.79 33.15
N SER A 1041 -20.75 41.50 34.13
CA SER A 1041 -20.03 42.00 35.31
C SER A 1041 -19.54 40.84 36.20
N SER A 1042 -20.36 39.81 36.38
CA SER A 1042 -20.01 38.60 37.14
C SER A 1042 -18.88 37.81 36.47
N LEU A 1043 -18.92 37.65 35.15
CA LEU A 1043 -17.85 37.04 34.35
C LEU A 1043 -16.55 37.84 34.43
N THR A 1044 -16.64 39.17 34.34
CA THR A 1044 -15.48 40.06 34.50
C THR A 1044 -14.84 39.92 35.90
N SER A 1045 -15.66 39.74 36.96
CA SER A 1045 -15.15 39.45 38.31
C SER A 1045 -14.46 38.08 38.40
N ALA A 1046 -14.98 37.04 37.71
CA ALA A 1046 -14.34 35.73 37.66
C ALA A 1046 -13.02 35.76 36.88
N LEU A 1047 -12.98 36.38 35.70
CA LEU A 1047 -11.77 36.47 34.86
C LEU A 1047 -10.66 37.33 35.47
N ASN A 1048 -11.00 38.29 36.34
CA ASN A 1048 -10.03 39.03 37.15
C ASN A 1048 -9.48 38.22 38.34
N SER A 1049 -10.01 37.03 38.63
CA SER A 1049 -9.49 36.14 39.66
C SER A 1049 -8.36 35.27 39.07
N ASN A 1050 -7.24 35.14 39.80
CA ASN A 1050 -6.00 34.56 39.29
C ASN A 1050 -5.71 33.22 40.00
N PRO A 1051 -5.52 32.09 39.28
CA PRO A 1051 -5.44 31.95 37.83
C PRO A 1051 -6.77 31.60 37.16
N SER A 1052 -7.26 32.47 36.27
CA SER A 1052 -8.18 32.04 35.21
C SER A 1052 -7.43 31.30 34.12
N HIS A 1053 -7.97 30.16 33.68
CA HIS A 1053 -7.46 29.37 32.56
C HIS A 1053 -8.21 29.63 31.25
N LEU A 1054 -9.27 30.46 31.27
CA LEU A 1054 -10.15 30.63 30.12
C LEU A 1054 -9.48 31.40 28.97
N ARG A 1055 -9.50 30.78 27.79
CA ARG A 1055 -9.02 31.31 26.51
C ARG A 1055 -10.15 31.81 25.62
N GLU A 1056 -11.28 31.12 25.62
CA GLU A 1056 -12.40 31.39 24.73
C GLU A 1056 -13.69 31.59 25.54
N LEU A 1057 -14.37 32.71 25.29
CA LEU A 1057 -15.68 33.03 25.85
C LEU A 1057 -16.63 33.45 24.73
N ASP A 1058 -17.68 32.66 24.51
CA ASP A 1058 -18.73 32.99 23.54
C ASP A 1058 -19.99 33.48 24.27
N LEU A 1059 -20.27 34.77 24.14
CA LEU A 1059 -21.46 35.47 24.62
C LEU A 1059 -22.34 35.96 23.46
N SER A 1060 -22.12 35.49 22.23
CA SER A 1060 -22.89 35.89 21.05
C SER A 1060 -24.38 35.61 21.25
N TYR A 1061 -25.25 36.46 20.70
CA TYR A 1061 -26.71 36.43 20.88
C TYR A 1061 -27.21 36.61 22.33
N ASN A 1062 -26.49 37.37 23.18
CA ASN A 1062 -26.99 37.85 24.47
C ASN A 1062 -27.26 39.37 24.43
N HIS A 1063 -27.46 40.02 25.58
CA HIS A 1063 -27.50 41.48 25.68
C HIS A 1063 -26.46 42.00 26.69
N PRO A 1064 -25.14 41.88 26.39
CA PRO A 1064 -24.07 42.31 27.29
C PRO A 1064 -24.10 43.81 27.64
N GLY A 1065 -24.73 44.64 26.80
CA GLY A 1065 -24.95 46.07 27.03
C GLY A 1065 -23.69 46.93 26.97
N ASP A 1066 -23.86 48.24 26.85
CA ASP A 1066 -22.77 49.22 26.77
C ASP A 1066 -21.78 49.11 27.95
N SER A 1067 -22.26 48.73 29.14
CA SER A 1067 -21.39 48.59 30.32
C SER A 1067 -20.67 47.24 30.35
N GLY A 1068 -21.36 46.13 30.04
CA GLY A 1068 -20.77 44.79 30.02
C GLY A 1068 -19.78 44.58 28.87
N GLU A 1069 -20.11 45.03 27.65
CA GLU A 1069 -19.18 45.01 26.52
C GLU A 1069 -17.90 45.79 26.82
N LYS A 1070 -18.04 46.96 27.45
CA LYS A 1070 -16.91 47.81 27.83
C LYS A 1070 -16.05 47.20 28.94
N LEU A 1071 -16.65 46.52 29.92
CA LEU A 1071 -15.93 45.78 30.97
C LEU A 1071 -15.12 44.62 30.38
N LEU A 1072 -15.74 43.78 29.57
CA LEU A 1072 -15.10 42.63 28.92
C LEU A 1072 -14.00 43.07 27.93
N SER A 1073 -14.27 44.12 27.14
CA SER A 1073 -13.30 44.70 26.19
C SER A 1073 -12.14 45.45 26.83
N ALA A 1074 -12.29 45.89 28.09
CA ALA A 1074 -11.19 46.40 28.90
C ALA A 1074 -10.36 45.24 29.48
N GLY A 1075 -11.01 44.15 29.90
CA GLY A 1075 -10.37 42.93 30.38
C GLY A 1075 -9.43 42.28 29.36
N LEU A 1076 -9.82 42.22 28.08
CA LEU A 1076 -8.96 41.76 26.97
C LEU A 1076 -7.64 42.54 26.82
N LYS A 1077 -7.54 43.74 27.39
CA LYS A 1077 -6.32 44.59 27.35
C LYS A 1077 -5.48 44.44 28.63
N SER A 1078 -5.93 43.62 29.58
CA SER A 1078 -5.24 43.33 30.83
C SER A 1078 -4.20 42.22 30.64
N PRO A 1079 -2.94 42.40 31.07
CA PRO A 1079 -1.91 41.35 31.03
C PRO A 1079 -2.19 40.21 32.03
N HIS A 1080 -3.30 40.27 32.78
CA HIS A 1080 -3.72 39.25 33.73
C HIS A 1080 -4.77 38.28 33.15
N TRP A 1081 -5.40 38.62 32.03
CA TRP A 1081 -6.34 37.71 31.34
C TRP A 1081 -5.57 36.80 30.39
N ARG A 1082 -6.06 35.56 30.22
CA ARG A 1082 -5.58 34.58 29.22
C ARG A 1082 -6.56 34.39 28.06
N LEU A 1083 -7.53 35.30 27.94
CA LEU A 1083 -8.65 35.20 27.03
C LEU A 1083 -8.20 35.59 25.60
N ASP A 1084 -7.76 34.58 24.85
CA ASP A 1084 -7.35 34.68 23.44
C ASP A 1084 -8.52 35.11 22.52
N THR A 1085 -9.77 34.72 22.82
CA THR A 1085 -10.97 35.03 22.03
C THR A 1085 -12.19 35.38 22.91
N LEU A 1086 -12.83 36.49 22.60
CA LEU A 1086 -14.16 36.86 23.11
C LEU A 1086 -15.08 37.08 21.91
N ARG A 1087 -16.28 36.48 21.93
CA ARG A 1087 -17.34 36.74 20.94
C ARG A 1087 -18.56 37.34 21.63
N MET A 1088 -19.10 38.42 21.07
CA MET A 1088 -20.31 39.11 21.55
C MET A 1088 -21.25 39.44 20.39
N ASP A 1089 -21.06 38.80 19.24
CA ASP A 1089 -21.75 39.16 17.99
C ASP A 1089 -23.27 38.95 18.08
N HIS A 1090 -23.99 39.73 17.26
CA HIS A 1090 -25.45 39.70 17.16
C HIS A 1090 -26.20 40.01 18.49
N ALA A 1091 -25.58 40.76 19.40
CA ALA A 1091 -26.19 41.28 20.62
C ALA A 1091 -27.46 42.14 20.38
N GLY A 1092 -28.28 42.31 21.40
CA GLY A 1092 -29.42 43.24 21.41
C GLY A 1092 -30.51 42.90 22.44
N GLU A 1093 -31.36 43.86 22.81
CA GLU A 1093 -32.40 43.67 23.85
C GLU A 1093 -33.34 42.49 23.55
N GLN A 1094 -33.66 42.25 22.27
CA GLN A 1094 -34.51 41.14 21.83
C GLN A 1094 -33.93 39.76 22.18
N ARG A 1095 -32.63 39.67 22.50
CA ARG A 1095 -31.96 38.44 22.96
C ARG A 1095 -32.34 38.02 24.38
N LEU A 1096 -32.97 38.90 25.16
CA LEU A 1096 -33.52 38.59 26.49
C LEU A 1096 -34.94 38.01 26.45
N LYS A 1097 -35.59 37.91 25.28
CA LYS A 1097 -36.81 37.10 25.09
C LYS A 1097 -36.45 35.61 25.37
N PRO A 1098 -37.31 34.81 26.02
CA PRO A 1098 -37.06 33.37 26.17
C PRO A 1098 -37.35 32.57 24.88
N GLY A 1099 -36.79 31.36 24.78
CA GLY A 1099 -37.04 30.44 23.65
C GLY A 1099 -36.53 30.94 22.28
N LEU A 1100 -37.03 30.35 21.18
CA LEU A 1100 -36.51 30.61 19.82
C LEU A 1100 -36.74 32.05 19.31
N ARG A 1101 -37.77 32.74 19.82
CA ARG A 1101 -38.09 34.12 19.42
C ARG A 1101 -36.98 35.13 19.74
N LYS A 1102 -36.02 34.78 20.60
CA LYS A 1102 -34.78 35.57 20.83
C LYS A 1102 -33.89 35.68 19.60
N TYR A 1103 -34.05 34.79 18.62
CA TYR A 1103 -33.34 34.81 17.35
C TYR A 1103 -34.07 35.57 16.23
N SER A 1104 -35.14 36.32 16.55
CA SER A 1104 -35.92 37.10 15.58
C SER A 1104 -35.02 37.94 14.66
N CYS A 1105 -35.23 37.79 13.35
CA CYS A 1105 -34.57 38.57 12.30
C CYS A 1105 -35.61 39.12 11.31
N GLU A 1106 -35.42 40.35 10.85
CA GLU A 1106 -36.22 40.87 9.72
C GLU A 1106 -35.67 40.35 8.40
N LEU A 1107 -36.58 40.03 7.46
CA LEU A 1107 -36.24 39.56 6.12
C LEU A 1107 -36.74 40.54 5.07
N GLU A 1108 -35.85 40.99 4.18
CA GLU A 1108 -36.22 41.72 2.97
C GLU A 1108 -36.35 40.75 1.77
N LEU A 1109 -37.41 40.88 0.98
CA LEU A 1109 -37.60 40.08 -0.24
C LEU A 1109 -36.78 40.66 -1.41
N ASP A 1110 -36.03 39.82 -2.14
CA ASP A 1110 -35.22 40.32 -3.26
C ASP A 1110 -35.99 40.38 -4.58
N THR A 1111 -36.46 41.59 -4.89
CA THR A 1111 -37.09 41.95 -6.17
C THR A 1111 -36.21 41.72 -7.40
N ASN A 1112 -34.90 41.47 -7.24
CA ASN A 1112 -34.00 41.06 -8.34
C ASN A 1112 -34.06 39.56 -8.64
N THR A 1113 -34.47 38.72 -7.68
CA THR A 1113 -34.65 37.27 -7.89
C THR A 1113 -36.07 36.90 -8.33
N MET A 1114 -37.05 37.69 -7.94
CA MET A 1114 -38.47 37.35 -7.99
C MET A 1114 -39.03 37.08 -9.40
N HIS A 1115 -39.76 35.97 -9.56
CA HIS A 1115 -40.44 35.60 -10.80
C HIS A 1115 -41.54 36.61 -11.21
N ARG A 1116 -41.80 36.76 -12.52
CA ARG A 1116 -42.76 37.76 -13.05
C ARG A 1116 -44.21 37.54 -12.61
N ASN A 1117 -44.65 36.29 -12.41
CA ASN A 1117 -45.96 35.95 -11.82
C ASN A 1117 -46.08 36.13 -10.30
N LEU A 1118 -45.10 36.74 -9.62
CA LEU A 1118 -45.22 37.06 -8.19
C LEU A 1118 -45.38 38.57 -8.01
N LYS A 1119 -46.36 38.97 -7.21
CA LYS A 1119 -46.65 40.37 -6.89
C LYS A 1119 -46.43 40.63 -5.40
N LEU A 1120 -45.74 41.72 -5.09
CA LEU A 1120 -45.57 42.22 -3.74
C LEU A 1120 -46.70 43.16 -3.32
N SER A 1121 -46.99 43.14 -2.03
CA SER A 1121 -48.02 43.91 -1.33
C SER A 1121 -47.65 44.03 0.14
N ASP A 1122 -48.41 44.84 0.90
CA ASP A 1122 -48.26 44.98 2.36
C ASP A 1122 -46.83 45.36 2.78
N ASP A 1123 -46.39 46.55 2.36
CA ASP A 1123 -45.02 47.08 2.50
C ASP A 1123 -43.91 46.07 2.10
N ASN A 1124 -44.13 45.36 0.99
CA ASN A 1124 -43.28 44.29 0.46
C ASN A 1124 -43.13 43.07 1.39
N ARG A 1125 -43.88 42.94 2.48
CA ARG A 1125 -43.88 41.76 3.35
C ARG A 1125 -44.74 40.61 2.81
N LYS A 1126 -45.68 40.88 1.89
CA LYS A 1126 -46.60 39.88 1.34
C LYS A 1126 -46.42 39.59 -0.15
N VAL A 1127 -46.15 38.33 -0.47
CA VAL A 1127 -46.07 37.75 -1.82
C VAL A 1127 -47.40 37.10 -2.20
N THR A 1128 -47.92 37.42 -3.38
CA THR A 1128 -49.11 36.76 -3.95
C THR A 1128 -48.86 36.34 -5.40
N PHE A 1129 -49.26 35.13 -5.79
CA PHE A 1129 -49.21 34.70 -7.18
C PHE A 1129 -50.26 35.43 -8.03
N VAL A 1130 -49.88 35.86 -9.24
CA VAL A 1130 -50.74 36.51 -10.22
C VAL A 1130 -50.54 35.91 -11.61
N THR A 1131 -51.62 35.77 -12.38
CA THR A 1131 -51.59 35.25 -13.76
C THR A 1131 -51.00 36.24 -14.77
N GLU A 1132 -50.95 37.53 -14.42
CA GLU A 1132 -50.41 38.60 -15.27
C GLU A 1132 -48.91 38.82 -14.98
N ASP A 1133 -48.09 38.87 -16.03
CA ASP A 1133 -46.66 39.18 -15.90
C ASP A 1133 -46.43 40.58 -15.33
N GLN A 1134 -45.83 40.67 -14.15
CA GLN A 1134 -45.48 41.93 -13.53
C GLN A 1134 -44.22 42.53 -14.20
N SER A 1135 -44.24 43.84 -14.41
CA SER A 1135 -43.26 44.60 -15.22
C SER A 1135 -41.92 44.87 -14.52
N TYR A 1136 -41.32 43.87 -13.88
CA TYR A 1136 -40.00 43.99 -13.25
C TYR A 1136 -38.88 44.10 -14.30
N PRO A 1137 -37.78 44.84 -14.01
CA PRO A 1137 -36.59 44.86 -14.86
C PRO A 1137 -35.96 43.48 -15.00
N ASP A 1138 -35.41 43.16 -16.16
CA ASP A 1138 -34.62 41.93 -16.34
C ASP A 1138 -33.33 41.99 -15.53
N HIS A 1139 -32.97 40.84 -14.94
CA HIS A 1139 -31.83 40.73 -14.05
C HIS A 1139 -31.26 39.29 -14.12
N PRO A 1140 -29.93 39.08 -14.09
CA PRO A 1140 -29.32 37.75 -14.16
C PRO A 1140 -29.83 36.82 -13.04
N ASP A 1141 -29.92 37.33 -11.81
CA ASP A 1141 -30.40 36.59 -10.64
C ASP A 1141 -31.91 36.22 -10.66
N ARG A 1142 -32.70 36.67 -11.65
CA ARG A 1142 -34.17 36.47 -11.69
C ARG A 1142 -34.57 35.03 -12.04
N PHE A 1143 -35.48 34.41 -11.28
CA PHE A 1143 -36.14 33.16 -11.65
C PHE A 1143 -36.99 33.34 -12.91
N GLU A 1144 -36.83 32.43 -13.88
CA GLU A 1144 -37.38 32.56 -15.23
C GLU A 1144 -38.64 31.71 -15.49
N PHE A 1145 -38.77 30.56 -14.83
CA PHE A 1145 -39.84 29.58 -15.11
C PHE A 1145 -40.63 29.17 -13.86
N TRP A 1146 -39.96 28.98 -12.72
CA TRP A 1146 -40.63 28.66 -11.46
C TRP A 1146 -40.97 29.94 -10.70
N SER A 1147 -42.21 30.04 -10.22
CA SER A 1147 -42.77 31.17 -9.48
C SER A 1147 -42.20 31.30 -8.06
N GLN A 1148 -40.93 31.71 -8.00
CA GLN A 1148 -40.08 31.73 -6.81
C GLN A 1148 -39.39 33.10 -6.59
N LEU A 1149 -38.93 33.33 -5.37
CA LEU A 1149 -37.99 34.39 -4.99
C LEU A 1149 -37.09 33.98 -3.82
N LEU A 1150 -35.97 34.66 -3.64
CA LEU A 1150 -35.14 34.65 -2.44
C LEU A 1150 -35.28 35.97 -1.67
N CYS A 1151 -34.95 35.94 -0.38
CA CYS A 1151 -34.70 37.12 0.42
C CYS A 1151 -33.29 37.67 0.16
N ARG A 1152 -33.07 38.95 0.47
CA ARG A 1152 -31.76 39.63 0.34
C ARG A 1152 -30.71 39.23 1.38
N PRO A 1153 -31.01 39.18 2.70
CA PRO A 1153 -29.99 38.85 3.69
C PRO A 1153 -29.57 37.37 3.56
N GLY A 1154 -28.27 37.14 3.36
CA GLY A 1154 -27.68 35.81 3.50
C GLY A 1154 -27.41 35.53 4.98
N LEU A 1155 -27.97 34.45 5.50
CA LEU A 1155 -27.90 34.08 6.91
C LEU A 1155 -26.67 33.20 7.15
N THR A 1156 -25.86 33.59 8.13
CA THR A 1156 -24.61 32.91 8.53
C THR A 1156 -24.61 32.41 9.98
N GLY A 1157 -25.69 32.68 10.72
CA GLY A 1157 -25.77 32.48 12.16
C GLY A 1157 -27.10 31.87 12.61
N ARG A 1158 -27.55 32.20 13.84
CA ARG A 1158 -28.87 31.84 14.35
C ARG A 1158 -29.92 32.89 13.95
N CYS A 1159 -31.00 32.45 13.31
CA CYS A 1159 -32.07 33.32 12.81
C CYS A 1159 -33.44 32.65 12.92
N TYR A 1160 -34.46 33.43 13.27
CA TYR A 1160 -35.85 33.01 13.45
C TYR A 1160 -36.80 33.98 12.76
N TRP A 1161 -37.77 33.46 12.01
CA TRP A 1161 -38.85 34.24 11.42
C TRP A 1161 -40.16 33.44 11.38
N GLU A 1162 -41.29 34.15 11.30
CA GLU A 1162 -42.63 33.58 11.17
C GLU A 1162 -43.27 34.05 9.85
N VAL A 1163 -44.05 33.17 9.22
CA VAL A 1163 -44.80 33.44 7.99
C VAL A 1163 -46.23 32.94 8.08
N GLU A 1164 -47.17 33.75 7.58
CA GLU A 1164 -48.56 33.37 7.34
C GLU A 1164 -48.78 33.02 5.86
N TRP A 1165 -49.55 31.97 5.59
CA TRP A 1165 -49.70 31.41 4.25
C TRP A 1165 -51.12 30.91 3.94
N ARG A 1166 -51.48 30.84 2.66
CA ARG A 1166 -52.73 30.26 2.13
C ARG A 1166 -52.52 29.66 0.75
N GLY A 1167 -53.27 28.61 0.40
CA GLY A 1167 -53.14 27.86 -0.84
C GLY A 1167 -52.07 26.78 -0.74
N THR A 1168 -51.20 26.66 -1.75
CA THR A 1168 -49.98 25.84 -1.68
C THR A 1168 -48.74 26.73 -1.80
N VAL A 1169 -47.86 26.72 -0.80
CA VAL A 1169 -46.61 27.51 -0.77
C VAL A 1169 -45.42 26.64 -0.41
N TYR A 1170 -44.22 27.03 -0.86
CA TYR A 1170 -42.97 26.41 -0.37
C TYR A 1170 -42.22 27.45 0.46
N ILE A 1171 -41.99 27.14 1.73
CA ILE A 1171 -41.21 27.92 2.69
C ILE A 1171 -39.83 27.26 2.73
N SER A 1172 -38.83 27.95 2.18
CA SER A 1172 -37.59 27.31 1.75
C SER A 1172 -36.36 28.02 2.33
N LEU A 1173 -35.24 27.30 2.38
CA LEU A 1173 -33.91 27.84 2.60
C LEU A 1173 -33.00 27.36 1.46
N SER A 1174 -32.18 28.25 0.89
CA SER A 1174 -31.39 27.95 -0.31
C SER A 1174 -30.01 28.60 -0.26
N TYR A 1175 -28.99 27.91 -0.77
CA TYR A 1175 -27.74 28.54 -1.18
C TYR A 1175 -27.95 29.56 -2.30
N ARG A 1176 -27.02 30.52 -2.46
CA ARG A 1176 -27.11 31.50 -3.56
C ARG A 1176 -26.82 30.83 -4.90
N GLY A 1177 -26.07 29.73 -4.91
CA GLY A 1177 -25.73 28.93 -6.10
C GLY A 1177 -26.92 28.29 -6.84
N ILE A 1178 -28.13 28.26 -6.28
CA ILE A 1178 -29.31 27.63 -6.92
C ILE A 1178 -29.54 28.16 -8.34
N LYS A 1179 -29.75 27.23 -9.28
CA LYS A 1179 -30.01 27.51 -10.70
C LYS A 1179 -31.39 28.18 -10.86
N ARG A 1180 -31.52 29.14 -11.79
CA ARG A 1180 -32.73 29.98 -11.90
C ARG A 1180 -33.28 30.18 -13.31
N LYS A 1181 -32.61 29.58 -14.31
CA LYS A 1181 -32.92 29.69 -15.74
C LYS A 1181 -33.31 28.33 -16.33
N GLY A 1182 -34.32 28.31 -17.20
CA GLY A 1182 -34.95 27.11 -17.73
C GLY A 1182 -35.84 26.36 -16.74
N ASN A 1183 -36.57 25.36 -17.25
CA ASN A 1183 -37.64 24.61 -16.60
C ASN A 1183 -37.19 23.34 -15.84
N SER A 1184 -35.91 23.26 -15.44
CA SER A 1184 -35.35 22.09 -14.78
C SER A 1184 -35.78 22.00 -13.30
N PHE A 1185 -35.88 20.79 -12.76
CA PHE A 1185 -36.05 20.55 -11.32
C PHE A 1185 -34.85 21.08 -10.51
N GLU A 1186 -33.65 21.12 -11.09
CA GLU A 1186 -32.48 21.80 -10.53
C GLU A 1186 -32.72 23.29 -10.20
N CYS A 1187 -33.75 23.91 -10.80
CA CYS A 1187 -34.15 25.29 -10.55
C CYS A 1187 -35.25 25.46 -9.47
N LEU A 1188 -35.72 24.36 -8.85
CA LEU A 1188 -36.88 24.33 -7.96
C LEU A 1188 -36.45 24.13 -6.49
N PHE A 1189 -37.04 24.88 -5.55
CA PHE A 1189 -36.70 24.75 -4.12
C PHE A 1189 -37.03 23.37 -3.57
N GLY A 1190 -36.02 22.66 -3.06
CA GLY A 1190 -36.09 21.31 -2.51
C GLY A 1190 -35.83 20.19 -3.53
N ASP A 1191 -35.88 20.48 -4.83
CA ASP A 1191 -35.69 19.47 -5.89
C ASP A 1191 -34.23 19.40 -6.39
N ASN A 1192 -33.30 19.79 -5.51
CA ASN A 1192 -31.85 19.84 -5.68
C ASN A 1192 -31.15 19.72 -4.31
N ASP A 1193 -29.82 19.66 -4.31
CA ASP A 1193 -28.99 19.66 -3.09
C ASP A 1193 -28.72 21.08 -2.53
N GLN A 1194 -29.05 22.13 -3.29
CA GLN A 1194 -28.83 23.53 -2.94
C GLN A 1194 -29.89 24.11 -2.00
N SER A 1195 -31.00 23.40 -1.75
CA SER A 1195 -32.13 23.96 -1.01
C SER A 1195 -32.99 22.92 -0.28
N TRP A 1196 -33.67 23.40 0.76
CA TRP A 1196 -34.50 22.64 1.69
C TRP A 1196 -35.87 23.33 1.83
N SER A 1197 -36.96 22.59 1.60
CA SER A 1197 -38.32 23.15 1.57
C SER A 1197 -39.24 22.48 2.57
N LEU A 1198 -40.04 23.29 3.28
CA LEU A 1198 -41.34 22.89 3.79
C LEU A 1198 -42.41 23.30 2.77
N ILE A 1199 -43.15 22.33 2.25
CA ILE A 1199 -44.33 22.55 1.43
C ILE A 1199 -45.53 22.58 2.37
N CYS A 1200 -46.33 23.64 2.27
CA CYS A 1200 -47.58 23.80 3.01
C CYS A 1200 -48.73 23.87 2.01
N SER A 1201 -49.79 23.08 2.22
CA SER A 1201 -50.96 23.04 1.34
C SER A 1201 -52.27 22.92 2.12
N ASP A 1202 -53.22 23.80 1.81
CA ASP A 1202 -54.61 23.74 2.32
C ASP A 1202 -55.34 22.44 1.92
N VAL A 1203 -54.86 21.73 0.88
CA VAL A 1203 -55.51 20.55 0.29
C VAL A 1203 -54.74 19.25 0.55
N HIS A 1204 -53.40 19.30 0.50
CA HIS A 1204 -52.55 18.10 0.61
C HIS A 1204 -51.84 17.97 1.96
N GLY A 1205 -52.05 18.92 2.89
CA GLY A 1205 -51.34 18.98 4.16
C GLY A 1205 -49.92 19.54 4.00
N ASN A 1206 -49.05 19.18 4.94
CA ASN A 1206 -47.66 19.62 4.94
C ASN A 1206 -46.72 18.47 4.54
N SER A 1207 -45.67 18.78 3.79
CA SER A 1207 -44.58 17.86 3.45
C SER A 1207 -43.23 18.60 3.44
N VAL A 1208 -42.13 17.87 3.48
CA VAL A 1208 -40.78 18.42 3.32
C VAL A 1208 -40.08 17.80 2.12
N LEU A 1209 -39.30 18.61 1.42
CA LEU A 1209 -38.65 18.27 0.16
C LEU A 1209 -37.18 18.74 0.17
N HIS A 1210 -36.26 17.82 -0.12
CA HIS A 1210 -34.83 18.06 -0.35
C HIS A 1210 -34.26 16.97 -1.27
N CYS A 1211 -33.34 17.30 -2.18
CA CYS A 1211 -32.81 16.38 -3.19
C CYS A 1211 -33.90 15.60 -3.97
N GLY A 1212 -35.07 16.21 -4.21
CA GLY A 1212 -36.22 15.56 -4.87
C GLY A 1212 -36.91 14.47 -4.06
N THR A 1213 -36.57 14.32 -2.78
CA THR A 1213 -37.18 13.34 -1.87
C THR A 1213 -38.25 14.03 -1.01
N GLU A 1214 -39.52 13.73 -1.25
CA GLU A 1214 -40.65 14.28 -0.49
C GLU A 1214 -41.07 13.38 0.68
N LYS A 1215 -41.36 13.97 1.84
CA LYS A 1215 -41.90 13.28 3.02
C LYS A 1215 -43.07 14.08 3.63
N PHE A 1216 -44.25 13.45 3.69
CA PHE A 1216 -45.44 14.02 4.33
C PHE A 1216 -45.30 14.12 5.87
N ILE A 1217 -45.94 15.14 6.44
CA ILE A 1217 -45.93 15.46 7.88
C ILE A 1217 -47.35 15.38 8.44
N MET A 1218 -47.56 14.48 9.40
CA MET A 1218 -48.80 14.32 10.14
C MET A 1218 -48.97 15.45 11.16
N SER A 1219 -49.48 16.61 10.73
CA SER A 1219 -49.74 17.77 11.58
C SER A 1219 -51.13 18.36 11.34
N SER A 1220 -51.74 18.94 12.37
CA SER A 1220 -52.82 19.90 12.21
C SER A 1220 -52.33 21.11 11.39
N VAL A 1221 -53.13 21.56 10.43
CA VAL A 1221 -52.79 22.72 9.58
C VAL A 1221 -52.95 24.00 10.41
N SER A 1222 -51.83 24.68 10.67
CA SER A 1222 -51.84 26.11 11.00
C SER A 1222 -51.40 26.89 9.76
N HIS A 1223 -52.15 27.93 9.42
CA HIS A 1223 -51.79 28.89 8.38
C HIS A 1223 -50.61 29.79 8.78
N ARG A 1224 -49.97 29.56 9.93
CA ARG A 1224 -48.77 30.26 10.40
C ARG A 1224 -47.67 29.26 10.77
N VAL A 1225 -46.49 29.46 10.19
CA VAL A 1225 -45.30 28.62 10.37
C VAL A 1225 -44.13 29.48 10.81
N SER A 1226 -43.34 28.99 11.75
CA SER A 1226 -42.02 29.55 12.09
C SER A 1226 -40.90 28.71 11.49
N VAL A 1227 -39.81 29.38 11.15
CA VAL A 1227 -38.57 28.78 10.71
C VAL A 1227 -37.45 29.23 11.64
N TYR A 1228 -36.63 28.28 12.08
CA TYR A 1228 -35.42 28.53 12.85
C TYR A 1228 -34.24 27.89 12.12
N VAL A 1229 -33.20 28.68 11.83
CA VAL A 1229 -31.92 28.17 11.34
C VAL A 1229 -30.84 28.45 12.38
N ASP A 1230 -29.99 27.46 12.62
CA ASP A 1230 -28.75 27.57 13.37
C ASP A 1230 -27.63 27.15 12.41
N CYS A 1231 -27.07 28.12 11.68
CA CYS A 1231 -26.04 27.81 10.68
C CYS A 1231 -24.78 27.15 11.30
N PRO A 1232 -24.24 27.63 12.45
CA PRO A 1232 -23.14 26.98 13.14
C PRO A 1232 -23.42 25.53 13.58
N ALA A 1233 -24.63 25.24 14.07
CA ALA A 1233 -25.03 23.87 14.44
C ALA A 1233 -25.49 23.01 13.25
N GLY A 1234 -25.54 23.56 12.04
CA GLY A 1234 -25.96 22.84 10.84
C GLY A 1234 -27.43 22.41 10.85
N THR A 1235 -28.34 23.22 11.38
CA THR A 1235 -29.78 22.85 11.49
C THR A 1235 -30.73 23.87 10.87
N LEU A 1236 -31.81 23.37 10.27
CA LEU A 1236 -32.97 24.12 9.80
C LEU A 1236 -34.24 23.43 10.31
N SER A 1237 -34.98 24.10 11.19
CA SER A 1237 -36.17 23.57 11.86
C SER A 1237 -37.43 24.37 11.52
N PHE A 1238 -38.53 23.67 11.31
CA PHE A 1238 -39.85 24.22 11.03
C PHE A 1238 -40.82 23.90 12.17
N TYR A 1239 -41.67 24.85 12.54
CA TYR A 1239 -42.71 24.67 13.55
C TYR A 1239 -44.04 25.30 13.11
N SER A 1240 -45.14 24.61 13.36
CA SER A 1240 -46.50 25.16 13.30
C SER A 1240 -46.70 26.08 14.50
N VAL A 1241 -47.20 27.30 14.26
CA VAL A 1241 -47.45 28.30 15.31
C VAL A 1241 -48.93 28.24 15.68
N SER A 1242 -49.23 28.05 16.98
CA SER A 1242 -50.60 28.00 17.49
C SER A 1242 -50.66 28.53 18.92
N SER A 1243 -51.45 29.59 19.16
CA SER A 1243 -51.64 30.20 20.48
C SER A 1243 -50.32 30.44 21.24
N ASP A 1244 -49.35 31.06 20.56
CA ASP A 1244 -47.97 31.32 21.02
C ASP A 1244 -47.11 30.08 21.38
N SER A 1245 -47.64 28.87 21.21
CA SER A 1245 -46.86 27.63 21.24
C SER A 1245 -46.27 27.30 19.87
N LEU A 1246 -45.08 26.67 19.88
CA LEU A 1246 -44.39 26.17 18.68
C LEU A 1246 -44.46 24.64 18.66
N ILE A 1247 -45.19 24.09 17.70
CA ILE A 1247 -45.34 22.65 17.49
C ILE A 1247 -44.35 22.23 16.39
N HIS A 1248 -43.35 21.43 16.73
CA HIS A 1248 -42.32 20.99 15.77
C HIS A 1248 -42.93 20.20 14.59
N LEU A 1249 -42.47 20.52 13.38
CA LEU A 1249 -42.88 19.84 12.13
C LEU A 1249 -41.75 18.99 11.58
N HIS A 1250 -40.56 19.58 11.42
CA HIS A 1250 -39.39 18.91 10.85
C HIS A 1250 -38.09 19.65 11.19
N THR A 1251 -36.96 18.94 11.14
CA THR A 1251 -35.62 19.55 11.15
C THR A 1251 -34.74 18.86 10.11
N PHE A 1252 -34.27 19.62 9.12
CA PHE A 1252 -33.15 19.22 8.27
C PHE A 1252 -31.83 19.46 9.01
N ARG A 1253 -30.83 18.60 8.78
CA ARG A 1253 -29.49 18.75 9.35
C ARG A 1253 -28.42 18.54 8.27
N THR A 1254 -27.55 19.53 8.12
CA THR A 1254 -26.59 19.66 7.02
C THR A 1254 -25.46 20.61 7.41
N THR A 1255 -24.26 20.41 6.87
CA THR A 1255 -23.18 21.41 7.04
C THR A 1255 -23.42 22.55 6.06
N PHE A 1256 -23.78 23.74 6.57
CA PHE A 1256 -23.91 24.92 5.73
C PHE A 1256 -22.53 25.46 5.34
N THR A 1257 -22.19 25.41 4.05
CA THR A 1257 -20.86 25.76 3.52
C THR A 1257 -20.74 27.19 3.04
N GLU A 1258 -21.86 27.86 2.74
CA GLU A 1258 -21.95 29.27 2.36
C GLU A 1258 -23.20 29.92 3.00
N PRO A 1259 -23.36 31.26 2.97
CA PRO A 1259 -24.55 31.92 3.50
C PRO A 1259 -25.83 31.42 2.84
N VAL A 1260 -26.87 31.22 3.65
CA VAL A 1260 -28.15 30.65 3.21
C VAL A 1260 -29.28 31.68 3.20
N TYR A 1261 -30.10 31.65 2.17
CA TYR A 1261 -31.08 32.66 1.83
C TYR A 1261 -32.50 32.07 1.96
N PRO A 1262 -33.38 32.63 2.80
CA PRO A 1262 -34.78 32.23 2.86
C PRO A 1262 -35.46 32.46 1.51
N GLY A 1263 -36.26 31.49 1.06
CA GLY A 1263 -36.88 31.50 -0.26
C GLY A 1263 -38.35 31.09 -0.22
N PHE A 1264 -39.14 31.65 -1.14
CA PHE A 1264 -40.58 31.42 -1.21
C PHE A 1264 -41.01 31.03 -2.61
N ARG A 1265 -41.83 29.98 -2.72
CA ARG A 1265 -42.59 29.63 -3.94
C ARG A 1265 -44.08 29.85 -3.71
N SER A 1266 -44.78 30.38 -4.71
CA SER A 1266 -46.23 30.53 -4.69
C SER A 1266 -46.84 30.15 -6.05
N VAL A 1267 -47.94 29.40 -6.03
CA VAL A 1267 -48.70 28.93 -7.19
C VAL A 1267 -50.19 29.02 -6.81
N GLY A 1268 -50.90 30.02 -7.34
CA GLY A 1268 -52.29 30.30 -6.95
C GLY A 1268 -52.49 30.66 -5.47
N SER A 1269 -51.44 31.12 -4.79
CA SER A 1269 -51.34 31.19 -3.32
C SER A 1269 -50.80 32.55 -2.83
N SER A 1270 -50.66 32.70 -1.51
CA SER A 1270 -49.98 33.86 -0.90
C SER A 1270 -49.21 33.48 0.35
N VAL A 1271 -48.07 34.14 0.58
CA VAL A 1271 -47.26 34.05 1.81
C VAL A 1271 -46.87 35.45 2.29
N SER A 1272 -46.84 35.66 3.61
CA SER A 1272 -46.62 36.96 4.24
C SER A 1272 -45.66 36.83 5.42
N LEU A 1273 -44.65 37.69 5.50
CA LEU A 1273 -43.74 37.79 6.65
C LEU A 1273 -44.45 38.43 7.86
N CYS A 1274 -44.37 37.80 9.03
CA CYS A 1274 -44.95 38.31 10.26
C CYS A 1274 -44.00 39.29 10.99
N PRO A 1275 -44.51 40.32 11.69
CA PRO A 1275 -43.75 41.07 12.69
C PRO A 1275 -43.59 40.27 14.01
N LEU A 1276 -42.49 40.49 14.76
CA LEU A 1276 -42.02 39.67 15.90
C LEU A 1276 -41.28 40.45 17.01
#